data_AF-A0A8K1LSV9-F1
#
_entry.id   AF-A0A8K1LSV9-F1
#
_cell.length_a   1.000
_cell.length_b   1.000
_cell.length_c   1.000
_cell.angle_alpha   90.00
_cell.angle_beta   90.00
_cell.angle_gamma   90.00
#
_symmetry.space_group_name_H-M   'P 1'
#
loop_
_entity.id
_entity.type
_entity.pdbx_description
1 polymer ?
#
loop_
_entity_poly.entity_id
_entity_poly.type
_entity_poly.pdbx_seq_one_letter_code
_entity_poly.pdbx_strand_id
1 'polypeptide(L)'
;MEMRGSDLGTGGIDIAILGQKGMGIPEALAEPSGFATAIKYQGVSIDKFMFHSEDVNCILTDWRGGSSGLYTDAVNNVRVVGAELEYLVNFLEKEYGYSPANIHFIGHSLGAHVAGEAGRRKPGIGRITGLDPAGPLFQYTPAMVRLDPSDAKFVDIIHTHAGHLFFDFAPGILQTCGHLDFYPNGGKKMPGCNQLRVPPATRDINDLMRAYRSFGCGHKRSLRYYAESIITPNGFVGYRCDTYREFVLVVGMWIVAFYLLGRVAGKEVCYPRLGCFTDDPPWSGVPGRLLTGLPESPEEMNISFSLYTRETGNNSQVISAINSSTIQKSHFSSHRRTSFIIHGFGSTGKTGWVVEMCLLLLEVENINCIAVDWKEGAKGTYVSAVNNIRVLGAEVAYFITTLQKMFGYSPYEIHLIGHSLGAHTAGEAGRRIRGIRRITGLDPAGPYFEGTPPMVRLDPTDANFVDVIHSNAAHFPAAGLGMYNTTGHLDFYPNGGTVMPGCTDLIPEMRQSDFEAIIADTTLFGGCHHSRSHEFYFASILYPTGFLAYPCKSYEDFKKGICFPCPQEGCPMMGHYADRFPDKLKRVDQKYFLNTAGDEPFATWRQKVFIKLSGVKKTRGDINLVYYDTQGNSKEYEVANGDLTQDDIYTEYLDVEINPRNTTKIEFLWNKAIFSLLWARLGAETVNIIHGADGHRSETVPFCSLCCCSEFSSPTQEHCPQKTLWDEAAAAQGQVIPGAGDEVCFDRLGCFTDDVPWSGTVERPIHKLPWKPENVETRFLLYTRENPDDFQEVSAVDNSTIEASNFNASRKTKFIVHGFIDNGEENWLSDMCQRMLTVEDVNCFCVSWRRGALCQYTQASNNIRVVGAEIAYFVNVLMDDYDYSPADVHIIGHSLGAHAAGEAGRRRPGIGRITGLDPAQPYFQGTPIEVRLDKTDADFVDVIHTDSAPTIPNLGFGIRPAIGHIDFYPNGGEEMPGCDKNALSQIVDIDGIWEGTRDFVACNHLRSYKYYSDSIIYPDGFLGYPCASYDLFQEGNCFPCPEGGCPNMGHYADRHKDQFKNDFVKLYLNTAETKDFPLWRYKITVTLSGKSKVRGYVNVALYGEDGNTKQYQITKGTLRPDNSYTAYIDADVNVGDITKVKFLWNNNWINPTFPKLGAETITVEVGENRKVTFHADEKLNTLQASKAQVVYQNFYSIRIQGKCFNDANSKSKIEVVDRDCVLPAATIQECCLALEGGFIHYYEELLEMEWSPSETKK
;
A
#
# COMPACT_ATOMS: atom_id res chain seq x y z
N MET A 1 52.03 -26.85 -30.04
CA MET A 1 52.98 -26.18 -30.96
C MET A 1 54.06 -25.55 -30.11
N GLU A 2 55.33 -25.69 -30.44
CA GLU A 2 56.35 -24.76 -29.92
C GLU A 2 56.30 -23.48 -30.80
N MET A 3 55.94 -22.34 -30.23
CA MET A 3 56.21 -21.04 -30.85
C MET A 3 57.58 -20.54 -30.39
N ARG A 4 58.65 -20.99 -31.05
CA ARG A 4 59.99 -20.44 -30.80
C ARG A 4 60.16 -19.11 -31.54
N GLY A 5 59.86 -18.01 -30.84
CA GLY A 5 60.27 -16.68 -31.28
C GLY A 5 61.80 -16.59 -31.40
N SER A 6 62.29 -16.03 -32.50
CA SER A 6 63.72 -16.02 -32.84
C SER A 6 64.45 -14.78 -32.31
N ASP A 7 65.64 -15.00 -31.74
CA ASP A 7 66.75 -14.04 -31.67
C ASP A 7 66.50 -12.65 -31.04
N LEU A 8 65.85 -12.61 -29.86
CA LEU A 8 66.16 -11.60 -28.84
C LEU A 8 66.46 -12.27 -27.49
N GLY A 9 67.58 -11.89 -26.88
CA GLY A 9 68.21 -12.58 -25.73
C GLY A 9 67.56 -12.34 -24.36
N THR A 10 66.23 -12.39 -24.27
CA THR A 10 65.45 -12.27 -23.03
C THR A 10 64.59 -13.52 -22.82
N GLY A 11 64.49 -14.01 -21.59
CA GLY A 11 63.96 -15.35 -21.28
C GLY A 11 62.56 -15.61 -21.88
N GLY A 12 62.49 -16.63 -22.74
CA GLY A 12 61.28 -16.98 -23.48
C GLY A 12 60.10 -17.48 -22.63
N ILE A 13 58.94 -17.55 -23.27
CA ILE A 13 57.68 -18.06 -22.72
C ILE A 13 57.40 -19.41 -23.39
N ASP A 14 57.24 -20.46 -22.59
CA ASP A 14 56.83 -21.78 -23.09
C ASP A 14 55.30 -21.93 -23.03
N ILE A 15 54.69 -22.51 -24.07
CA ILE A 15 53.24 -22.66 -24.19
C ILE A 15 52.90 -24.14 -24.37
N ALA A 16 52.15 -24.71 -23.42
CA ALA A 16 51.66 -26.09 -23.48
C ALA A 16 50.15 -26.12 -23.71
N ILE A 17 49.69 -27.03 -24.59
CA ILE A 17 48.27 -27.24 -24.89
C ILE A 17 47.89 -28.65 -24.43
N LEU A 18 46.81 -28.76 -23.66
CA LEU A 18 46.30 -29.99 -23.07
C LEU A 18 44.84 -30.25 -23.50
N GLY A 19 44.49 -31.52 -23.70
CA GLY A 19 43.13 -31.93 -24.10
C GLY A 19 42.78 -33.36 -23.68
N GLN A 20 41.49 -33.71 -23.73
CA GLN A 20 40.90 -34.86 -23.02
C GLN A 20 41.38 -36.27 -23.43
N LYS A 21 42.14 -36.47 -24.52
CA LYS A 21 42.51 -37.81 -25.03
C LYS A 21 44.01 -38.11 -24.99
N GLY A 22 44.47 -38.50 -23.80
CA GLY A 22 45.38 -39.64 -23.59
C GLY A 22 46.75 -39.65 -24.28
N MET A 23 47.75 -39.00 -23.67
CA MET A 23 49.14 -39.47 -23.69
C MET A 23 49.75 -39.34 -22.29
N GLY A 24 50.36 -40.42 -21.78
CA GLY A 24 51.09 -40.42 -20.52
C GLY A 24 52.58 -40.13 -20.74
N ILE A 25 53.08 -39.04 -20.16
CA ILE A 25 54.51 -38.67 -20.09
C ILE A 25 54.75 -37.93 -18.74
N PRO A 26 56.00 -37.81 -18.23
CA PRO A 26 56.33 -38.42 -16.93
C PRO A 26 56.46 -37.41 -15.78
N GLU A 27 56.67 -37.93 -14.57
CA GLU A 27 56.89 -37.20 -13.30
C GLU A 27 58.25 -36.45 -13.23
N ALA A 28 58.74 -35.93 -14.35
CA ALA A 28 60.06 -35.31 -14.51
C ALA A 28 60.08 -33.78 -14.35
N LEU A 29 59.07 -33.20 -13.67
CA LEU A 29 59.03 -31.78 -13.28
C LEU A 29 58.93 -31.64 -11.76
N ALA A 30 59.97 -32.11 -11.07
CA ALA A 30 60.23 -31.81 -9.67
C ALA A 30 60.58 -30.32 -9.47
N GLU A 31 60.48 -29.83 -8.23
CA GLU A 31 60.65 -28.40 -7.91
C GLU A 31 62.10 -27.91 -8.12
N PRO A 32 62.30 -26.60 -8.36
CA PRO A 32 62.41 -25.69 -7.22
C PRO A 32 61.65 -24.35 -7.34
N SER A 33 61.02 -23.97 -6.23
CA SER A 33 60.67 -22.60 -5.78
C SER A 33 60.93 -21.39 -6.71
N GLY A 34 59.88 -20.81 -7.32
CA GLY A 34 59.93 -19.41 -7.77
C GLY A 34 58.88 -18.94 -8.78
N PHE A 35 57.91 -18.13 -8.31
CA PHE A 35 57.06 -17.17 -9.03
C PHE A 35 56.21 -17.57 -10.26
N ALA A 36 56.53 -18.64 -10.98
CA ALA A 36 55.58 -19.28 -11.88
C ALA A 36 55.64 -20.81 -11.74
N THR A 37 54.47 -21.42 -11.82
CA THR A 37 54.22 -22.85 -11.71
C THR A 37 52.83 -23.08 -12.27
N ALA A 38 52.58 -24.19 -12.99
CA ALA A 38 51.21 -24.56 -13.35
C ALA A 38 50.36 -24.59 -12.07
N ILE A 39 49.16 -23.98 -12.13
CA ILE A 39 48.38 -23.68 -10.93
C ILE A 39 47.93 -24.99 -10.29
N LYS A 40 48.43 -25.32 -9.09
CA LYS A 40 48.28 -26.65 -8.48
C LYS A 40 47.54 -26.63 -7.13
N TYR A 41 46.49 -27.44 -7.04
CA TYR A 41 45.81 -27.84 -5.80
C TYR A 41 46.29 -29.24 -5.40
N GLN A 42 46.84 -29.40 -4.19
CA GLN A 42 47.41 -30.68 -3.70
C GLN A 42 48.41 -31.36 -4.68
N GLY A 43 49.12 -30.57 -5.51
CA GLY A 43 50.03 -31.07 -6.55
C GLY A 43 49.37 -31.36 -7.90
N VAL A 44 48.04 -31.45 -7.95
CA VAL A 44 47.20 -31.62 -9.14
C VAL A 44 46.92 -30.26 -9.79
N SER A 45 47.13 -30.14 -11.10
CA SER A 45 47.01 -28.86 -11.82
C SER A 45 45.55 -28.52 -12.16
N ILE A 46 45.16 -27.24 -12.17
CA ILE A 46 43.74 -26.81 -12.32
C ILE A 46 43.11 -27.23 -13.65
N ASP A 47 43.90 -27.36 -14.73
CA ASP A 47 43.46 -27.99 -15.99
C ASP A 47 42.78 -29.36 -15.77
N LYS A 48 43.31 -30.18 -14.85
CA LYS A 48 42.70 -31.48 -14.51
C LYS A 48 41.33 -31.36 -13.84
N PHE A 49 41.03 -30.25 -13.16
CA PHE A 49 39.71 -29.99 -12.59
C PHE A 49 38.73 -29.46 -13.66
N MET A 50 39.20 -28.59 -14.56
CA MET A 50 38.39 -28.13 -15.70
C MET A 50 37.97 -29.30 -16.60
N PHE A 51 38.88 -30.22 -16.94
CA PHE A 51 38.54 -31.39 -17.78
C PHE A 51 37.49 -32.36 -17.18
N HIS A 52 37.14 -32.23 -15.89
CA HIS A 52 36.06 -33.01 -15.26
C HIS A 52 34.68 -32.30 -15.29
N SER A 53 34.66 -30.99 -15.59
CA SER A 53 33.45 -30.14 -15.55
C SER A 53 33.07 -29.60 -16.93
N GLU A 54 34.04 -29.31 -17.79
CA GLU A 54 33.85 -28.64 -19.07
C GLU A 54 34.69 -29.30 -20.20
N ASP A 55 34.17 -29.27 -21.44
CA ASP A 55 34.92 -29.69 -22.63
C ASP A 55 35.70 -28.50 -23.20
N VAL A 56 36.91 -28.30 -22.67
CA VAL A 56 37.76 -27.12 -22.93
C VAL A 56 39.17 -27.51 -23.36
N ASN A 57 39.83 -26.61 -24.11
CA ASN A 57 41.26 -26.70 -24.39
C ASN A 57 42.03 -25.90 -23.34
N CYS A 58 42.76 -26.57 -22.45
CA CYS A 58 43.58 -25.86 -21.46
C CYS A 58 44.93 -25.48 -22.06
N ILE A 59 45.24 -24.19 -22.11
CA ILE A 59 46.55 -23.65 -22.49
C ILE A 59 47.26 -23.19 -21.23
N LEU A 60 48.47 -23.70 -20.98
CA LEU A 60 49.33 -23.29 -19.88
C LEU A 60 50.47 -22.43 -20.40
N THR A 61 50.55 -21.19 -19.91
CA THR A 61 51.59 -20.21 -20.24
C THR A 61 52.65 -20.17 -19.15
N ASP A 62 53.87 -20.61 -19.48
CA ASP A 62 55.01 -20.58 -18.56
C ASP A 62 55.89 -19.36 -18.83
N TRP A 63 55.85 -18.39 -17.91
CA TRP A 63 56.70 -17.20 -17.92
C TRP A 63 57.69 -17.18 -16.74
N ARG A 64 58.16 -18.36 -16.26
CA ARG A 64 59.21 -18.47 -15.23
C ARG A 64 60.45 -17.62 -15.54
N GLY A 65 60.84 -17.55 -16.82
CA GLY A 65 61.95 -16.70 -17.28
C GLY A 65 61.75 -15.21 -16.98
N GLY A 66 60.54 -14.69 -17.18
CA GLY A 66 60.20 -13.29 -16.92
C GLY A 66 59.82 -12.97 -15.45
N SER A 67 59.48 -13.97 -14.64
CA SER A 67 58.91 -13.78 -13.29
C SER A 67 59.81 -14.18 -12.12
N SER A 68 60.89 -14.93 -12.35
CA SER A 68 61.74 -15.48 -11.28
C SER A 68 62.72 -14.49 -10.62
N GLY A 69 63.03 -13.38 -11.31
CA GLY A 69 64.04 -12.37 -10.95
C GLY A 69 63.70 -11.44 -9.79
N LEU A 70 64.04 -10.15 -9.91
CA LEU A 70 63.55 -9.11 -8.99
C LEU A 70 62.06 -8.88 -9.21
N TYR A 71 61.34 -8.49 -8.16
CA TYR A 71 59.90 -8.23 -8.25
C TYR A 71 59.60 -7.03 -9.16
N THR A 72 60.45 -5.99 -9.14
CA THR A 72 60.38 -4.85 -10.06
C THR A 72 60.45 -5.27 -11.52
N ASP A 73 61.28 -6.25 -11.84
CA ASP A 73 61.52 -6.70 -13.21
C ASP A 73 60.34 -7.57 -13.67
N ALA A 74 59.85 -8.45 -12.80
CA ALA A 74 58.63 -9.24 -13.02
C ALA A 74 57.39 -8.37 -13.24
N VAL A 75 57.28 -7.23 -12.53
CA VAL A 75 56.22 -6.22 -12.74
C VAL A 75 56.33 -5.55 -14.11
N ASN A 76 57.53 -5.16 -14.54
CA ASN A 76 57.73 -4.58 -15.89
C ASN A 76 57.41 -5.61 -16.99
N ASN A 77 57.78 -6.88 -16.79
CA ASN A 77 57.55 -7.97 -17.73
C ASN A 77 56.06 -8.35 -17.92
N VAL A 78 55.15 -7.91 -17.03
CA VAL A 78 53.70 -8.08 -17.20
C VAL A 78 53.22 -7.58 -18.57
N ARG A 79 53.74 -6.43 -19.01
CA ARG A 79 53.38 -5.82 -20.31
C ARG A 79 53.88 -6.62 -21.52
N VAL A 80 55.00 -7.33 -21.36
CA VAL A 80 55.56 -8.17 -22.43
C VAL A 80 54.73 -9.44 -22.55
N VAL A 81 54.49 -10.15 -21.44
CA VAL A 81 53.72 -11.41 -21.45
C VAL A 81 52.26 -11.17 -21.85
N GLY A 82 51.66 -10.03 -21.48
CA GLY A 82 50.33 -9.66 -21.96
C GLY A 82 50.26 -9.43 -23.48
N ALA A 83 51.35 -8.94 -24.11
CA ALA A 83 51.44 -8.82 -25.56
C ALA A 83 51.62 -10.18 -26.26
N GLU A 84 52.44 -11.08 -25.69
CA GLU A 84 52.65 -12.43 -26.23
C GLU A 84 51.38 -13.29 -26.12
N LEU A 85 50.56 -13.09 -25.09
CA LEU A 85 49.21 -13.68 -25.02
C LEU A 85 48.25 -13.10 -26.07
N GLU A 86 48.29 -11.79 -26.33
CA GLU A 86 47.47 -11.17 -27.38
C GLU A 86 47.87 -11.68 -28.78
N TYR A 87 49.16 -11.85 -29.03
CA TYR A 87 49.68 -12.49 -30.25
C TYR A 87 49.13 -13.91 -30.42
N LEU A 88 49.11 -14.73 -29.35
CA LEU A 88 48.51 -16.06 -29.37
C LEU A 88 47.01 -16.02 -29.68
N VAL A 89 46.25 -15.10 -29.09
CA VAL A 89 44.80 -14.96 -29.37
C VAL A 89 44.57 -14.54 -30.82
N ASN A 90 45.32 -13.57 -31.33
CA ASN A 90 45.24 -13.15 -32.73
C ASN A 90 45.59 -14.29 -33.69
N PHE A 91 46.56 -15.14 -33.36
CA PHE A 91 46.89 -16.33 -34.13
C PHE A 91 45.74 -17.36 -34.15
N LEU A 92 45.12 -17.63 -32.99
CA LEU A 92 43.98 -18.54 -32.88
C LEU A 92 42.73 -18.01 -33.63
N GLU A 93 42.47 -16.70 -33.55
CA GLU A 93 41.38 -16.07 -34.28
C GLU A 93 41.62 -16.09 -35.80
N LYS A 94 42.82 -15.70 -36.25
CA LYS A 94 43.15 -15.55 -37.68
C LYS A 94 43.34 -16.87 -38.41
N GLU A 95 44.10 -17.81 -37.84
CA GLU A 95 44.46 -19.06 -38.52
C GLU A 95 43.46 -20.20 -38.28
N TYR A 96 42.63 -20.10 -37.23
CA TYR A 96 41.65 -21.15 -36.85
C TYR A 96 40.21 -20.63 -36.69
N GLY A 97 39.94 -19.33 -36.87
CA GLY A 97 38.61 -18.76 -36.72
C GLY A 97 38.10 -18.71 -35.27
N TYR A 98 38.98 -18.88 -34.27
CA TYR A 98 38.58 -19.02 -32.87
C TYR A 98 38.14 -17.68 -32.28
N SER A 99 36.89 -17.57 -31.82
CA SER A 99 36.37 -16.31 -31.29
C SER A 99 37.01 -15.95 -29.93
N PRO A 100 37.54 -14.72 -29.75
CA PRO A 100 38.02 -14.23 -28.45
C PRO A 100 36.94 -14.29 -27.35
N ALA A 101 35.66 -14.20 -27.73
CA ALA A 101 34.53 -14.33 -26.83
C ALA A 101 34.44 -15.68 -26.11
N ASN A 102 35.12 -16.70 -26.63
CA ASN A 102 35.17 -18.06 -26.06
C ASN A 102 36.46 -18.27 -25.22
N ILE A 103 37.24 -17.22 -24.95
CA ILE A 103 38.48 -17.30 -24.18
C ILE A 103 38.23 -16.87 -22.73
N HIS A 104 38.73 -17.70 -21.80
CA HIS A 104 38.78 -17.43 -20.37
C HIS A 104 40.24 -17.40 -19.92
N PHE A 105 40.77 -16.23 -19.56
CA PHE A 105 42.07 -16.12 -18.91
C PHE A 105 41.94 -16.25 -17.39
N ILE A 106 42.79 -17.05 -16.75
CA ILE A 106 42.82 -17.22 -15.29
C ILE A 106 44.24 -16.89 -14.81
N GLY A 107 44.36 -15.84 -13.99
CA GLY A 107 45.66 -15.30 -13.58
C GLY A 107 45.79 -15.15 -12.07
N HIS A 108 46.92 -15.59 -11.51
CA HIS A 108 47.23 -15.44 -10.08
C HIS A 108 48.27 -14.36 -9.82
N SER A 109 48.08 -13.52 -8.80
CA SER A 109 49.06 -12.50 -8.42
C SER A 109 49.38 -11.57 -9.62
N LEU A 110 50.66 -11.44 -10.02
CA LEU A 110 51.08 -10.73 -11.24
C LEU A 110 50.39 -11.26 -12.51
N GLY A 111 50.08 -12.56 -12.56
CA GLY A 111 49.37 -13.20 -13.67
C GLY A 111 47.96 -12.66 -13.90
N ALA A 112 47.30 -12.12 -12.87
CA ALA A 112 46.01 -11.45 -13.03
C ALA A 112 46.15 -10.16 -13.86
N HIS A 113 47.25 -9.43 -13.70
CA HIS A 113 47.55 -8.23 -14.48
C HIS A 113 48.09 -8.55 -15.88
N VAL A 114 48.74 -9.70 -16.06
CA VAL A 114 49.07 -10.25 -17.39
C VAL A 114 47.79 -10.56 -18.19
N ALA A 115 46.79 -11.18 -17.56
CA ALA A 115 45.49 -11.45 -18.18
C ALA A 115 44.74 -10.16 -18.54
N GLY A 116 44.72 -9.17 -17.63
CA GLY A 116 44.12 -7.85 -17.89
C GLY A 116 44.80 -7.10 -19.05
N GLU A 117 46.13 -7.09 -19.09
CA GLU A 117 46.89 -6.49 -20.20
C GLU A 117 46.64 -7.20 -21.54
N ALA A 118 46.51 -8.54 -21.55
CA ALA A 118 46.17 -9.29 -22.76
C ALA A 118 44.75 -8.96 -23.27
N GLY A 119 43.75 -8.93 -22.37
CA GLY A 119 42.38 -8.56 -22.72
C GLY A 119 42.22 -7.11 -23.17
N ARG A 120 42.95 -6.18 -22.54
CA ARG A 120 43.05 -4.77 -22.96
C ARG A 120 43.62 -4.59 -24.37
N ARG A 121 44.62 -5.41 -24.73
CA ARG A 121 45.21 -5.41 -26.09
C ARG A 121 44.30 -6.11 -27.10
N LYS A 122 43.52 -7.10 -26.66
CA LYS A 122 42.56 -7.85 -27.47
C LYS A 122 41.11 -7.67 -27.00
N PRO A 123 40.45 -6.53 -27.30
CA PRO A 123 39.05 -6.34 -26.96
C PRO A 123 38.15 -7.50 -27.42
N GLY A 124 37.22 -7.90 -26.55
CA GLY A 124 36.24 -8.96 -26.83
C GLY A 124 36.50 -10.31 -26.17
N ILE A 125 37.55 -10.45 -25.34
CA ILE A 125 37.76 -11.63 -24.48
C ILE A 125 36.49 -11.96 -23.68
N GLY A 126 36.16 -13.26 -23.59
CA GLY A 126 34.99 -13.75 -22.87
C GLY A 126 35.02 -13.49 -21.37
N ARG A 127 36.06 -13.98 -20.68
CA ARG A 127 36.20 -13.85 -19.22
C ARG A 127 37.65 -13.69 -18.77
N ILE A 128 37.87 -12.94 -17.69
CA ILE A 128 39.13 -12.94 -16.93
C ILE A 128 38.82 -13.25 -15.45
N THR A 129 39.50 -14.23 -14.86
CA THR A 129 39.44 -14.46 -13.41
C THR A 129 40.77 -14.08 -12.74
N GLY A 130 40.72 -13.11 -11.82
CA GLY A 130 41.85 -12.63 -11.02
C GLY A 130 41.93 -13.33 -9.66
N LEU A 131 42.92 -14.21 -9.48
CA LEU A 131 43.14 -14.92 -8.22
C LEU A 131 44.17 -14.15 -7.38
N ASP A 132 43.72 -13.50 -6.30
CA ASP A 132 44.52 -12.61 -5.41
C ASP A 132 45.51 -11.71 -6.20
N PRO A 133 45.01 -10.75 -7.02
CA PRO A 133 45.86 -9.91 -7.88
C PRO A 133 46.91 -9.15 -7.08
N ALA A 134 48.08 -8.88 -7.66
CA ALA A 134 49.22 -8.35 -6.91
C ALA A 134 49.03 -6.88 -6.52
N GLY A 135 48.90 -6.58 -5.23
CA GLY A 135 48.83 -5.21 -4.71
C GLY A 135 50.11 -4.38 -4.94
N PRO A 136 51.32 -4.91 -4.69
CA PRO A 136 52.53 -4.10 -4.77
C PRO A 136 52.82 -3.62 -6.20
N LEU A 137 52.88 -2.28 -6.37
CA LEU A 137 53.01 -1.55 -7.64
C LEU A 137 51.76 -1.51 -8.56
N PHE A 138 50.61 -2.06 -8.14
CA PHE A 138 49.31 -1.91 -8.84
C PHE A 138 48.18 -1.32 -7.96
N GLN A 139 48.35 -1.36 -6.63
CA GLN A 139 47.46 -0.68 -5.69
C GLN A 139 47.48 0.84 -5.94
N TYR A 140 46.30 1.43 -6.07
CA TYR A 140 46.05 2.84 -6.40
C TYR A 140 46.64 3.32 -7.74
N THR A 141 47.00 2.42 -8.66
CA THR A 141 47.40 2.81 -10.02
C THR A 141 46.20 2.92 -10.98
N PRO A 142 46.30 3.74 -12.05
CA PRO A 142 45.24 3.86 -13.05
C PRO A 142 44.93 2.52 -13.75
N ALA A 143 43.67 2.32 -14.14
CA ALA A 143 43.16 1.10 -14.81
C ALA A 143 44.10 0.55 -15.89
N MET A 144 44.59 1.43 -16.77
CA MET A 144 45.48 1.14 -17.91
C MET A 144 46.81 0.44 -17.59
N VAL A 145 47.17 0.21 -16.32
CA VAL A 145 48.40 -0.53 -15.94
C VAL A 145 48.16 -1.74 -15.04
N ARG A 146 46.91 -2.11 -14.76
CA ARG A 146 46.53 -3.20 -13.84
C ARG A 146 45.51 -4.15 -14.50
N LEU A 147 44.81 -4.95 -13.71
CA LEU A 147 43.56 -5.61 -14.12
C LEU A 147 42.42 -4.62 -13.83
N ASP A 148 41.45 -4.52 -14.73
CA ASP A 148 40.26 -3.66 -14.63
C ASP A 148 39.03 -4.34 -15.28
N PRO A 149 37.78 -3.98 -14.91
CA PRO A 149 36.60 -4.62 -15.49
C PRO A 149 36.53 -4.48 -17.01
N SER A 150 37.07 -3.39 -17.59
CA SER A 150 37.06 -3.17 -19.05
C SER A 150 37.87 -4.18 -19.86
N ASP A 151 38.69 -5.02 -19.22
CA ASP A 151 39.65 -5.90 -19.91
C ASP A 151 38.98 -7.15 -20.55
N ALA A 152 37.73 -7.49 -20.19
CA ALA A 152 36.95 -8.57 -20.81
C ALA A 152 35.43 -8.36 -20.61
N LYS A 153 34.59 -9.14 -21.30
CA LYS A 153 33.12 -9.08 -21.15
C LYS A 153 32.63 -9.39 -19.73
N PHE A 154 33.38 -10.21 -18.99
CA PHE A 154 33.18 -10.44 -17.58
C PHE A 154 34.54 -10.58 -16.87
N VAL A 155 34.64 -10.05 -15.65
CA VAL A 155 35.89 -10.08 -14.86
C VAL A 155 35.53 -10.39 -13.41
N ASP A 156 35.99 -11.51 -12.87
CA ASP A 156 35.72 -11.93 -11.49
C ASP A 156 37.01 -12.12 -10.69
N ILE A 157 37.01 -11.72 -9.41
CA ILE A 157 38.23 -11.65 -8.60
C ILE A 157 38.03 -12.32 -7.25
N ILE A 158 39.02 -13.09 -6.78
CA ILE A 158 39.00 -13.76 -5.48
C ILE A 158 40.16 -13.25 -4.62
N HIS A 159 39.85 -12.35 -3.68
CA HIS A 159 40.79 -11.75 -2.73
C HIS A 159 41.00 -12.64 -1.51
N THR A 160 42.23 -13.09 -1.25
CA THR A 160 42.54 -13.95 -0.07
C THR A 160 43.68 -13.45 0.82
N HIS A 161 44.45 -12.45 0.38
CA HIS A 161 45.43 -11.76 1.24
C HIS A 161 45.57 -10.29 0.83
N ALA A 162 44.43 -9.62 0.68
CA ALA A 162 44.29 -8.22 0.27
C ALA A 162 44.68 -7.22 1.38
N GLY A 163 45.44 -6.18 1.05
CA GLY A 163 45.81 -5.11 1.99
C GLY A 163 47.03 -4.29 1.56
N HIS A 164 47.56 -3.46 2.47
CA HIS A 164 48.73 -2.64 2.19
C HIS A 164 50.04 -3.34 2.61
N LEU A 165 50.92 -3.63 1.65
CA LEU A 165 52.17 -4.39 1.85
C LEU A 165 53.01 -3.94 3.04
N PHE A 166 53.13 -2.63 3.28
CA PHE A 166 53.98 -2.08 4.35
C PHE A 166 53.29 -1.95 5.73
N PHE A 167 51.97 -2.20 5.83
CA PHE A 167 51.21 -2.05 7.09
C PHE A 167 50.49 -3.34 7.49
N ASP A 168 49.73 -3.93 6.56
CA ASP A 168 49.03 -5.21 6.74
C ASP A 168 49.93 -6.42 6.47
N PHE A 169 51.12 -6.20 5.89
CA PHE A 169 51.97 -7.24 5.29
C PHE A 169 51.20 -8.10 4.27
N ALA A 170 50.36 -7.46 3.46
CA ALA A 170 49.46 -8.11 2.51
C ALA A 170 49.93 -7.87 1.06
N PRO A 171 50.17 -8.92 0.25
CA PRO A 171 50.59 -8.80 -1.14
C PRO A 171 49.44 -8.86 -2.17
N GLY A 172 48.20 -9.11 -1.75
CA GLY A 172 47.01 -8.96 -2.59
C GLY A 172 46.54 -7.51 -2.68
N ILE A 173 45.95 -7.12 -3.81
CA ILE A 173 45.36 -5.80 -4.03
C ILE A 173 44.10 -5.66 -3.16
N LEU A 174 43.88 -4.47 -2.59
CA LEU A 174 42.73 -4.18 -1.70
C LEU A 174 41.57 -3.49 -2.42
N GLN A 175 41.84 -2.79 -3.52
CA GLN A 175 40.78 -2.14 -4.30
C GLN A 175 40.02 -3.17 -5.13
N THR A 176 38.73 -2.95 -5.34
CA THR A 176 37.92 -3.70 -6.31
C THR A 176 38.45 -3.47 -7.72
N CYS A 177 38.56 -4.53 -8.52
CA CYS A 177 38.94 -4.39 -9.93
C CYS A 177 38.31 -5.41 -10.89
N GLY A 178 37.26 -6.12 -10.45
CA GLY A 178 36.40 -6.94 -11.31
C GLY A 178 35.02 -6.32 -11.50
N HIS A 179 34.23 -6.94 -12.36
CA HIS A 179 32.77 -6.82 -12.34
C HIS A 179 32.19 -7.46 -11.07
N LEU A 180 32.92 -8.41 -10.46
CA LEU A 180 32.56 -9.09 -9.22
C LEU A 180 33.82 -9.42 -8.40
N ASP A 181 33.92 -8.88 -7.19
CA ASP A 181 35.06 -9.06 -6.28
C ASP A 181 34.63 -9.85 -5.02
N PHE A 182 35.08 -11.10 -4.89
CA PHE A 182 34.83 -11.97 -3.75
C PHE A 182 35.90 -11.78 -2.67
N TYR A 183 35.48 -11.67 -1.40
CA TYR A 183 36.36 -11.55 -0.23
C TYR A 183 36.14 -12.68 0.79
N PRO A 184 36.50 -13.96 0.48
CA PRO A 184 36.40 -15.07 1.44
C PRO A 184 36.98 -14.74 2.81
N ASN A 185 36.23 -14.95 3.89
CA ASN A 185 36.62 -14.60 5.27
C ASN A 185 37.09 -13.13 5.44
N GLY A 186 36.52 -12.22 4.64
CA GLY A 186 36.88 -10.79 4.62
C GLY A 186 38.16 -10.47 3.85
N GLY A 187 38.69 -11.42 3.06
CA GLY A 187 39.79 -11.25 2.11
C GLY A 187 41.17 -10.93 2.69
N LYS A 188 41.29 -10.62 3.99
CA LYS A 188 42.54 -10.21 4.63
C LYS A 188 43.31 -11.34 5.32
N LYS A 189 42.62 -12.36 5.86
CA LYS A 189 43.22 -13.46 6.63
C LYS A 189 42.50 -14.77 6.38
N MET A 190 43.23 -15.80 5.96
CA MET A 190 42.65 -17.12 5.69
C MET A 190 42.75 -18.05 6.91
N PRO A 191 41.68 -18.81 7.24
CA PRO A 191 41.72 -19.83 8.29
C PRO A 191 42.87 -20.83 8.08
N GLY A 192 43.59 -21.14 9.15
CA GLY A 192 44.77 -22.02 9.14
C GLY A 192 46.09 -21.37 8.70
N CYS A 193 46.10 -20.10 8.29
CA CYS A 193 47.32 -19.37 7.92
C CYS A 193 47.84 -18.48 9.06
N ASN A 194 48.88 -18.93 9.77
CA ASN A 194 49.53 -18.15 10.83
C ASN A 194 50.29 -16.94 10.25
N GLN A 195 49.88 -15.72 10.60
CA GLN A 195 50.63 -14.50 10.27
C GLN A 195 51.78 -14.27 11.25
N LEU A 196 53.03 -14.35 10.77
CA LEU A 196 54.21 -13.96 11.52
C LEU A 196 54.43 -12.44 11.44
N ARG A 197 54.47 -11.77 12.59
CA ARG A 197 55.00 -10.39 12.70
C ARG A 197 56.53 -10.42 12.63
N VAL A 198 57.09 -10.25 11.44
CA VAL A 198 58.54 -10.06 11.26
C VAL A 198 58.88 -8.57 11.45
N PRO A 199 59.90 -8.20 12.24
CA PRO A 199 60.32 -6.80 12.39
C PRO A 199 60.84 -6.21 11.05
N PRO A 200 60.53 -4.94 10.73
CA PRO A 200 60.98 -4.32 9.49
C PRO A 200 62.46 -3.92 9.57
N ALA A 201 63.34 -4.73 8.98
CA ALA A 201 64.76 -4.42 8.83
C ALA A 201 65.10 -3.68 7.51
N THR A 202 64.22 -3.75 6.50
CA THR A 202 64.42 -3.14 5.18
C THR A 202 63.20 -2.31 4.75
N ARG A 203 63.44 -1.33 3.88
CA ARG A 203 62.38 -0.61 3.12
C ARG A 203 62.35 -1.01 1.63
N ASP A 204 63.21 -1.95 1.23
CA ASP A 204 63.30 -2.42 -0.15
C ASP A 204 62.21 -3.45 -0.47
N ILE A 205 61.53 -3.25 -1.59
CA ILE A 205 60.42 -4.11 -2.04
C ILE A 205 60.88 -5.49 -2.51
N ASN A 206 62.08 -5.61 -3.09
CA ASN A 206 62.62 -6.88 -3.55
C ASN A 206 63.06 -7.75 -2.37
N ASP A 207 63.67 -7.18 -1.33
CA ASP A 207 64.00 -7.91 -0.10
C ASP A 207 62.74 -8.34 0.67
N LEU A 208 61.74 -7.47 0.78
CA LEU A 208 60.46 -7.80 1.42
C LEU A 208 59.73 -8.93 0.66
N MET A 209 59.74 -8.89 -0.68
CA MET A 209 59.16 -9.95 -1.51
C MET A 209 60.02 -11.22 -1.58
N ARG A 210 61.34 -11.18 -1.27
CA ARG A 210 62.15 -12.38 -1.01
C ARG A 210 61.74 -13.06 0.29
N ALA A 211 61.60 -12.31 1.38
CA ALA A 211 61.14 -12.85 2.66
C ALA A 211 59.73 -13.48 2.56
N TYR A 212 58.87 -12.90 1.73
CA TYR A 212 57.52 -13.42 1.48
C TYR A 212 57.45 -14.77 0.75
N ARG A 213 58.52 -15.19 0.03
CA ARG A 213 58.54 -16.46 -0.72
C ARG A 213 58.26 -17.69 0.16
N SER A 214 58.61 -17.64 1.45
CA SER A 214 58.50 -18.75 2.39
C SER A 214 57.18 -18.84 3.17
N PHE A 215 56.37 -17.77 3.25
CA PHE A 215 55.26 -17.67 4.22
C PHE A 215 53.90 -17.22 3.67
N GLY A 216 53.76 -17.01 2.35
CA GLY A 216 52.53 -16.56 1.69
C GLY A 216 51.36 -17.57 1.65
N CYS A 217 50.93 -18.09 2.81
CA CYS A 217 49.83 -19.05 2.95
C CYS A 217 48.48 -18.46 2.51
N GLY A 218 48.17 -17.23 2.92
CA GLY A 218 46.94 -16.52 2.53
C GLY A 218 46.89 -16.28 1.03
N HIS A 219 47.96 -15.68 0.47
CA HIS A 219 48.04 -15.29 -0.95
C HIS A 219 47.88 -16.45 -1.95
N LYS A 220 48.13 -17.69 -1.51
CA LYS A 220 47.96 -18.91 -2.33
C LYS A 220 46.61 -19.60 -2.11
N ARG A 221 45.68 -19.02 -1.34
CA ARG A 221 44.40 -19.64 -1.00
C ARG A 221 43.33 -19.46 -2.09
N SER A 222 43.32 -18.34 -2.79
CA SER A 222 42.47 -18.09 -3.98
C SER A 222 42.55 -19.23 -5.01
N LEU A 223 43.76 -19.72 -5.27
CA LEU A 223 44.03 -20.88 -6.13
C LEU A 223 43.29 -22.15 -5.69
N ARG A 224 43.15 -22.35 -4.37
CA ARG A 224 42.47 -23.52 -3.80
C ARG A 224 40.96 -23.34 -3.87
N TYR A 225 40.44 -22.19 -3.46
CA TYR A 225 38.99 -21.93 -3.56
C TYR A 225 38.49 -21.96 -5.00
N TYR A 226 39.27 -21.48 -5.97
CA TYR A 226 38.91 -21.61 -7.39
C TYR A 226 38.89 -23.08 -7.84
N ALA A 227 39.92 -23.88 -7.52
CA ALA A 227 39.95 -25.31 -7.83
C ALA A 227 38.82 -26.11 -7.14
N GLU A 228 38.52 -25.79 -5.88
CA GLU A 228 37.43 -26.38 -5.10
C GLU A 228 36.05 -25.98 -5.68
N SER A 229 35.87 -24.73 -6.11
CA SER A 229 34.59 -24.23 -6.67
C SER A 229 34.20 -24.89 -8.01
N ILE A 230 35.18 -25.24 -8.86
CA ILE A 230 34.95 -25.98 -10.12
C ILE A 230 34.23 -27.32 -9.87
N ILE A 231 34.56 -28.01 -8.77
CA ILE A 231 33.98 -29.30 -8.40
C ILE A 231 32.87 -29.20 -7.35
N THR A 232 32.61 -28.00 -6.80
CA THR A 232 31.54 -27.73 -5.83
C THR A 232 30.83 -26.41 -6.18
N PRO A 233 30.02 -26.37 -7.26
CA PRO A 233 29.44 -25.13 -7.77
C PRO A 233 28.55 -24.40 -6.74
N ASN A 234 27.90 -25.14 -5.84
CA ASN A 234 27.07 -24.58 -4.76
C ASN A 234 27.83 -24.41 -3.43
N GLY A 235 29.14 -24.72 -3.38
CA GLY A 235 29.95 -24.74 -2.15
C GLY A 235 30.46 -23.37 -1.69
N PHE A 236 30.50 -22.39 -2.59
CA PHE A 236 31.12 -21.08 -2.37
C PHE A 236 30.17 -19.91 -2.69
N VAL A 237 28.91 -20.01 -2.26
CA VAL A 237 27.91 -18.95 -2.41
C VAL A 237 28.35 -17.69 -1.66
N GLY A 238 28.64 -16.62 -2.39
CA GLY A 238 28.94 -15.30 -1.84
C GLY A 238 27.68 -14.49 -1.58
N TYR A 239 27.65 -13.77 -0.47
CA TYR A 239 26.60 -12.80 -0.15
C TYR A 239 27.11 -11.38 -0.42
N ARG A 240 26.30 -10.56 -1.09
CA ARG A 240 26.59 -9.14 -1.32
C ARG A 240 26.32 -8.35 -0.03
N CYS A 241 27.38 -7.79 0.55
CA CYS A 241 27.33 -6.90 1.71
C CYS A 241 28.32 -5.76 1.50
N ASP A 242 27.98 -4.53 1.92
CA ASP A 242 28.86 -3.37 1.77
C ASP A 242 30.10 -3.46 2.69
N THR A 243 29.99 -4.14 3.83
CA THR A 243 31.14 -4.51 4.66
C THR A 243 31.12 -5.97 5.12
N TYR A 244 32.33 -6.51 5.36
CA TYR A 244 32.48 -7.80 6.03
C TYR A 244 31.95 -7.79 7.48
N ARG A 245 31.71 -6.62 8.08
CA ARG A 245 31.11 -6.52 9.42
C ARG A 245 29.61 -6.82 9.37
N GLU A 246 28.86 -6.30 8.39
CA GLU A 246 27.46 -6.71 8.19
C GLU A 246 27.38 -8.21 7.85
N PHE A 247 28.25 -8.71 6.96
CA PHE A 247 28.34 -10.14 6.67
C PHE A 247 28.52 -10.99 7.94
N VAL A 248 29.43 -10.60 8.85
CA VAL A 248 29.66 -11.32 10.12
C VAL A 248 28.50 -11.13 11.12
N LEU A 249 27.76 -10.02 11.08
CA LEU A 249 26.57 -9.86 11.91
C LEU A 249 25.43 -10.75 11.42
N VAL A 250 25.18 -10.78 10.12
CA VAL A 250 24.22 -11.70 9.48
C VAL A 250 24.64 -13.14 9.73
N VAL A 251 25.77 -13.58 9.17
CA VAL A 251 26.23 -14.98 9.20
C VAL A 251 26.64 -15.44 10.61
N GLY A 252 27.00 -14.53 11.51
CA GLY A 252 27.23 -14.85 12.92
C GLY A 252 25.97 -15.33 13.64
N MET A 253 24.82 -14.70 13.39
CA MET A 253 23.53 -15.19 13.90
C MET A 253 23.17 -16.55 13.29
N TRP A 254 23.40 -16.74 11.99
CA TRP A 254 23.19 -18.03 11.31
C TRP A 254 24.06 -19.16 11.88
N ILE A 255 25.36 -18.94 12.12
CA ILE A 255 26.26 -19.99 12.64
C ILE A 255 25.86 -20.39 14.07
N VAL A 256 25.44 -19.43 14.91
CA VAL A 256 24.94 -19.72 16.26
C VAL A 256 23.61 -20.49 16.19
N ALA A 257 22.70 -20.11 15.29
CA ALA A 257 21.48 -20.86 15.04
C ALA A 257 21.77 -22.31 14.61
N PHE A 258 22.63 -22.54 13.62
CA PHE A 258 23.02 -23.88 13.15
C PHE A 258 23.85 -24.72 14.15
N TYR A 259 24.35 -24.13 15.24
CA TYR A 259 25.02 -24.86 16.33
C TYR A 259 24.11 -25.17 17.52
N LEU A 260 23.03 -24.39 17.72
CA LEU A 260 22.04 -24.61 18.78
C LEU A 260 20.86 -25.45 18.27
N LEU A 261 20.41 -25.20 17.04
CA LEU A 261 19.49 -26.06 16.29
C LEU A 261 20.32 -27.11 15.55
N GLY A 262 20.49 -28.27 16.20
CA GLY A 262 21.02 -29.46 15.53
C GLY A 262 20.16 -29.85 14.32
N ARG A 263 20.65 -30.77 13.48
CA ARG A 263 19.96 -31.22 12.25
C ARG A 263 18.65 -31.99 12.53
N VAL A 264 17.59 -31.26 12.86
CA VAL A 264 16.22 -31.68 12.62
C VAL A 264 15.98 -31.48 11.13
N ALA A 265 15.64 -32.54 10.41
CA ALA A 265 15.19 -32.41 9.02
C ALA A 265 13.80 -31.77 9.00
N GLY A 266 13.52 -30.95 8.00
CA GLY A 266 12.22 -30.33 7.81
C GLY A 266 11.10 -31.37 7.67
N LYS A 267 9.86 -30.93 7.93
CA LYS A 267 8.67 -31.70 7.57
C LYS A 267 8.37 -31.46 6.09
N GLU A 268 7.67 -32.41 5.47
CA GLU A 268 7.25 -32.34 4.07
C GLU A 268 5.77 -32.70 3.94
N VAL A 269 5.02 -31.95 3.13
CA VAL A 269 3.64 -32.27 2.72
C VAL A 269 3.58 -32.48 1.20
N CYS A 270 2.83 -33.49 0.75
CA CYS A 270 2.73 -33.87 -0.65
C CYS A 270 1.28 -33.82 -1.13
N TYR A 271 1.02 -33.04 -2.19
CA TYR A 271 -0.29 -32.94 -2.83
C TYR A 271 -0.26 -33.71 -4.16
N PRO A 272 -1.13 -34.72 -4.40
CA PRO A 272 -0.97 -35.71 -5.48
C PRO A 272 -0.78 -35.20 -6.91
N ARG A 273 -1.22 -33.96 -7.22
CA ARG A 273 -1.06 -33.32 -8.54
C ARG A 273 0.03 -32.23 -8.61
N LEU A 274 0.55 -31.77 -7.47
CA LEU A 274 1.46 -30.60 -7.37
C LEU A 274 2.89 -30.96 -6.93
N GLY A 275 3.08 -32.19 -6.43
CA GLY A 275 4.33 -32.62 -5.81
C GLY A 275 4.39 -32.29 -4.32
N CYS A 276 5.60 -32.22 -3.78
CA CYS A 276 5.87 -32.07 -2.36
C CYS A 276 6.51 -30.73 -2.01
N PHE A 277 6.31 -30.31 -0.76
CA PHE A 277 6.70 -29.03 -0.20
C PHE A 277 7.33 -29.27 1.17
N THR A 278 8.65 -29.09 1.29
CA THR A 278 9.36 -29.10 2.57
C THR A 278 9.40 -27.72 3.21
N ASP A 279 9.47 -27.66 4.55
CA ASP A 279 9.81 -26.46 5.34
C ASP A 279 11.32 -26.28 5.59
N ASP A 280 12.18 -27.19 5.11
CA ASP A 280 13.65 -27.05 5.15
C ASP A 280 14.14 -25.66 4.66
N PRO A 281 15.25 -25.13 5.21
CA PRO A 281 15.89 -23.94 4.67
C PRO A 281 16.17 -24.05 3.15
N PRO A 282 15.85 -23.03 2.33
CA PRO A 282 15.52 -21.64 2.71
C PRO A 282 14.03 -21.33 2.93
N TRP A 283 13.14 -22.31 3.03
CA TRP A 283 11.68 -22.07 3.07
C TRP A 283 11.18 -21.64 4.47
N SER A 284 11.76 -22.20 5.54
CA SER A 284 11.62 -21.78 6.94
C SER A 284 12.95 -21.92 7.69
N GLY A 285 12.98 -21.50 8.96
CA GLY A 285 14.13 -21.57 9.85
C GLY A 285 15.24 -20.55 9.54
N VAL A 286 14.93 -19.53 8.74
CA VAL A 286 15.91 -18.56 8.23
C VAL A 286 15.60 -17.14 8.70
N PRO A 287 16.59 -16.28 9.01
CA PRO A 287 16.40 -14.83 9.06
C PRO A 287 15.61 -14.32 7.85
N GLY A 288 14.56 -13.53 8.13
CA GLY A 288 13.56 -13.12 7.14
C GLY A 288 12.34 -14.06 7.02
N ARG A 289 12.51 -15.37 7.25
CA ARG A 289 11.43 -16.38 7.25
C ARG A 289 11.58 -17.35 8.44
N LEU A 290 11.50 -16.83 9.66
CA LEU A 290 11.71 -17.60 10.89
C LEU A 290 10.46 -18.37 11.32
N LEU A 291 9.27 -17.83 11.06
CA LEU A 291 7.97 -18.34 11.50
C LEU A 291 7.19 -19.09 10.40
N THR A 292 7.72 -19.19 9.17
CA THR A 292 7.07 -19.88 8.05
C THR A 292 7.06 -21.40 8.24
N GLY A 293 6.39 -22.12 7.35
CA GLY A 293 6.30 -23.57 7.44
C GLY A 293 5.67 -24.19 6.20
N LEU A 294 4.89 -25.24 6.42
CA LEU A 294 4.18 -25.95 5.36
C LEU A 294 2.95 -25.17 4.85
N PRO A 295 2.64 -25.27 3.54
CA PRO A 295 1.43 -24.70 2.97
C PRO A 295 0.20 -25.59 3.19
N GLU A 296 -0.97 -24.96 3.26
CA GLU A 296 -2.29 -25.61 3.30
C GLU A 296 -2.59 -26.37 2.00
N SER A 297 -3.63 -27.21 1.98
CA SER A 297 -4.01 -27.94 0.77
C SER A 297 -4.72 -27.03 -0.26
N PRO A 298 -4.62 -27.31 -1.57
CA PRO A 298 -5.37 -26.58 -2.60
C PRO A 298 -6.88 -26.57 -2.37
N GLU A 299 -7.39 -27.66 -1.79
CA GLU A 299 -8.80 -27.86 -1.45
C GLU A 299 -9.25 -26.94 -0.31
N GLU A 300 -8.42 -26.73 0.71
CA GLU A 300 -8.66 -25.75 1.79
C GLU A 300 -8.53 -24.30 1.28
N MET A 301 -7.56 -24.04 0.39
CA MET A 301 -7.34 -22.72 -0.22
C MET A 301 -8.45 -22.28 -1.20
N ASN A 302 -9.34 -23.19 -1.61
CA ASN A 302 -10.50 -22.94 -2.48
C ASN A 302 -10.15 -22.19 -3.79
N ILE A 303 -9.04 -22.58 -4.44
CA ILE A 303 -8.47 -21.88 -5.59
C ILE A 303 -9.40 -21.99 -6.81
N SER A 304 -9.74 -20.86 -7.43
CA SER A 304 -10.63 -20.79 -8.59
C SER A 304 -10.10 -19.88 -9.69
N PHE A 305 -10.35 -20.25 -10.95
CA PHE A 305 -9.87 -19.57 -12.14
C PHE A 305 -11.06 -19.06 -12.96
N SER A 306 -11.19 -17.75 -13.12
CA SER A 306 -12.32 -17.12 -13.82
C SER A 306 -11.84 -16.52 -15.14
N LEU A 307 -12.35 -17.05 -16.26
CA LEU A 307 -12.00 -16.62 -17.61
C LEU A 307 -12.86 -15.43 -18.04
N TYR A 308 -12.19 -14.39 -18.55
CA TYR A 308 -12.75 -13.25 -19.24
C TYR A 308 -12.20 -13.22 -20.68
N THR A 309 -13.06 -12.93 -21.66
CA THR A 309 -12.76 -12.77 -23.09
C THR A 309 -13.66 -11.69 -23.69
N ARG A 310 -13.36 -11.22 -24.92
CA ARG A 310 -14.21 -10.25 -25.63
C ARG A 310 -15.63 -10.75 -25.89
N GLU A 311 -15.86 -12.07 -25.92
CA GLU A 311 -17.19 -12.68 -26.05
C GLU A 311 -18.00 -12.70 -24.75
N THR A 312 -17.31 -12.72 -23.60
CA THR A 312 -17.94 -12.84 -22.27
C THR A 312 -18.11 -11.48 -21.60
N GLY A 313 -17.24 -10.51 -21.90
CA GLY A 313 -17.26 -9.20 -21.26
C GLY A 313 -17.05 -9.37 -19.75
N ASN A 314 -17.97 -8.84 -18.94
CA ASN A 314 -17.95 -9.01 -17.48
C ASN A 314 -18.56 -10.35 -17.00
N ASN A 315 -19.17 -11.15 -17.88
CA ASN A 315 -19.80 -12.43 -17.52
C ASN A 315 -18.80 -13.58 -17.54
N SER A 316 -17.93 -13.64 -16.52
CA SER A 316 -16.83 -14.60 -16.48
C SER A 316 -17.26 -16.06 -16.48
N GLN A 317 -16.37 -16.93 -16.99
CA GLN A 317 -16.56 -18.38 -17.02
C GLN A 317 -15.57 -19.06 -16.08
N VAL A 318 -16.07 -19.68 -15.00
CA VAL A 318 -15.21 -20.47 -14.10
C VAL A 318 -14.71 -21.72 -14.83
N ILE A 319 -13.38 -21.84 -14.93
CA ILE A 319 -12.70 -22.94 -15.60
C ILE A 319 -11.73 -23.67 -14.65
N SER A 320 -11.44 -24.93 -14.96
CA SER A 320 -10.66 -25.81 -14.08
C SER A 320 -9.74 -26.71 -14.88
N ALA A 321 -8.47 -26.79 -14.47
CA ALA A 321 -7.53 -27.78 -15.00
C ALA A 321 -7.91 -29.21 -14.58
N ILE A 322 -8.45 -29.37 -13.36
CA ILE A 322 -8.90 -30.66 -12.81
C ILE A 322 -10.11 -31.18 -13.60
N ASN A 323 -11.10 -30.32 -13.85
CA ASN A 323 -12.20 -30.60 -14.78
C ASN A 323 -11.98 -29.88 -16.11
N SER A 324 -10.98 -30.31 -16.87
CA SER A 324 -10.57 -29.75 -18.15
C SER A 324 -11.68 -29.65 -19.21
N SER A 325 -12.79 -30.38 -19.06
CA SER A 325 -13.97 -30.23 -19.91
C SER A 325 -14.64 -28.85 -19.78
N THR A 326 -14.41 -28.12 -18.68
CA THR A 326 -14.85 -26.72 -18.51
C THR A 326 -14.13 -25.79 -19.49
N ILE A 327 -12.80 -25.92 -19.61
CA ILE A 327 -11.99 -25.12 -20.53
C ILE A 327 -12.47 -25.35 -21.98
N GLN A 328 -12.74 -26.61 -22.38
CA GLN A 328 -13.24 -26.94 -23.72
C GLN A 328 -14.65 -26.41 -24.04
N LYS A 329 -15.45 -26.06 -23.03
CA LYS A 329 -16.80 -25.50 -23.17
C LYS A 329 -16.83 -23.98 -23.01
N SER A 330 -15.72 -23.38 -22.60
CA SER A 330 -15.55 -21.94 -22.41
C SER A 330 -15.16 -21.24 -23.73
N HIS A 331 -15.11 -19.90 -23.70
CA HIS A 331 -14.59 -19.08 -24.81
C HIS A 331 -13.05 -19.06 -24.89
N PHE A 332 -12.33 -19.91 -24.14
CA PHE A 332 -10.87 -20.01 -24.20
C PHE A 332 -10.40 -20.38 -25.61
N SER A 333 -9.50 -19.58 -26.18
CA SER A 333 -8.92 -19.83 -27.50
C SER A 333 -7.41 -20.00 -27.43
N SER A 334 -6.92 -21.15 -27.90
CA SER A 334 -5.49 -21.45 -28.03
C SER A 334 -4.75 -20.61 -29.09
N HIS A 335 -5.46 -19.74 -29.82
CA HIS A 335 -4.92 -18.81 -30.81
C HIS A 335 -4.76 -17.38 -30.27
N ARG A 336 -5.09 -17.16 -29.00
CA ARG A 336 -4.91 -15.89 -28.26
C ARG A 336 -3.79 -16.07 -27.25
N ARG A 337 -3.15 -14.96 -26.85
CA ARG A 337 -2.33 -14.94 -25.62
C ARG A 337 -3.21 -15.16 -24.40
N THR A 338 -2.60 -15.58 -23.30
CA THR A 338 -3.28 -15.79 -22.02
C THR A 338 -2.57 -15.02 -20.91
N SER A 339 -3.29 -14.08 -20.29
CA SER A 339 -2.82 -13.34 -19.12
C SER A 339 -3.46 -13.90 -17.86
N PHE A 340 -2.67 -14.29 -16.87
CA PHE A 340 -3.16 -14.64 -15.54
C PHE A 340 -2.96 -13.44 -14.60
N ILE A 341 -4.02 -13.02 -13.91
CA ILE A 341 -3.97 -11.92 -12.93
C ILE A 341 -4.10 -12.52 -11.53
N ILE A 342 -3.12 -12.27 -10.66
CA ILE A 342 -2.96 -12.94 -9.36
C ILE A 342 -2.89 -11.91 -8.23
N HIS A 343 -3.80 -12.00 -7.27
CA HIS A 343 -3.89 -11.04 -6.16
C HIS A 343 -2.95 -11.35 -4.99
N GLY A 344 -2.71 -10.34 -4.15
CA GLY A 344 -1.95 -10.44 -2.89
C GLY A 344 -2.79 -10.89 -1.69
N PHE A 345 -2.21 -10.69 -0.50
CA PHE A 345 -2.83 -10.94 0.81
C PHE A 345 -4.14 -10.15 0.99
N GLY A 346 -5.13 -10.71 1.70
CA GLY A 346 -6.42 -10.07 2.01
C GLY A 346 -7.38 -9.82 0.83
N SER A 347 -6.88 -9.89 -0.41
CA SER A 347 -7.61 -9.54 -1.64
C SER A 347 -8.37 -10.74 -2.24
N THR A 348 -8.97 -10.55 -3.42
CA THR A 348 -9.77 -11.58 -4.14
C THR A 348 -9.70 -11.37 -5.65
N GLY A 349 -9.80 -12.46 -6.42
CA GLY A 349 -9.86 -12.44 -7.88
C GLY A 349 -11.28 -12.39 -8.46
N LYS A 350 -12.30 -12.15 -7.63
CA LYS A 350 -13.72 -12.15 -8.02
C LYS A 350 -14.34 -10.76 -8.21
N THR A 351 -13.69 -9.71 -7.72
CA THR A 351 -14.16 -8.31 -7.74
C THR A 351 -12.97 -7.34 -7.70
N GLY A 352 -13.17 -6.06 -8.02
CA GLY A 352 -12.15 -5.02 -7.90
C GLY A 352 -11.05 -5.13 -8.96
N TRP A 353 -9.87 -4.58 -8.65
CA TRP A 353 -8.75 -4.38 -9.58
C TRP A 353 -8.37 -5.61 -10.44
N VAL A 354 -8.52 -6.84 -9.93
CA VAL A 354 -8.22 -8.07 -10.68
C VAL A 354 -9.17 -8.24 -11.88
N VAL A 355 -10.45 -7.89 -11.69
CA VAL A 355 -11.48 -7.95 -12.73
C VAL A 355 -11.35 -6.76 -13.68
N GLU A 356 -11.15 -5.56 -13.13
CA GLU A 356 -10.89 -4.33 -13.91
C GLU A 356 -9.68 -4.50 -14.83
N MET A 357 -8.59 -5.10 -14.34
CA MET A 357 -7.41 -5.41 -15.17
C MET A 357 -7.77 -6.32 -16.35
N CYS A 358 -8.60 -7.34 -16.13
CA CYS A 358 -9.05 -8.20 -17.21
C CYS A 358 -9.96 -7.48 -18.21
N LEU A 359 -10.88 -6.63 -17.76
CA LEU A 359 -11.76 -5.87 -18.65
C LEU A 359 -10.96 -4.87 -19.50
N LEU A 360 -10.09 -4.06 -18.87
CA LEU A 360 -9.25 -3.07 -19.55
C LEU A 360 -8.27 -3.72 -20.55
N LEU A 361 -7.66 -4.86 -20.20
CA LEU A 361 -6.82 -5.63 -21.14
C LEU A 361 -7.61 -6.18 -22.33
N LEU A 362 -8.90 -6.50 -22.15
CA LEU A 362 -9.77 -6.98 -23.23
C LEU A 362 -10.24 -5.88 -24.17
N GLU A 363 -10.25 -4.61 -23.75
CA GLU A 363 -10.48 -3.48 -24.66
C GLU A 363 -9.31 -3.29 -25.62
N VAL A 364 -8.07 -3.34 -25.12
CA VAL A 364 -6.85 -3.08 -25.92
C VAL A 364 -6.29 -4.30 -26.66
N GLU A 365 -6.34 -5.51 -26.09
CA GLU A 365 -5.84 -6.74 -26.72
C GLU A 365 -6.95 -7.80 -26.87
N ASN A 366 -6.74 -8.80 -27.74
CA ASN A 366 -7.65 -9.92 -27.96
C ASN A 366 -7.08 -11.19 -27.29
N ILE A 367 -7.18 -11.23 -25.96
CA ILE A 367 -6.58 -12.26 -25.10
C ILE A 367 -7.62 -13.19 -24.47
N ASN A 368 -7.14 -14.27 -23.87
CA ASN A 368 -7.80 -14.91 -22.73
C ASN A 368 -7.27 -14.22 -21.47
N CYS A 369 -8.13 -13.63 -20.62
CA CYS A 369 -7.70 -13.15 -19.30
C CYS A 369 -8.25 -14.09 -18.22
N ILE A 370 -7.40 -14.52 -17.29
CA ILE A 370 -7.76 -15.48 -16.25
C ILE A 370 -7.47 -14.83 -14.89
N ALA A 371 -8.52 -14.41 -14.20
CA ALA A 371 -8.43 -13.98 -12.81
C ALA A 371 -8.23 -15.22 -11.91
N VAL A 372 -7.18 -15.21 -11.09
CA VAL A 372 -6.86 -16.27 -10.13
C VAL A 372 -7.31 -15.83 -8.75
N ASP A 373 -8.38 -16.43 -8.25
CA ASP A 373 -8.90 -16.18 -6.90
C ASP A 373 -8.46 -17.29 -5.93
N TRP A 374 -7.78 -16.89 -4.86
CA TRP A 374 -7.31 -17.76 -3.77
C TRP A 374 -7.65 -17.19 -2.39
N LYS A 375 -8.72 -16.39 -2.33
CA LYS A 375 -9.14 -15.58 -1.17
C LYS A 375 -9.05 -16.29 0.17
N GLU A 376 -9.54 -17.53 0.27
CA GLU A 376 -9.54 -18.24 1.56
C GLU A 376 -8.12 -18.56 2.03
N GLY A 377 -7.24 -19.04 1.14
CA GLY A 377 -5.81 -19.20 1.41
C GLY A 377 -5.02 -17.89 1.59
N ALA A 378 -5.61 -16.75 1.23
CA ALA A 378 -5.06 -15.39 1.37
C ALA A 378 -5.59 -14.60 2.57
N LYS A 379 -6.58 -15.15 3.30
CA LYS A 379 -7.32 -14.50 4.40
C LYS A 379 -6.81 -14.89 5.80
N GLY A 380 -5.97 -15.92 5.90
CA GLY A 380 -5.36 -16.37 7.15
C GLY A 380 -4.35 -15.37 7.71
N THR A 381 -3.38 -15.88 8.49
CA THR A 381 -2.23 -15.05 8.88
C THR A 381 -1.39 -14.71 7.63
N TYR A 382 -0.68 -13.57 7.64
CA TYR A 382 0.28 -13.26 6.58
C TYR A 382 1.31 -14.39 6.39
N VAL A 383 1.71 -15.05 7.47
CA VAL A 383 2.63 -16.19 7.46
C VAL A 383 2.05 -17.43 6.75
N SER A 384 0.78 -17.78 6.96
CA SER A 384 0.15 -18.90 6.22
C SER A 384 -0.03 -18.55 4.74
N ALA A 385 -0.43 -17.32 4.42
CA ALA A 385 -0.47 -16.83 3.03
C ALA A 385 0.93 -16.90 2.34
N VAL A 386 2.01 -16.55 3.05
CA VAL A 386 3.42 -16.64 2.60
C VAL A 386 3.90 -18.09 2.40
N ASN A 387 3.29 -19.07 3.06
CA ASN A 387 3.52 -20.49 2.74
C ASN A 387 2.72 -20.89 1.50
N ASN A 388 1.44 -20.53 1.48
CA ASN A 388 0.42 -20.93 0.51
C ASN A 388 0.73 -20.53 -0.94
N ILE A 389 1.47 -19.44 -1.19
CA ILE A 389 1.89 -19.06 -2.55
C ILE A 389 2.63 -20.18 -3.30
N ARG A 390 3.32 -21.10 -2.58
CA ARG A 390 4.04 -22.23 -3.17
C ARG A 390 3.08 -23.22 -3.83
N VAL A 391 1.94 -23.47 -3.17
CA VAL A 391 0.85 -24.33 -3.67
C VAL A 391 0.08 -23.62 -4.78
N LEU A 392 -0.20 -22.33 -4.63
CA LEU A 392 -0.87 -21.55 -5.67
C LEU A 392 -0.05 -21.46 -6.97
N GLY A 393 1.26 -21.19 -6.89
CA GLY A 393 2.16 -21.18 -8.04
C GLY A 393 2.27 -22.56 -8.69
N ALA A 394 2.15 -23.63 -7.90
CA ALA A 394 2.06 -24.99 -8.43
C ALA A 394 0.74 -25.27 -9.15
N GLU A 395 -0.40 -24.77 -8.66
CA GLU A 395 -1.70 -24.87 -9.36
C GLU A 395 -1.71 -24.06 -10.66
N VAL A 396 -1.18 -22.83 -10.66
CA VAL A 396 -1.01 -22.04 -11.90
C VAL A 396 -0.12 -22.81 -12.90
N ALA A 397 1.00 -23.38 -12.45
CA ALA A 397 1.85 -24.23 -13.30
C ALA A 397 1.13 -25.50 -13.80
N TYR A 398 0.29 -26.14 -12.98
CA TYR A 398 -0.52 -27.29 -13.35
C TYR A 398 -1.60 -26.92 -14.38
N PHE A 399 -2.22 -25.73 -14.23
CA PHE A 399 -3.18 -25.18 -15.19
C PHE A 399 -2.51 -24.93 -16.54
N ILE A 400 -1.36 -24.26 -16.55
CA ILE A 400 -0.56 -24.02 -17.76
C ILE A 400 -0.18 -25.34 -18.43
N THR A 401 0.37 -26.29 -17.66
CA THR A 401 0.70 -27.64 -18.13
C THR A 401 -0.50 -28.34 -18.77
N THR A 402 -1.71 -28.10 -18.26
CA THR A 402 -2.95 -28.65 -18.80
C THR A 402 -3.32 -28.02 -20.13
N LEU A 403 -3.19 -26.69 -20.28
CA LEU A 403 -3.35 -26.00 -21.58
C LEU A 403 -2.34 -26.48 -22.62
N GLN A 404 -1.07 -26.70 -22.23
CA GLN A 404 -0.05 -27.28 -23.12
C GLN A 404 -0.48 -28.66 -23.64
N LYS A 405 -0.94 -29.55 -22.74
CA LYS A 405 -1.36 -30.92 -23.07
C LYS A 405 -2.63 -30.99 -23.92
N MET A 406 -3.59 -30.08 -23.70
CA MET A 406 -4.88 -30.09 -24.39
C MET A 406 -4.84 -29.48 -25.78
N PHE A 407 -4.08 -28.40 -25.96
CA PHE A 407 -4.15 -27.55 -27.16
C PHE A 407 -2.81 -27.37 -27.88
N GLY A 408 -1.72 -27.98 -27.38
CA GLY A 408 -0.37 -27.68 -27.85
C GLY A 408 0.09 -26.25 -27.50
N TYR A 409 -0.58 -25.62 -26.54
CA TYR A 409 -0.40 -24.22 -26.20
C TYR A 409 1.04 -23.94 -25.71
N SER A 410 1.64 -22.83 -26.15
CA SER A 410 3.02 -22.49 -25.81
C SER A 410 3.09 -21.65 -24.53
N PRO A 411 4.01 -21.92 -23.59
CA PRO A 411 4.33 -20.99 -22.50
C PRO A 411 4.75 -19.60 -22.99
N TYR A 412 5.24 -19.49 -24.24
CA TYR A 412 5.57 -18.20 -24.85
C TYR A 412 4.34 -17.35 -25.23
N GLU A 413 3.12 -17.88 -25.11
CA GLU A 413 1.88 -17.10 -25.24
C GLU A 413 1.32 -16.65 -23.87
N ILE A 414 2.09 -16.80 -22.79
CA ILE A 414 1.64 -16.57 -21.41
C ILE A 414 2.27 -15.32 -20.79
N HIS A 415 1.44 -14.52 -20.13
CA HIS A 415 1.83 -13.43 -19.25
C HIS A 415 1.28 -13.72 -17.85
N LEU A 416 2.12 -13.69 -16.82
CA LEU A 416 1.64 -13.70 -15.43
C LEU A 416 1.77 -12.29 -14.86
N ILE A 417 0.71 -11.73 -14.30
CA ILE A 417 0.70 -10.42 -13.63
C ILE A 417 0.28 -10.66 -12.19
N GLY A 418 1.14 -10.29 -11.24
CA GLY A 418 0.94 -10.59 -9.83
C GLY A 418 1.21 -9.40 -8.94
N HIS A 419 0.31 -9.11 -8.00
CA HIS A 419 0.50 -8.06 -7.00
C HIS A 419 0.94 -8.64 -5.65
N SER A 420 1.94 -8.03 -5.00
CA SER A 420 2.41 -8.44 -3.67
C SER A 420 2.77 -9.94 -3.61
N LEU A 421 2.13 -10.74 -2.75
CA LEU A 421 2.27 -12.21 -2.71
C LEU A 421 1.96 -12.89 -4.06
N GLY A 422 1.09 -12.30 -4.88
CA GLY A 422 0.80 -12.73 -6.24
C GLY A 422 2.01 -12.61 -7.19
N ALA A 423 2.92 -11.66 -6.96
CA ALA A 423 4.15 -11.52 -7.75
C ALA A 423 5.10 -12.72 -7.51
N HIS A 424 5.24 -13.16 -6.26
CA HIS A 424 6.04 -14.34 -5.91
C HIS A 424 5.36 -15.65 -6.31
N THR A 425 4.02 -15.67 -6.32
CA THR A 425 3.23 -16.76 -6.93
C THR A 425 3.53 -16.90 -8.42
N ALA A 426 3.61 -15.78 -9.15
CA ALA A 426 3.98 -15.78 -10.57
C ALA A 426 5.41 -16.29 -10.79
N GLY A 427 6.36 -15.89 -9.92
CA GLY A 427 7.72 -16.45 -9.89
C GLY A 427 7.73 -17.96 -9.73
N GLU A 428 7.09 -18.50 -8.67
CA GLU A 428 7.00 -19.95 -8.43
C GLU A 428 6.38 -20.72 -9.61
N ALA A 429 5.39 -20.13 -10.30
CA ALA A 429 4.79 -20.73 -11.50
C ALA A 429 5.78 -20.73 -12.70
N GLY A 430 6.53 -19.66 -12.91
CA GLY A 430 7.59 -19.57 -13.94
C GLY A 430 8.76 -20.51 -13.68
N ARG A 431 9.23 -20.57 -12.42
CA ARG A 431 10.22 -21.52 -11.92
C ARG A 431 9.87 -22.98 -12.20
N ARG A 432 8.58 -23.30 -12.27
CA ARG A 432 8.04 -24.62 -12.66
C ARG A 432 7.82 -24.77 -14.17
N ILE A 433 7.45 -23.71 -14.89
CA ILE A 433 7.16 -23.72 -16.34
C ILE A 433 8.20 -22.91 -17.12
N ARG A 434 9.23 -23.62 -17.60
CA ARG A 434 10.26 -23.02 -18.46
C ARG A 434 9.67 -22.41 -19.73
N GLY A 435 10.08 -21.17 -20.02
CA GLY A 435 9.76 -20.49 -21.28
C GLY A 435 8.50 -19.62 -21.25
N ILE A 436 7.96 -19.28 -20.07
CA ILE A 436 6.95 -18.21 -19.95
C ILE A 436 7.50 -16.93 -20.59
N ARG A 437 6.68 -16.23 -21.39
CA ARG A 437 7.11 -15.04 -22.13
C ARG A 437 7.40 -13.86 -21.21
N ARG A 438 6.51 -13.59 -20.25
CA ARG A 438 6.59 -12.42 -19.36
C ARG A 438 5.98 -12.69 -17.99
N ILE A 439 6.67 -12.24 -16.95
CA ILE A 439 6.08 -12.01 -15.62
C ILE A 439 6.14 -10.51 -15.34
N THR A 440 5.05 -9.93 -14.82
CA THR A 440 5.05 -8.57 -14.28
C THR A 440 4.75 -8.62 -12.77
N GLY A 441 5.69 -8.12 -11.96
CA GLY A 441 5.55 -7.96 -10.52
C GLY A 441 5.03 -6.56 -10.17
N LEU A 442 3.89 -6.47 -9.51
CA LEU A 442 3.30 -5.23 -9.03
C LEU A 442 3.54 -5.16 -7.51
N ASP A 443 4.49 -4.33 -7.10
CA ASP A 443 5.04 -4.23 -5.74
C ASP A 443 5.23 -5.60 -5.04
N PRO A 444 6.18 -6.45 -5.51
CA PRO A 444 6.43 -7.75 -4.91
C PRO A 444 6.73 -7.61 -3.41
N ALA A 445 6.17 -8.47 -2.57
CA ALA A 445 6.14 -8.26 -1.13
C ALA A 445 7.54 -8.27 -0.48
N GLY A 446 7.93 -7.20 0.21
CA GLY A 446 9.17 -7.13 0.97
C GLY A 446 9.20 -8.09 2.17
N PRO A 447 8.20 -8.07 3.07
CA PRO A 447 8.17 -8.95 4.24
C PRO A 447 8.17 -10.44 3.84
N TYR A 448 9.13 -11.18 4.38
CA TYR A 448 9.41 -12.60 4.12
C TYR A 448 10.07 -12.94 2.76
N PHE A 449 10.45 -11.95 1.94
CA PHE A 449 11.16 -12.19 0.67
C PHE A 449 12.39 -11.29 0.44
N GLU A 450 12.46 -10.11 1.06
CA GLU A 450 13.64 -9.25 0.97
C GLU A 450 14.88 -9.91 1.60
N GLY A 451 16.02 -9.81 0.91
CA GLY A 451 17.28 -10.47 1.25
C GLY A 451 17.30 -11.99 1.05
N THR A 452 16.19 -12.61 0.61
CA THR A 452 16.10 -14.08 0.46
C THR A 452 16.69 -14.60 -0.87
N PRO A 453 17.10 -15.89 -0.94
CA PRO A 453 17.62 -16.47 -2.17
C PRO A 453 16.58 -16.48 -3.31
N PRO A 454 16.99 -16.30 -4.59
CA PRO A 454 16.10 -16.30 -5.76
C PRO A 454 14.97 -17.33 -5.73
N MET A 455 15.28 -18.58 -5.37
CA MET A 455 14.34 -19.71 -5.42
C MET A 455 13.08 -19.60 -4.53
N VAL A 456 13.00 -18.64 -3.60
CA VAL A 456 11.83 -18.46 -2.71
C VAL A 456 11.02 -17.20 -3.00
N ARG A 457 11.45 -16.37 -3.97
CA ARG A 457 10.84 -15.08 -4.33
C ARG A 457 10.63 -14.99 -5.85
N LEU A 458 10.28 -13.80 -6.35
CA LEU A 458 10.34 -13.49 -7.78
C LEU A 458 11.80 -13.22 -8.17
N ASP A 459 12.23 -13.72 -9.33
CA ASP A 459 13.57 -13.52 -9.86
C ASP A 459 13.56 -13.35 -11.39
N PRO A 460 14.54 -12.64 -12.00
CA PRO A 460 14.59 -12.50 -13.46
C PRO A 460 14.66 -13.84 -14.20
N THR A 461 15.14 -14.91 -13.54
CA THR A 461 15.23 -16.25 -14.16
C THR A 461 13.90 -17.00 -14.27
N ASP A 462 12.80 -16.52 -13.69
CA ASP A 462 11.49 -17.20 -13.70
C ASP A 462 10.77 -17.12 -15.06
N ALA A 463 11.13 -16.16 -15.94
CA ALA A 463 10.55 -16.04 -17.28
C ALA A 463 11.54 -15.42 -18.29
N ASN A 464 11.24 -15.53 -19.58
CA ASN A 464 12.04 -14.98 -20.68
C ASN A 464 12.13 -13.43 -20.65
N PHE A 465 11.24 -12.80 -19.88
CA PHE A 465 11.30 -11.39 -19.51
C PHE A 465 10.54 -11.22 -18.18
N VAL A 466 11.04 -10.34 -17.31
CA VAL A 466 10.43 -10.01 -16.02
C VAL A 466 10.51 -8.50 -15.84
N ASP A 467 9.40 -7.85 -15.52
CA ASP A 467 9.35 -6.41 -15.22
C ASP A 467 8.65 -6.15 -13.89
N VAL A 468 9.14 -5.18 -13.12
CA VAL A 468 8.70 -4.95 -11.74
C VAL A 468 8.44 -3.48 -11.48
N ILE A 469 7.29 -3.16 -10.89
CA ILE A 469 6.95 -1.82 -10.41
C ILE A 469 7.08 -1.81 -8.88
N HIS A 470 8.01 -1.01 -8.35
CA HIS A 470 8.24 -0.80 -6.93
C HIS A 470 7.60 0.53 -6.50
N SER A 471 6.56 0.49 -5.68
CA SER A 471 5.81 1.69 -5.25
C SER A 471 5.84 1.93 -3.73
N ASN A 472 6.12 0.90 -2.92
CA ASN A 472 6.27 1.00 -1.46
C ASN A 472 7.52 0.26 -0.94
N ALA A 473 8.64 0.45 -1.62
CA ALA A 473 9.92 -0.21 -1.40
C ALA A 473 10.81 0.47 -0.32
N ALA A 474 10.25 0.82 0.84
CA ALA A 474 10.99 1.50 1.91
C ALA A 474 11.82 0.55 2.80
N HIS A 475 12.96 1.02 3.30
CA HIS A 475 13.93 0.25 4.07
C HIS A 475 14.08 0.75 5.51
N PHE A 476 14.33 -0.17 6.45
CA PHE A 476 14.36 0.08 7.90
C PHE A 476 15.20 1.32 8.30
N PRO A 477 14.70 2.23 9.17
CA PRO A 477 13.55 2.08 10.06
C PRO A 477 12.17 2.31 9.40
N ALA A 478 12.10 2.85 8.18
CA ALA A 478 10.84 3.01 7.45
C ALA A 478 10.41 1.65 6.86
N ALA A 479 9.24 1.15 7.23
CA ALA A 479 8.79 -0.18 6.83
C ALA A 479 7.92 -0.14 5.56
N GLY A 480 8.53 -0.47 4.41
CA GLY A 480 7.81 -0.70 3.17
C GLY A 480 7.20 -2.10 3.08
N LEU A 481 6.07 -2.23 2.38
CA LEU A 481 5.42 -3.50 2.05
C LEU A 481 5.98 -4.14 0.77
N GLY A 482 6.65 -3.35 -0.09
CA GLY A 482 7.32 -3.82 -1.30
C GLY A 482 8.80 -4.17 -1.10
N MET A 483 9.37 -4.98 -2.01
CA MET A 483 10.81 -5.25 -2.09
C MET A 483 11.59 -4.01 -2.53
N TYR A 484 12.79 -3.80 -1.99
CA TYR A 484 13.71 -2.72 -2.35
C TYR A 484 14.83 -3.14 -3.30
N ASN A 485 15.23 -4.42 -3.29
CA ASN A 485 16.19 -4.94 -4.26
C ASN A 485 15.54 -5.25 -5.62
N THR A 486 16.35 -5.21 -6.67
CA THR A 486 15.95 -5.56 -8.04
C THR A 486 15.59 -7.05 -8.11
N THR A 487 14.48 -7.35 -8.78
CA THR A 487 13.94 -8.69 -9.02
C THR A 487 13.45 -8.89 -10.46
N GLY A 488 13.52 -7.86 -11.31
CA GLY A 488 13.21 -7.91 -12.73
C GLY A 488 14.44 -7.81 -13.64
N HIS A 489 14.18 -7.85 -14.94
CA HIS A 489 15.09 -7.35 -15.96
C HIS A 489 14.94 -5.82 -16.13
N LEU A 490 13.74 -5.29 -15.86
CA LEU A 490 13.44 -3.87 -15.71
C LEU A 490 12.74 -3.66 -14.37
N ASP A 491 13.39 -2.94 -13.45
CA ASP A 491 12.84 -2.58 -12.15
C ASP A 491 12.55 -1.07 -12.11
N PHE A 492 11.28 -0.70 -12.07
CA PHE A 492 10.80 0.67 -12.11
C PHE A 492 10.52 1.19 -10.69
N TYR A 493 10.98 2.41 -10.40
CA TYR A 493 10.87 3.09 -9.11
C TYR A 493 10.20 4.47 -9.31
N PRO A 494 8.88 4.52 -9.59
CA PRO A 494 8.11 5.77 -9.66
C PRO A 494 8.31 6.59 -8.38
N ASN A 495 8.61 7.88 -8.51
CA ASN A 495 8.85 8.83 -7.41
C ASN A 495 9.97 8.38 -6.44
N GLY A 496 10.90 7.54 -6.90
CA GLY A 496 11.94 6.91 -6.08
C GLY A 496 11.54 5.56 -5.48
N GLY A 497 10.27 5.15 -5.64
CA GLY A 497 9.73 3.84 -5.35
C GLY A 497 9.28 3.59 -3.90
N THR A 498 9.23 4.62 -3.06
CA THR A 498 8.90 4.49 -1.62
C THR A 498 7.58 5.15 -1.24
N VAL A 499 7.42 6.43 -1.61
CA VAL A 499 6.27 7.29 -1.34
C VAL A 499 5.71 7.75 -2.68
N MET A 500 4.45 7.41 -2.94
CA MET A 500 3.74 7.88 -4.13
C MET A 500 2.98 9.17 -3.81
N PRO A 501 2.94 10.16 -4.72
CA PRO A 501 1.98 11.27 -4.67
C PRO A 501 0.53 10.75 -4.64
N GLY A 502 -0.41 11.55 -4.13
CA GLY A 502 -1.82 11.13 -3.98
C GLY A 502 -2.01 9.99 -2.98
N CYS A 503 -1.13 9.88 -1.98
CA CYS A 503 -1.25 8.91 -0.89
C CYS A 503 -0.76 9.56 0.39
N THR A 504 -1.59 9.59 1.44
CA THR A 504 -1.29 10.23 2.72
C THR A 504 -0.80 9.26 3.81
N ASP A 505 -0.80 7.96 3.53
CA ASP A 505 -0.41 6.92 4.49
C ASP A 505 1.03 7.06 4.96
N LEU A 506 1.22 7.21 6.27
CA LEU A 506 2.56 7.26 6.85
C LEU A 506 3.23 5.88 6.77
N ILE A 507 4.32 5.78 6.01
CA ILE A 507 5.25 4.63 6.10
C ILE A 507 5.76 4.56 7.55
N PRO A 508 5.42 3.53 8.35
CA PRO A 508 5.67 3.60 9.79
C PRO A 508 7.17 3.48 10.10
N GLU A 509 7.67 4.36 10.98
CA GLU A 509 8.97 4.18 11.64
C GLU A 509 8.85 3.04 12.67
N MET A 510 9.12 1.81 12.24
CA MET A 510 8.91 0.62 13.08
C MET A 510 10.10 0.30 13.96
N ARG A 511 9.81 -0.13 15.20
CA ARG A 511 10.80 -0.80 16.05
C ARG A 511 10.85 -2.28 15.71
N GLN A 512 12.05 -2.84 15.66
CA GLN A 512 12.28 -4.23 15.27
C GLN A 512 11.65 -5.28 16.21
N SER A 513 11.22 -4.88 17.41
CA SER A 513 10.47 -5.72 18.36
C SER A 513 8.98 -5.87 18.04
N ASP A 514 8.40 -4.93 17.28
CA ASP A 514 6.94 -4.76 17.20
C ASP A 514 6.38 -5.30 15.86
N PHE A 515 7.28 -5.54 14.90
CA PHE A 515 7.06 -5.99 13.52
C PHE A 515 6.14 -7.23 13.40
N GLU A 516 6.38 -8.28 14.21
CA GLU A 516 5.64 -9.55 14.11
C GLU A 516 4.21 -9.45 14.66
N ALA A 517 3.96 -8.58 15.65
CA ALA A 517 2.62 -8.35 16.19
C ALA A 517 1.76 -7.49 15.25
N ILE A 518 2.39 -6.55 14.55
CA ILE A 518 1.71 -5.63 13.62
C ILE A 518 1.34 -6.36 12.31
N ILE A 519 2.17 -7.28 11.82
CA ILE A 519 1.90 -8.11 10.62
C ILE A 519 0.74 -9.13 10.83
N ALA A 520 0.26 -9.30 12.06
CA ALA A 520 -0.90 -10.13 12.36
C ALA A 520 -2.25 -9.40 12.20
N ASP A 521 -2.28 -8.06 12.15
CA ASP A 521 -3.52 -7.28 12.03
C ASP A 521 -3.87 -7.01 10.56
N THR A 522 -4.98 -7.59 10.10
CA THR A 522 -5.41 -7.50 8.69
C THR A 522 -5.97 -6.14 8.29
N THR A 523 -6.21 -5.23 9.24
CA THR A 523 -6.69 -3.86 8.94
C THR A 523 -5.60 -2.96 8.35
N LEU A 524 -4.32 -3.27 8.54
CA LEU A 524 -3.21 -2.35 8.27
C LEU A 524 -2.58 -2.46 6.87
N PHE A 525 -2.95 -3.47 6.07
CA PHE A 525 -2.18 -3.88 4.88
C PHE A 525 -2.77 -3.43 3.53
N GLY A 526 -3.66 -2.43 3.55
CA GLY A 526 -4.26 -1.82 2.35
C GLY A 526 -3.53 -0.57 1.81
N GLY A 527 -2.36 -0.22 2.35
CA GLY A 527 -1.72 1.09 2.15
C GLY A 527 -1.60 1.52 0.68
N CYS A 528 -2.06 2.74 0.39
CA CYS A 528 -2.18 3.37 -0.93
C CYS A 528 -0.90 3.24 -1.75
N HIS A 529 0.28 3.54 -1.17
CA HIS A 529 1.57 3.41 -1.84
C HIS A 529 1.82 2.02 -2.45
N HIS A 530 1.31 0.95 -1.83
CA HIS A 530 1.50 -0.44 -2.26
C HIS A 530 0.52 -0.85 -3.38
N SER A 531 -0.68 -0.26 -3.38
CA SER A 531 -1.70 -0.45 -4.43
C SER A 531 -1.36 0.29 -5.73
N ARG A 532 -0.74 1.48 -5.65
CA ARG A 532 -0.40 2.31 -6.82
C ARG A 532 0.35 1.56 -7.93
N SER A 533 1.08 0.48 -7.65
CA SER A 533 1.67 -0.39 -8.67
C SER A 533 0.68 -0.98 -9.69
N HIS A 534 -0.54 -1.38 -9.27
CA HIS A 534 -1.54 -1.93 -10.20
C HIS A 534 -2.34 -0.82 -10.90
N GLU A 535 -2.58 0.31 -10.24
CA GLU A 535 -3.19 1.51 -10.83
C GLU A 535 -2.28 2.15 -11.90
N PHE A 536 -0.98 2.27 -11.66
CA PHE A 536 -0.03 2.70 -12.69
C PHE A 536 0.02 1.70 -13.86
N TYR A 537 -0.21 0.40 -13.61
CA TYR A 537 -0.35 -0.56 -14.70
C TYR A 537 -1.61 -0.30 -15.53
N PHE A 538 -2.76 0.03 -14.91
CA PHE A 538 -3.98 0.45 -15.64
C PHE A 538 -3.69 1.68 -16.50
N ALA A 539 -3.20 2.76 -15.88
CA ALA A 539 -2.95 4.00 -16.58
C ALA A 539 -1.91 3.85 -17.71
N SER A 540 -0.92 2.95 -17.55
CA SER A 540 0.06 2.65 -18.62
C SER A 540 -0.53 2.02 -19.89
N ILE A 541 -1.73 1.41 -19.79
CA ILE A 541 -2.45 0.87 -20.95
C ILE A 541 -3.01 2.02 -21.81
N LEU A 542 -3.56 3.05 -21.18
CA LEU A 542 -4.22 4.18 -21.84
C LEU A 542 -3.26 5.34 -22.18
N TYR A 543 -2.25 5.59 -21.34
CA TYR A 543 -1.33 6.73 -21.40
C TYR A 543 0.15 6.32 -21.56
N PRO A 544 0.51 5.45 -22.53
CA PRO A 544 1.82 4.81 -22.64
C PRO A 544 3.03 5.75 -22.56
N THR A 545 2.93 6.95 -23.14
CA THR A 545 4.06 7.87 -23.24
C THR A 545 4.33 8.66 -21.96
N GLY A 546 3.39 8.68 -21.01
CA GLY A 546 3.52 9.39 -19.72
C GLY A 546 4.05 8.52 -18.58
N PHE A 547 4.54 7.31 -18.90
CA PHE A 547 5.19 6.40 -17.97
C PHE A 547 6.62 6.06 -18.41
N LEU A 548 7.30 7.02 -19.05
CA LEU A 548 8.64 6.84 -19.60
C LEU A 548 9.71 6.91 -18.49
N ALA A 549 10.48 5.83 -18.32
CA ALA A 549 11.38 5.67 -17.17
C ALA A 549 12.87 5.67 -17.55
N TYR A 550 13.66 6.45 -16.82
CA TYR A 550 15.04 6.77 -17.14
C TYR A 550 16.01 5.83 -16.42
N PRO A 551 17.01 5.23 -17.11
CA PRO A 551 18.04 4.42 -16.47
C PRO A 551 19.02 5.31 -15.70
N CYS A 552 18.91 5.34 -14.37
CA CYS A 552 19.73 6.18 -13.49
C CYS A 552 20.32 5.34 -12.36
N LYS A 553 21.41 5.80 -11.71
CA LYS A 553 22.01 5.08 -10.57
C LYS A 553 21.24 5.28 -9.27
N SER A 554 20.60 6.43 -9.11
CA SER A 554 19.79 6.77 -7.95
C SER A 554 18.67 7.75 -8.34
N TYR A 555 17.65 7.85 -7.49
CA TYR A 555 16.58 8.86 -7.65
C TYR A 555 17.12 10.30 -7.53
N GLU A 556 18.20 10.52 -6.78
CA GLU A 556 18.88 11.81 -6.71
C GLU A 556 19.56 12.21 -8.03
N ASP A 557 20.11 11.25 -8.76
CA ASP A 557 20.69 11.50 -10.10
C ASP A 557 19.59 11.77 -11.14
N PHE A 558 18.43 11.12 -10.98
CA PHE A 558 17.24 11.37 -11.79
C PHE A 558 16.65 12.77 -11.56
N LYS A 559 16.47 13.19 -10.31
CA LYS A 559 15.99 14.55 -9.98
C LYS A 559 16.91 15.64 -10.53
N LYS A 560 18.23 15.46 -10.44
CA LYS A 560 19.26 16.34 -11.04
C LYS A 560 19.31 16.26 -12.58
N GLY A 561 18.58 15.33 -13.19
CA GLY A 561 18.54 15.09 -14.63
C GLY A 561 19.88 14.67 -15.24
N ILE A 562 20.71 13.95 -14.47
CA ILE A 562 22.00 13.41 -14.95
C ILE A 562 21.79 12.34 -16.04
N CYS A 563 20.63 11.67 -16.01
CA CYS A 563 20.16 10.68 -16.98
C CYS A 563 19.13 11.24 -17.96
N PHE A 564 19.10 12.55 -18.22
CA PHE A 564 18.19 13.22 -19.16
C PHE A 564 18.94 13.83 -20.36
N PRO A 565 18.41 13.78 -21.60
CA PRO A 565 17.20 13.06 -22.02
C PRO A 565 17.46 11.55 -22.11
N CYS A 566 16.52 10.77 -22.66
CA CYS A 566 16.74 9.34 -22.91
C CYS A 566 18.03 9.09 -23.74
N PRO A 567 18.75 7.99 -23.48
CA PRO A 567 19.97 7.64 -24.20
C PRO A 567 19.66 7.13 -25.62
N GLN A 568 20.68 6.85 -26.44
CA GLN A 568 20.48 6.41 -27.84
C GLN A 568 19.73 5.08 -27.96
N GLU A 569 19.80 4.23 -26.94
CA GLU A 569 19.04 2.99 -26.82
C GLU A 569 17.55 3.21 -26.47
N GLY A 570 17.17 4.44 -26.13
CA GLY A 570 15.84 4.83 -25.64
C GLY A 570 15.62 4.57 -24.15
N CYS A 571 14.41 4.88 -23.69
CA CYS A 571 13.92 4.54 -22.36
C CYS A 571 12.77 3.51 -22.45
N PRO A 572 12.65 2.56 -21.50
CA PRO A 572 11.44 1.76 -21.35
C PRO A 572 10.24 2.59 -20.87
N MET A 573 9.04 2.15 -21.23
CA MET A 573 7.79 2.58 -20.60
C MET A 573 7.49 1.61 -19.44
N MET A 574 7.09 2.13 -18.29
CA MET A 574 6.62 1.32 -17.16
C MET A 574 5.26 0.66 -17.48
N GLY A 575 4.99 -0.49 -16.86
CA GLY A 575 3.71 -1.18 -16.96
C GLY A 575 3.50 -1.92 -18.29
N HIS A 576 2.29 -1.85 -18.84
CA HIS A 576 1.81 -2.77 -19.88
C HIS A 576 2.73 -2.87 -21.10
N TYR A 577 3.38 -1.78 -21.51
CA TYR A 577 4.24 -1.75 -22.71
C TYR A 577 5.74 -1.91 -22.45
N ALA A 578 6.19 -2.28 -21.25
CA ALA A 578 7.61 -2.48 -20.93
C ALA A 578 8.32 -3.51 -21.84
N ASP A 579 7.60 -4.54 -22.32
CA ASP A 579 8.14 -5.54 -23.23
C ASP A 579 8.46 -5.01 -24.65
N ARG A 580 8.00 -3.80 -25.00
CA ARG A 580 8.36 -3.13 -26.26
C ARG A 580 9.77 -2.53 -26.26
N PHE A 581 10.40 -2.36 -25.09
CA PHE A 581 11.77 -1.84 -25.02
C PHE A 581 12.76 -2.86 -25.65
N PRO A 582 13.56 -2.47 -26.67
CA PRO A 582 14.46 -3.41 -27.35
C PRO A 582 15.54 -3.97 -26.42
N ASP A 583 16.08 -3.11 -25.55
CA ASP A 583 17.28 -3.38 -24.76
C ASP A 583 17.01 -3.98 -23.38
N LYS A 584 15.76 -4.37 -23.12
CA LYS A 584 15.25 -4.90 -21.83
C LYS A 584 15.95 -6.15 -21.27
N LEU A 585 16.85 -6.78 -22.03
CA LEU A 585 17.67 -7.93 -21.59
C LEU A 585 19.19 -7.64 -21.60
N LYS A 586 19.62 -6.40 -21.93
CA LYS A 586 21.05 -6.05 -22.03
C LYS A 586 21.68 -5.64 -20.70
N ARG A 587 20.86 -5.33 -19.68
CA ARG A 587 21.29 -4.89 -18.34
C ARG A 587 20.54 -5.73 -17.30
N VAL A 588 21.17 -5.92 -16.15
CA VAL A 588 20.64 -6.61 -14.96
C VAL A 588 20.92 -5.70 -13.77
N ASP A 589 20.10 -5.76 -12.71
CA ASP A 589 20.13 -4.86 -11.55
C ASP A 589 20.03 -3.34 -11.90
N GLN A 590 19.44 -3.01 -13.05
CA GLN A 590 19.27 -1.64 -13.50
C GLN A 590 17.93 -1.08 -12.99
N LYS A 591 17.99 -0.16 -12.02
CA LYS A 591 16.85 0.64 -11.60
C LYS A 591 16.49 1.70 -12.66
N TYR A 592 15.20 1.90 -12.88
CA TYR A 592 14.63 2.92 -13.77
C TYR A 592 13.73 3.87 -12.97
N PHE A 593 13.87 5.17 -13.19
CA PHE A 593 13.17 6.20 -12.41
C PHE A 593 12.30 7.10 -13.30
N LEU A 594 11.13 7.46 -12.78
CA LEU A 594 10.16 8.39 -13.33
C LEU A 594 9.44 9.08 -12.18
N ASN A 595 8.71 10.15 -12.44
CA ASN A 595 7.73 10.70 -11.49
C ASN A 595 6.31 10.47 -12.03
N THR A 596 5.32 10.52 -11.14
CA THR A 596 3.89 10.43 -11.49
C THR A 596 3.13 11.61 -10.88
N ALA A 597 1.94 11.91 -11.39
CA ALA A 597 0.98 12.75 -10.67
C ALA A 597 0.45 12.01 -9.42
N GLY A 598 -0.28 12.72 -8.57
CA GLY A 598 -1.05 12.11 -7.47
C GLY A 598 -2.38 11.51 -7.91
N ASP A 599 -2.98 12.11 -8.94
CA ASP A 599 -4.33 11.84 -9.39
C ASP A 599 -4.34 11.12 -10.75
N GLU A 600 -5.40 10.37 -11.06
CA GLU A 600 -5.52 9.67 -12.34
C GLU A 600 -5.55 10.71 -13.50
N PRO A 601 -4.75 10.57 -14.58
CA PRO A 601 -4.09 9.35 -15.09
C PRO A 601 -2.69 9.03 -14.54
N PHE A 602 -2.18 9.74 -13.52
CA PHE A 602 -0.81 9.62 -12.96
C PHE A 602 0.34 9.89 -13.96
N ALA A 603 0.03 9.99 -15.25
CA ALA A 603 0.94 10.08 -16.37
C ALA A 603 1.63 11.45 -16.43
N THR A 604 2.97 11.46 -16.52
CA THR A 604 3.76 12.70 -16.64
C THR A 604 4.78 12.63 -17.77
N TRP A 605 5.13 13.79 -18.31
CA TRP A 605 6.07 13.95 -19.40
C TRP A 605 7.23 14.84 -18.96
N ARG A 606 8.35 14.20 -18.58
CA ARG A 606 9.57 14.90 -18.14
C ARG A 606 10.14 15.79 -19.25
N GLN A 607 10.29 17.07 -18.93
CA GLN A 607 10.84 18.11 -19.79
C GLN A 607 11.97 18.84 -19.06
N LYS A 608 12.89 19.43 -19.81
CA LYS A 608 13.85 20.40 -19.29
C LYS A 608 13.56 21.78 -19.86
N VAL A 609 13.27 22.72 -18.97
CA VAL A 609 12.91 24.09 -19.31
C VAL A 609 14.11 25.01 -19.07
N PHE A 610 14.33 25.97 -19.97
CA PHE A 610 15.26 27.08 -19.78
C PHE A 610 14.52 28.39 -20.05
N ILE A 611 14.45 29.27 -19.06
CA ILE A 611 13.86 30.61 -19.16
C ILE A 611 14.98 31.64 -19.00
N LYS A 612 15.15 32.50 -20.01
CA LYS A 612 15.92 33.74 -19.90
C LYS A 612 14.94 34.89 -19.68
N LEU A 613 15.16 35.73 -18.68
CA LEU A 613 14.22 36.79 -18.30
C LEU A 613 14.39 38.09 -19.10
N SER A 614 13.32 38.88 -19.14
CA SER A 614 13.27 40.24 -19.70
C SER A 614 12.56 41.20 -18.72
N GLY A 615 12.94 42.48 -18.71
CA GLY A 615 12.30 43.50 -17.88
C GLY A 615 13.22 44.11 -16.81
N VAL A 616 12.88 43.96 -15.53
CA VAL A 616 13.62 44.58 -14.42
C VAL A 616 14.86 43.76 -14.02
N LYS A 617 16.02 44.41 -13.95
CA LYS A 617 17.33 43.79 -13.65
C LYS A 617 17.37 42.91 -12.40
N LYS A 618 16.70 43.32 -11.31
CA LYS A 618 16.52 42.48 -10.12
C LYS A 618 15.14 42.72 -9.50
N THR A 619 14.41 41.65 -9.21
CA THR A 619 13.08 41.66 -8.59
C THR A 619 12.94 40.47 -7.62
N ARG A 620 11.75 40.27 -7.05
CA ARG A 620 11.46 39.12 -6.17
C ARG A 620 10.06 38.56 -6.41
N GLY A 621 9.94 37.24 -6.49
CA GLY A 621 8.71 36.50 -6.74
C GLY A 621 8.97 35.10 -7.30
N ASP A 622 7.93 34.46 -7.81
CA ASP A 622 7.94 33.14 -8.45
C ASP A 622 7.65 33.23 -9.95
N ILE A 623 8.34 32.39 -10.73
CA ILE A 623 8.23 32.23 -12.18
C ILE A 623 7.62 30.88 -12.47
N ASN A 624 6.46 30.89 -13.12
CA ASN A 624 5.68 29.68 -13.36
C ASN A 624 5.37 29.55 -14.87
N LEU A 625 5.23 28.32 -15.36
CA LEU A 625 4.71 28.05 -16.70
C LEU A 625 3.32 27.41 -16.62
N VAL A 626 2.36 28.01 -17.31
CA VAL A 626 1.01 27.46 -17.47
C VAL A 626 0.91 26.77 -18.81
N TYR A 627 0.77 25.45 -18.81
CA TYR A 627 0.53 24.64 -20.00
C TYR A 627 -0.99 24.57 -20.25
N TYR A 628 -1.41 24.63 -21.51
CA TYR A 628 -2.81 24.49 -21.93
C TYR A 628 -2.96 23.35 -22.93
N ASP A 629 -4.00 22.54 -22.82
CA ASP A 629 -4.27 21.41 -23.73
C ASP A 629 -5.21 21.78 -24.92
N THR A 630 -5.71 20.79 -25.66
CA THR A 630 -6.66 20.95 -26.77
C THR A 630 -8.14 21.07 -26.35
N GLN A 631 -8.46 20.84 -25.07
CA GLN A 631 -9.82 20.88 -24.52
C GLN A 631 -10.09 22.18 -23.76
N GLY A 632 -9.04 22.90 -23.36
CA GLY A 632 -9.09 24.15 -22.60
C GLY A 632 -8.60 24.00 -21.16
N ASN A 633 -8.15 22.81 -20.75
CA ASN A 633 -7.58 22.56 -19.43
C ASN A 633 -6.20 23.23 -19.31
N SER A 634 -5.86 23.69 -18.12
CA SER A 634 -4.58 24.35 -17.83
C SER A 634 -3.97 23.87 -16.53
N LYS A 635 -2.64 23.66 -16.49
CA LYS A 635 -1.91 23.36 -15.24
C LYS A 635 -0.61 24.17 -15.16
N GLU A 636 -0.32 24.66 -13.97
CA GLU A 636 0.76 25.60 -13.65
C GLU A 636 1.92 24.89 -12.93
N TYR A 637 3.15 25.24 -13.28
CA TYR A 637 4.38 24.63 -12.75
C TYR A 637 5.40 25.71 -12.36
N GLU A 638 5.83 25.73 -11.10
CA GLU A 638 6.92 26.62 -10.64
C GLU A 638 8.26 26.21 -11.27
N VAL A 639 9.01 27.19 -11.78
CA VAL A 639 10.34 27.02 -12.38
C VAL A 639 11.43 27.66 -11.52
N ALA A 640 11.13 28.75 -10.81
CA ALA A 640 12.04 29.36 -9.84
C ALA A 640 11.31 30.35 -8.91
N ASN A 641 11.73 30.40 -7.64
CA ASN A 641 11.16 31.28 -6.62
C ASN A 641 12.26 31.98 -5.81
N GLY A 642 12.12 33.29 -5.59
CA GLY A 642 13.00 34.07 -4.73
C GLY A 642 13.50 35.36 -5.39
N ASP A 643 14.79 35.67 -5.18
CA ASP A 643 15.45 36.83 -5.78
C ASP A 643 15.77 36.53 -7.26
N LEU A 644 15.11 37.22 -8.18
CA LEU A 644 15.19 37.00 -9.62
C LEU A 644 16.02 38.09 -10.30
N THR A 645 16.89 37.75 -11.27
CA THR A 645 17.68 38.72 -12.04
C THR A 645 17.56 38.50 -13.54
N GLN A 646 17.63 39.58 -14.32
CA GLN A 646 17.50 39.53 -15.78
C GLN A 646 18.71 38.87 -16.48
N ASP A 647 19.87 38.88 -15.82
CA ASP A 647 21.12 38.37 -16.39
C ASP A 647 21.27 36.83 -16.20
N ASP A 648 20.40 36.21 -15.39
CA ASP A 648 20.38 34.77 -15.10
C ASP A 648 19.53 33.94 -16.10
N ILE A 649 19.84 32.64 -16.21
CA ILE A 649 19.03 31.66 -16.97
C ILE A 649 18.51 30.60 -16.00
N TYR A 650 17.20 30.61 -15.78
CA TYR A 650 16.51 29.68 -14.89
C TYR A 650 16.31 28.35 -15.62
N THR A 651 16.73 27.25 -15.01
CA THR A 651 16.77 25.92 -15.65
C THR A 651 16.23 24.88 -14.69
N GLU A 652 15.11 24.26 -15.03
CA GLU A 652 14.42 23.30 -14.14
C GLU A 652 13.91 22.07 -14.92
N TYR A 653 13.67 20.96 -14.22
CA TYR A 653 13.11 19.73 -14.78
C TYR A 653 11.66 19.55 -14.33
N LEU A 654 10.72 19.78 -15.24
CA LEU A 654 9.29 19.66 -14.98
C LEU A 654 8.76 18.30 -15.44
N ASP A 655 8.00 17.61 -14.61
CA ASP A 655 7.23 16.42 -14.97
C ASP A 655 5.78 16.83 -15.21
N VAL A 656 5.46 17.30 -16.42
CA VAL A 656 4.14 17.91 -16.70
C VAL A 656 3.08 16.86 -17.00
N GLU A 657 1.83 17.13 -16.61
CA GLU A 657 0.68 16.22 -16.72
C GLU A 657 -0.15 16.47 -17.99
N ILE A 658 0.06 17.60 -18.65
CA ILE A 658 -0.51 17.86 -19.97
C ILE A 658 0.40 17.22 -21.02
N ASN A 659 -0.15 16.25 -21.76
CA ASN A 659 0.56 15.53 -22.81
C ASN A 659 1.16 16.52 -23.83
N PRO A 660 2.49 16.54 -24.08
CA PRO A 660 3.15 17.52 -24.95
C PRO A 660 2.65 17.54 -26.39
N ARG A 661 1.97 16.49 -26.85
CA ARG A 661 1.33 16.42 -28.18
C ARG A 661 -0.04 17.09 -28.24
N ASN A 662 -0.66 17.32 -27.08
CA ASN A 662 -1.94 18.00 -26.92
C ASN A 662 -1.76 19.46 -26.45
N THR A 663 -0.55 19.89 -26.09
CA THR A 663 -0.28 21.27 -25.66
C THR A 663 -0.55 22.25 -26.80
N THR A 664 -1.52 23.15 -26.63
CA THR A 664 -1.87 24.19 -27.60
C THR A 664 -1.12 25.49 -27.35
N LYS A 665 -0.81 25.79 -26.09
CA LYS A 665 -0.23 27.05 -25.63
C LYS A 665 0.56 26.83 -24.35
N ILE A 666 1.61 27.62 -24.15
CA ILE A 666 2.34 27.72 -22.89
C ILE A 666 2.48 29.21 -22.57
N GLU A 667 2.08 29.61 -21.36
CA GLU A 667 2.24 30.98 -20.86
C GLU A 667 3.34 31.06 -19.81
N PHE A 668 4.03 32.20 -19.79
CA PHE A 668 4.92 32.61 -18.71
C PHE A 668 4.12 33.45 -17.73
N LEU A 669 4.09 33.05 -16.46
CA LEU A 669 3.54 33.81 -15.35
C LEU A 669 4.69 34.27 -14.43
N TRP A 670 4.57 35.49 -13.89
CA TRP A 670 5.42 35.98 -12.81
C TRP A 670 4.56 36.59 -11.71
N ASN A 671 4.49 35.92 -10.56
CA ASN A 671 3.77 36.44 -9.41
C ASN A 671 4.66 37.35 -8.57
N LYS A 672 4.07 38.42 -8.05
CA LYS A 672 4.79 39.47 -7.32
C LYS A 672 4.85 39.18 -5.83
N ALA A 673 6.05 39.10 -5.27
CA ALA A 673 6.20 39.10 -3.81
C ALA A 673 5.60 40.39 -3.20
N ILE A 674 5.00 40.27 -2.00
CA ILE A 674 4.22 41.31 -1.31
C ILE A 674 4.99 42.65 -1.10
N PHE A 675 6.32 42.61 -1.09
CA PHE A 675 7.20 43.79 -0.93
C PHE A 675 7.98 44.16 -2.20
N SER A 676 7.59 43.61 -3.37
CA SER A 676 8.15 44.00 -4.66
C SER A 676 7.65 45.40 -5.08
N LEU A 677 8.45 46.12 -5.88
CA LEU A 677 8.09 47.45 -6.34
C LEU A 677 6.91 47.37 -7.31
N LEU A 678 5.81 48.07 -7.01
CA LEU A 678 4.56 48.04 -7.79
C LEU A 678 4.77 48.18 -9.31
N TRP A 679 5.67 49.07 -9.72
CA TRP A 679 6.02 49.35 -11.13
C TRP A 679 6.89 48.30 -11.81
N ALA A 680 7.42 47.30 -11.08
CA ALA A 680 8.24 46.26 -11.68
C ALA A 680 7.44 45.42 -12.68
N ARG A 681 8.07 45.07 -13.80
CA ARG A 681 7.55 44.17 -14.84
C ARG A 681 8.64 43.15 -15.17
N LEU A 682 8.25 41.90 -15.32
CA LEU A 682 9.11 40.79 -15.69
C LEU A 682 8.39 39.97 -16.78
N GLY A 683 9.15 39.48 -17.75
CA GLY A 683 8.71 38.54 -18.77
C GLY A 683 9.82 37.54 -19.06
N ALA A 684 9.61 36.66 -20.03
CA ALA A 684 10.68 35.90 -20.65
C ALA A 684 11.19 36.62 -21.92
N GLU A 685 12.49 36.54 -22.18
CA GLU A 685 13.10 36.81 -23.49
C GLU A 685 12.98 35.58 -24.39
N THR A 686 13.23 34.38 -23.82
CA THR A 686 13.03 33.09 -24.49
C THR A 686 12.58 32.03 -23.48
N VAL A 687 11.71 31.11 -23.92
CA VAL A 687 11.36 29.87 -23.20
C VAL A 687 11.74 28.70 -24.09
N ASN A 688 12.75 27.95 -23.68
CA ASN A 688 13.25 26.78 -24.40
C ASN A 688 12.85 25.51 -23.66
N ILE A 689 12.26 24.57 -24.38
CA ILE A 689 11.79 23.31 -23.81
C ILE A 689 12.50 22.17 -24.55
N ILE A 690 13.12 21.27 -23.79
CA ILE A 690 13.64 20.01 -24.31
C ILE A 690 12.75 18.88 -23.82
N HIS A 691 12.23 18.07 -24.73
CA HIS A 691 11.39 16.91 -24.40
C HIS A 691 12.26 15.70 -24.02
N GLY A 692 11.92 15.03 -22.92
CA GLY A 692 12.76 13.99 -22.36
C GLY A 692 12.81 12.67 -23.14
N ALA A 693 11.89 12.44 -24.07
CA ALA A 693 11.76 11.19 -24.82
C ALA A 693 12.73 11.07 -26.01
N ASP A 694 13.01 12.19 -26.68
CA ASP A 694 13.81 12.27 -27.90
C ASP A 694 14.91 13.35 -27.86
N GLY A 695 14.92 14.19 -26.80
CA GLY A 695 15.83 15.33 -26.71
C GLY A 695 15.50 16.47 -27.67
N HIS A 696 14.32 16.47 -28.30
CA HIS A 696 13.93 17.52 -29.23
C HIS A 696 13.71 18.86 -28.51
N ARG A 697 14.21 19.95 -29.09
CA ARG A 697 14.11 21.31 -28.53
C ARG A 697 13.06 22.13 -29.25
N SER A 698 12.01 22.50 -28.53
CA SER A 698 11.04 23.52 -28.93
C SER A 698 11.49 24.89 -28.42
N GLU A 699 11.68 25.85 -29.33
CA GLU A 699 11.87 27.26 -28.97
C GLU A 699 10.53 27.97 -28.99
N THR A 700 10.08 28.48 -27.83
CA THR A 700 8.77 29.14 -27.68
C THR A 700 8.99 30.64 -27.50
N VAL A 701 8.45 31.44 -28.43
CA VAL A 701 8.43 32.90 -28.31
C VAL A 701 7.22 33.28 -27.45
N PRO A 702 7.39 33.85 -26.25
CA PRO A 702 6.28 34.12 -25.34
C PRO A 702 5.36 35.22 -25.87
N PHE A 703 4.06 34.96 -25.90
CA PHE A 703 3.05 35.97 -26.22
C PHE A 703 2.83 36.88 -25.00
N CYS A 704 3.15 38.18 -25.13
CA CYS A 704 3.08 39.12 -24.00
C CYS A 704 1.65 39.68 -23.81
N SER A 705 0.97 39.24 -22.76
CA SER A 705 -0.43 39.57 -22.44
C SER A 705 -0.61 40.82 -21.56
N LEU A 706 0.19 41.88 -21.76
CA LEU A 706 -0.05 43.19 -21.10
C LEU A 706 0.50 44.38 -21.89
N CYS A 707 -0.30 45.44 -22.03
CA CYS A 707 -0.03 46.56 -22.93
C CYS A 707 1.10 47.53 -22.49
N CYS A 708 1.45 48.39 -23.45
CA CYS A 708 2.31 49.60 -23.37
C CYS A 708 3.83 49.41 -23.49
N CYS A 709 4.28 49.24 -24.74
CA CYS A 709 5.47 49.92 -25.30
C CYS A 709 5.09 50.50 -26.67
N SER A 710 5.62 51.68 -27.04
CA SER A 710 5.15 52.46 -28.19
C SER A 710 6.30 53.00 -29.06
N GLU A 711 6.14 52.87 -30.38
CA GLU A 711 6.99 53.42 -31.46
C GLU A 711 8.41 52.83 -31.52
N PHE A 712 9.05 52.61 -32.68
CA PHE A 712 8.87 53.06 -34.07
C PHE A 712 8.69 51.84 -35.03
N SER A 713 8.17 51.90 -36.27
CA SER A 713 7.60 52.99 -37.10
C SER A 713 6.73 52.44 -38.26
N SER A 714 6.24 53.34 -39.13
CA SER A 714 5.37 53.13 -40.32
C SER A 714 6.11 52.76 -41.62
N PRO A 715 5.42 52.49 -42.78
CA PRO A 715 3.97 52.38 -43.07
C PRO A 715 3.58 50.98 -43.65
N THR A 716 2.31 50.55 -43.83
CA THR A 716 1.11 51.20 -44.43
C THR A 716 -0.25 50.65 -43.91
N GLN A 717 -1.32 51.43 -44.19
CA GLN A 717 -2.79 51.21 -44.19
C GLN A 717 -3.34 49.75 -44.39
N GLU A 718 -4.56 49.35 -43.96
CA GLU A 718 -5.86 50.06 -43.73
C GLU A 718 -6.69 49.58 -42.48
N HIS A 719 -7.73 50.37 -42.12
CA HIS A 719 -9.00 50.12 -41.36
C HIS A 719 -9.30 48.76 -40.66
N CYS A 720 -10.06 48.64 -39.54
CA CYS A 720 -11.13 49.47 -38.92
C CYS A 720 -11.36 49.09 -37.41
N PRO A 721 -12.45 49.53 -36.74
CA PRO A 721 -12.62 50.75 -35.93
C PRO A 721 -12.46 50.59 -34.40
N GLN A 722 -12.47 51.71 -33.65
CA GLN A 722 -12.48 51.73 -32.18
C GLN A 722 -13.90 51.62 -31.58
N LYS A 723 -13.99 51.07 -30.36
CA LYS A 723 -14.88 51.59 -29.30
C LYS A 723 -14.11 51.63 -27.98
N THR A 724 -14.32 52.65 -27.17
CA THR A 724 -13.44 53.04 -26.05
C THR A 724 -13.87 52.44 -24.71
N LEU A 725 -12.89 51.97 -23.94
CA LEU A 725 -12.95 51.86 -22.48
C LEU A 725 -11.87 52.77 -21.88
N TRP A 726 -12.33 53.87 -21.29
CA TRP A 726 -11.64 54.71 -20.31
C TRP A 726 -12.71 55.14 -19.30
N ASP A 727 -12.26 55.59 -18.13
CA ASP A 727 -13.01 55.58 -16.86
C ASP A 727 -13.16 54.13 -16.32
N GLU A 728 -12.80 53.78 -15.08
CA GLU A 728 -12.42 54.59 -13.91
C GLU A 728 -11.17 54.03 -13.19
N ALA A 729 -10.26 54.89 -12.71
CA ALA A 729 -9.14 54.48 -11.83
C ALA A 729 -8.44 55.61 -11.02
N ALA A 730 -9.14 56.65 -10.53
CA ALA A 730 -8.48 57.74 -9.77
C ALA A 730 -9.38 58.56 -8.81
N ALA A 731 -9.97 57.94 -7.78
CA ALA A 731 -10.76 58.67 -6.76
C ALA A 731 -10.58 58.17 -5.30
N ALA A 732 -9.39 57.69 -4.93
CA ALA A 732 -9.10 57.14 -3.61
C ALA A 732 -8.92 58.22 -2.51
N GLN A 733 -10.02 58.91 -2.14
CA GLN A 733 -10.14 59.62 -0.86
C GLN A 733 -11.62 59.89 -0.53
N GLY A 734 -12.32 58.83 -0.11
CA GLY A 734 -13.74 58.86 0.26
C GLY A 734 -14.00 57.96 1.47
N GLN A 735 -14.79 58.47 2.41
CA GLN A 735 -15.26 57.78 3.62
C GLN A 735 -16.11 56.55 3.24
N VAL A 736 -15.94 55.43 3.93
CA VAL A 736 -16.66 54.18 3.61
C VAL A 736 -18.18 54.39 3.73
N ILE A 737 -18.87 54.19 2.61
CA ILE A 737 -20.31 53.99 2.49
C ILE A 737 -20.45 52.65 1.77
N PRO A 738 -21.35 51.74 2.18
CA PRO A 738 -21.53 50.48 1.47
C PRO A 738 -21.95 50.71 0.01
N GLY A 739 -21.29 50.02 -0.92
CA GLY A 739 -21.89 49.75 -2.22
C GLY A 739 -23.00 48.71 -2.02
N ALA A 740 -24.11 48.85 -2.76
CA ALA A 740 -25.13 47.80 -2.80
C ALA A 740 -24.59 46.61 -3.60
N GLY A 741 -24.92 45.39 -3.16
CA GLY A 741 -24.63 44.16 -3.89
C GLY A 741 -25.45 44.05 -5.19
N ASP A 742 -25.04 43.11 -6.05
CA ASP A 742 -25.81 42.76 -7.24
C ASP A 742 -26.96 41.81 -6.86
N GLU A 743 -28.02 41.78 -7.68
CA GLU A 743 -29.18 40.91 -7.50
C GLU A 743 -29.51 40.13 -8.78
N VAL A 744 -29.82 38.83 -8.63
CA VAL A 744 -30.39 38.00 -9.72
C VAL A 744 -31.76 37.48 -9.33
N CYS A 745 -32.72 37.56 -10.25
CA CYS A 745 -34.08 37.05 -10.08
C CYS A 745 -34.38 35.89 -11.03
N PHE A 746 -35.11 34.88 -10.54
CA PHE A 746 -35.63 33.76 -11.32
C PHE A 746 -37.15 33.69 -11.13
N ASP A 747 -37.91 33.68 -12.23
CA ASP A 747 -39.36 33.94 -12.28
C ASP A 747 -40.19 33.23 -11.19
N ARG A 748 -39.86 31.97 -10.88
CA ARG A 748 -40.57 31.12 -9.90
C ARG A 748 -39.93 31.01 -8.51
N LEU A 749 -38.67 31.45 -8.35
CA LEU A 749 -37.91 31.33 -7.08
C LEU A 749 -37.66 32.69 -6.39
N GLY A 750 -38.03 33.79 -7.03
CA GLY A 750 -37.78 35.15 -6.55
C GLY A 750 -36.35 35.60 -6.79
N CYS A 751 -35.88 36.56 -5.98
CA CYS A 751 -34.59 37.21 -6.16
C CYS A 751 -33.57 36.83 -5.08
N PHE A 752 -32.30 36.94 -5.44
CA PHE A 752 -31.13 36.55 -4.67
C PHE A 752 -30.08 37.66 -4.84
N THR A 753 -29.86 38.45 -3.78
CA THR A 753 -28.74 39.42 -3.70
C THR A 753 -27.48 38.76 -3.11
N ASP A 754 -26.30 39.31 -3.41
CA ASP A 754 -25.03 39.04 -2.70
C ASP A 754 -24.66 40.09 -1.63
N ASP A 755 -25.59 41.01 -1.30
CA ASP A 755 -25.52 41.85 -0.09
C ASP A 755 -25.27 41.03 1.19
N VAL A 756 -24.70 41.69 2.20
CA VAL A 756 -24.64 41.18 3.59
C VAL A 756 -26.05 40.80 4.05
N PRO A 757 -26.28 39.57 4.58
CA PRO A 757 -25.29 38.61 5.08
C PRO A 757 -24.88 37.49 4.11
N TRP A 758 -25.30 37.51 2.85
CA TRP A 758 -25.07 36.41 1.90
C TRP A 758 -23.63 36.35 1.39
N SER A 759 -22.99 37.51 1.21
CA SER A 759 -21.56 37.68 1.00
C SER A 759 -21.06 38.94 1.71
N GLY A 760 -19.76 39.24 1.58
CA GLY A 760 -19.12 40.43 2.17
C GLY A 760 -18.91 40.35 3.70
N THR A 761 -19.16 39.20 4.33
CA THR A 761 -18.93 38.99 5.78
C THR A 761 -17.56 38.37 6.05
N VAL A 762 -17.19 38.22 7.32
CA VAL A 762 -15.93 37.55 7.71
C VAL A 762 -15.98 36.05 7.37
N GLU A 763 -17.17 35.46 7.48
CA GLU A 763 -17.47 34.04 7.24
C GLU A 763 -17.68 33.74 5.76
N ARG A 764 -18.16 34.73 4.98
CA ARG A 764 -18.48 34.64 3.54
C ARG A 764 -17.89 35.84 2.77
N PRO A 765 -16.56 35.98 2.67
CA PRO A 765 -15.93 37.22 2.17
C PRO A 765 -16.01 37.44 0.65
N ILE A 766 -16.42 36.42 -0.13
CA ILE A 766 -16.44 36.48 -1.59
C ILE A 766 -17.88 36.70 -2.08
N HIS A 767 -18.11 37.80 -2.82
CA HIS A 767 -19.37 38.08 -3.49
C HIS A 767 -19.63 37.07 -4.61
N LYS A 768 -20.73 36.31 -4.47
CA LYS A 768 -21.14 35.22 -5.36
C LYS A 768 -22.66 35.08 -5.38
N LEU A 769 -23.26 35.45 -6.51
CA LEU A 769 -24.65 35.12 -6.79
C LEU A 769 -24.83 33.60 -7.04
N PRO A 770 -25.99 33.02 -6.68
CA PRO A 770 -26.30 31.64 -7.01
C PRO A 770 -26.50 31.47 -8.53
N TRP A 771 -26.24 30.25 -9.03
CA TRP A 771 -26.52 29.90 -10.42
C TRP A 771 -28.02 29.84 -10.71
N LYS A 772 -28.35 29.96 -12.01
CA LYS A 772 -29.73 29.76 -12.49
C LYS A 772 -30.23 28.33 -12.22
N PRO A 773 -31.54 28.11 -12.04
CA PRO A 773 -32.11 26.78 -11.83
C PRO A 773 -31.69 25.74 -12.88
N GLU A 774 -31.59 26.16 -14.15
CA GLU A 774 -31.22 25.29 -15.29
C GLU A 774 -29.73 24.90 -15.29
N ASN A 775 -28.90 25.60 -14.50
CA ASN A 775 -27.49 25.28 -14.28
C ASN A 775 -27.27 24.48 -12.98
N VAL A 776 -28.14 24.66 -11.97
CA VAL A 776 -28.14 23.86 -10.72
C VAL A 776 -28.69 22.46 -10.98
N GLU A 777 -29.68 22.34 -11.86
CA GLU A 777 -30.31 21.09 -12.31
C GLU A 777 -30.80 20.23 -11.14
N THR A 778 -31.67 20.83 -10.31
CA THR A 778 -32.32 20.13 -9.18
C THR A 778 -33.39 19.16 -9.71
N ARG A 779 -33.29 17.89 -9.33
CA ARG A 779 -34.18 16.79 -9.74
C ARG A 779 -34.82 16.14 -8.51
N PHE A 780 -36.11 15.86 -8.58
CA PHE A 780 -36.88 15.24 -7.50
C PHE A 780 -37.26 13.80 -7.88
N LEU A 781 -36.66 12.83 -7.21
CA LEU A 781 -36.77 11.40 -7.54
C LEU A 781 -37.61 10.70 -6.47
N LEU A 782 -38.86 10.35 -6.81
CA LEU A 782 -39.84 9.76 -5.89
C LEU A 782 -39.72 8.24 -5.79
N TYR A 783 -39.58 7.76 -4.56
CA TYR A 783 -39.75 6.37 -4.15
C TYR A 783 -40.97 6.25 -3.21
N THR A 784 -41.73 5.17 -3.35
CA THR A 784 -42.89 4.83 -2.49
C THR A 784 -42.93 3.32 -2.25
N ARG A 785 -43.87 2.81 -1.44
CA ARG A 785 -44.04 1.35 -1.28
C ARG A 785 -44.46 0.66 -2.59
N GLU A 786 -45.06 1.42 -3.51
CA GLU A 786 -45.44 0.97 -4.84
C GLU A 786 -44.28 1.02 -5.86
N ASN A 787 -43.20 1.76 -5.56
CA ASN A 787 -41.96 1.79 -6.33
C ASN A 787 -40.72 2.00 -5.41
N PRO A 788 -40.24 0.94 -4.73
CA PRO A 788 -39.10 1.06 -3.79
C PRO A 788 -37.73 0.99 -4.48
N ASP A 789 -37.65 0.33 -5.64
CA ASP A 789 -36.38 0.08 -6.36
C ASP A 789 -36.15 1.07 -7.51
N ASP A 790 -37.19 1.40 -8.28
CA ASP A 790 -37.17 2.34 -9.40
C ASP A 790 -37.79 3.68 -9.01
N PHE A 791 -37.11 4.81 -9.22
CA PHE A 791 -37.69 6.13 -8.98
C PHE A 791 -38.66 6.59 -10.07
N GLN A 792 -39.62 7.43 -9.68
CA GLN A 792 -40.39 8.26 -10.59
C GLN A 792 -39.85 9.70 -10.50
N GLU A 793 -39.32 10.24 -11.60
CA GLU A 793 -38.88 11.63 -11.64
C GLU A 793 -40.08 12.56 -11.85
N VAL A 794 -40.21 13.57 -10.99
CA VAL A 794 -41.34 14.49 -10.96
C VAL A 794 -40.90 15.95 -10.84
N SER A 795 -41.79 16.87 -11.20
CA SER A 795 -41.50 18.30 -11.30
C SER A 795 -42.65 19.15 -10.79
N ALA A 796 -42.37 20.05 -9.85
CA ALA A 796 -43.32 21.08 -9.44
C ALA A 796 -43.58 22.15 -10.53
N VAL A 797 -42.83 22.15 -11.65
CA VAL A 797 -43.09 23.01 -12.81
C VAL A 797 -44.08 22.35 -13.78
N ASP A 798 -44.17 21.03 -13.78
CA ASP A 798 -45.14 20.24 -14.55
C ASP A 798 -45.88 19.29 -13.61
N ASN A 799 -46.92 19.81 -12.95
CA ASN A 799 -47.70 19.07 -11.95
C ASN A 799 -48.33 17.77 -12.53
N SER A 800 -48.50 17.65 -13.86
CA SER A 800 -48.97 16.39 -14.47
C SER A 800 -48.03 15.21 -14.21
N THR A 801 -46.74 15.47 -13.94
CA THR A 801 -45.78 14.45 -13.50
C THR A 801 -46.07 13.93 -12.09
N ILE A 802 -46.58 14.78 -11.19
CA ILE A 802 -46.98 14.38 -9.83
C ILE A 802 -48.31 13.61 -9.91
N GLU A 803 -49.28 14.09 -10.69
CA GLU A 803 -50.56 13.39 -10.95
C GLU A 803 -50.37 11.99 -11.55
N ALA A 804 -49.34 11.80 -12.39
CA ALA A 804 -49.00 10.54 -13.03
C ALA A 804 -48.11 9.60 -12.18
N SER A 805 -47.72 10.04 -10.98
CA SER A 805 -46.83 9.29 -10.08
C SER A 805 -47.60 8.51 -8.99
N ASN A 806 -46.86 7.76 -8.17
CA ASN A 806 -47.36 7.08 -6.98
C ASN A 806 -47.49 8.03 -5.77
N PHE A 807 -47.29 9.34 -5.93
CA PHE A 807 -47.42 10.33 -4.85
C PHE A 807 -48.82 10.27 -4.23
N ASN A 808 -48.88 10.24 -2.90
CA ASN A 808 -50.12 10.18 -2.16
C ASN A 808 -50.15 11.26 -1.07
N ALA A 809 -51.02 12.25 -1.24
CA ALA A 809 -51.21 13.37 -0.31
C ALA A 809 -51.69 12.97 1.10
N SER A 810 -52.16 11.73 1.30
CA SER A 810 -52.49 11.20 2.64
C SER A 810 -51.30 10.58 3.40
N ARG A 811 -50.13 10.50 2.76
CA ARG A 811 -48.86 10.03 3.38
C ARG A 811 -47.97 11.20 3.78
N LYS A 812 -47.13 10.99 4.80
CA LYS A 812 -46.03 11.93 5.10
C LYS A 812 -45.01 11.93 3.96
N THR A 813 -44.36 13.08 3.78
CA THR A 813 -43.43 13.32 2.69
C THR A 813 -42.04 13.63 3.23
N LYS A 814 -41.03 12.88 2.78
CA LYS A 814 -39.65 12.99 3.27
C LYS A 814 -38.71 13.34 2.12
N PHE A 815 -38.11 14.52 2.14
CA PHE A 815 -37.09 14.95 1.19
C PHE A 815 -35.70 14.62 1.75
N ILE A 816 -34.88 13.90 1.00
CA ILE A 816 -33.48 13.60 1.33
C ILE A 816 -32.59 14.43 0.41
N VAL A 817 -31.80 15.33 0.97
CA VAL A 817 -30.98 16.31 0.24
C VAL A 817 -29.50 16.04 0.54
N HIS A 818 -28.72 15.73 -0.49
CA HIS A 818 -27.27 15.51 -0.33
C HIS A 818 -26.51 16.84 -0.16
N GLY A 819 -25.28 16.74 0.34
CA GLY A 819 -24.26 17.78 0.22
C GLY A 819 -23.06 17.20 -0.51
N PHE A 820 -21.94 17.03 0.20
CA PHE A 820 -20.79 16.27 -0.27
C PHE A 820 -21.20 14.84 -0.65
N ILE A 821 -20.65 14.32 -1.75
CA ILE A 821 -20.80 12.93 -2.18
C ILE A 821 -19.40 12.36 -2.37
N ASP A 822 -19.08 11.31 -1.62
CA ASP A 822 -17.83 10.56 -1.74
C ASP A 822 -17.97 9.45 -2.80
N ASN A 823 -16.85 9.00 -3.35
CA ASN A 823 -16.81 7.98 -4.40
C ASN A 823 -17.33 6.63 -3.88
N GLY A 824 -18.35 6.06 -4.55
CA GLY A 824 -18.96 4.79 -4.16
C GLY A 824 -20.11 4.90 -3.14
N GLU A 825 -20.48 6.11 -2.69
CA GLU A 825 -21.65 6.34 -1.83
C GLU A 825 -22.86 6.92 -2.60
N GLU A 826 -22.86 6.92 -3.94
CA GLU A 826 -23.83 7.66 -4.76
C GLU A 826 -25.30 7.25 -4.54
N ASN A 827 -25.52 6.03 -4.02
CA ASN A 827 -26.84 5.44 -3.78
C ASN A 827 -27.39 5.68 -2.36
N TRP A 828 -26.66 6.36 -1.46
CA TRP A 828 -27.04 6.42 -0.02
C TRP A 828 -28.44 6.99 0.22
N LEU A 829 -28.93 7.88 -0.66
CA LEU A 829 -30.26 8.48 -0.56
C LEU A 829 -31.36 7.44 -0.84
N SER A 830 -31.21 6.64 -1.91
CA SER A 830 -32.13 5.55 -2.25
C SER A 830 -32.11 4.44 -1.20
N ASP A 831 -30.93 4.04 -0.71
CA ASP A 831 -30.79 3.07 0.39
C ASP A 831 -31.54 3.54 1.65
N MET A 832 -31.47 4.85 1.95
CA MET A 832 -32.21 5.44 3.07
C MET A 832 -33.72 5.47 2.82
N CYS A 833 -34.19 5.82 1.62
CA CYS A 833 -35.61 5.74 1.26
C CYS A 833 -36.14 4.30 1.37
N GLN A 834 -35.45 3.32 0.79
CA GLN A 834 -35.82 1.90 0.88
C GLN A 834 -35.96 1.45 2.34
N ARG A 835 -35.02 1.84 3.21
CA ARG A 835 -35.08 1.56 4.64
C ARG A 835 -36.30 2.19 5.32
N MET A 836 -36.63 3.46 5.03
CA MET A 836 -37.85 4.10 5.55
C MET A 836 -39.11 3.32 5.13
N LEU A 837 -39.20 2.94 3.86
CA LEU A 837 -40.35 2.22 3.32
C LEU A 837 -40.59 0.86 4.00
N THR A 838 -39.57 0.22 4.59
CA THR A 838 -39.75 -1.00 5.40
C THR A 838 -40.51 -0.78 6.71
N VAL A 839 -40.44 0.42 7.32
CA VAL A 839 -41.04 0.71 8.64
C VAL A 839 -42.26 1.64 8.57
N GLU A 840 -42.32 2.55 7.61
CA GLU A 840 -43.40 3.54 7.44
C GLU A 840 -43.90 3.64 5.98
N ASP A 841 -45.10 4.20 5.79
CA ASP A 841 -45.69 4.41 4.46
C ASP A 841 -45.61 5.91 4.10
N VAL A 842 -44.65 6.27 3.24
CA VAL A 842 -44.24 7.65 2.98
C VAL A 842 -43.95 7.90 1.50
N ASN A 843 -44.09 9.17 1.08
CA ASN A 843 -43.53 9.65 -0.18
C ASN A 843 -42.07 10.04 0.09
N CYS A 844 -41.09 9.31 -0.47
CA CYS A 844 -39.67 9.59 -0.22
C CYS A 844 -39.02 10.20 -1.47
N PHE A 845 -38.55 11.44 -1.38
CA PHE A 845 -37.95 12.18 -2.49
C PHE A 845 -36.44 12.30 -2.31
N CYS A 846 -35.66 11.63 -3.14
CA CYS A 846 -34.23 11.93 -3.26
C CYS A 846 -34.06 13.21 -4.10
N VAL A 847 -33.52 14.27 -3.49
CA VAL A 847 -33.28 15.57 -4.13
C VAL A 847 -31.83 15.60 -4.63
N SER A 848 -31.66 15.39 -5.93
CA SER A 848 -30.35 15.46 -6.57
C SER A 848 -30.10 16.85 -7.16
N TRP A 849 -29.00 17.48 -6.80
CA TRP A 849 -28.55 18.78 -7.34
C TRP A 849 -27.08 18.70 -7.76
N ARG A 850 -26.62 17.50 -8.16
CA ARG A 850 -25.21 17.16 -8.43
C ARG A 850 -24.49 18.17 -9.33
N ARG A 851 -25.16 18.73 -10.34
CA ARG A 851 -24.57 19.73 -11.25
C ARG A 851 -24.33 21.08 -10.57
N GLY A 852 -25.25 21.54 -9.72
CA GLY A 852 -25.04 22.72 -8.87
C GLY A 852 -24.09 22.50 -7.70
N ALA A 853 -23.77 21.25 -7.37
CA ALA A 853 -22.78 20.86 -6.37
C ALA A 853 -21.35 20.76 -6.96
N LEU A 854 -21.18 20.21 -8.16
CA LEU A 854 -19.88 20.01 -8.83
C LEU A 854 -19.27 21.34 -9.36
N CYS A 855 -18.86 22.19 -8.44
CA CYS A 855 -18.15 23.44 -8.62
C CYS A 855 -17.58 23.91 -7.27
N GLN A 856 -16.61 24.82 -7.29
CA GLN A 856 -16.04 25.53 -6.13
C GLN A 856 -17.01 25.63 -4.95
N TYR A 857 -16.56 25.22 -3.76
CA TYR A 857 -17.34 25.25 -2.51
C TYR A 857 -17.99 26.62 -2.28
N THR A 858 -17.30 27.70 -2.65
CA THR A 858 -17.83 29.08 -2.61
C THR A 858 -19.10 29.28 -3.44
N GLN A 859 -19.20 28.62 -4.60
CA GLN A 859 -20.35 28.66 -5.49
C GLN A 859 -21.42 27.65 -5.05
N ALA A 860 -21.03 26.43 -4.70
CA ALA A 860 -21.95 25.41 -4.17
C ALA A 860 -22.69 25.92 -2.91
N SER A 861 -21.96 26.56 -1.98
CA SER A 861 -22.49 27.20 -0.77
C SER A 861 -23.43 28.39 -1.02
N ASN A 862 -23.53 28.88 -2.27
CA ASN A 862 -24.56 29.84 -2.69
C ASN A 862 -25.66 29.15 -3.50
N ASN A 863 -25.34 28.15 -4.33
CA ASN A 863 -26.30 27.36 -5.10
C ASN A 863 -27.33 26.64 -4.20
N ILE A 864 -26.98 26.27 -2.95
CA ILE A 864 -27.93 25.77 -1.94
C ILE A 864 -29.13 26.71 -1.71
N ARG A 865 -28.99 28.02 -1.95
CA ARG A 865 -30.11 28.98 -1.84
C ARG A 865 -31.19 28.70 -2.88
N VAL A 866 -30.78 28.29 -4.08
CA VAL A 866 -31.68 27.88 -5.17
C VAL A 866 -32.25 26.50 -4.90
N VAL A 867 -31.47 25.53 -4.41
CA VAL A 867 -31.99 24.20 -4.03
C VAL A 867 -33.05 24.29 -2.91
N GLY A 868 -32.82 25.13 -1.90
CA GLY A 868 -33.81 25.39 -0.85
C GLY A 868 -35.06 26.09 -1.38
N ALA A 869 -34.90 27.02 -2.33
CA ALA A 869 -36.03 27.66 -3.01
C ALA A 869 -36.84 26.69 -3.89
N GLU A 870 -36.18 25.74 -4.57
CA GLU A 870 -36.81 24.67 -5.34
C GLU A 870 -37.66 23.76 -4.44
N ILE A 871 -37.12 23.32 -3.30
CA ILE A 871 -37.86 22.49 -2.33
C ILE A 871 -39.05 23.28 -1.74
N ALA A 872 -38.86 24.54 -1.37
CA ALA A 872 -39.95 25.38 -0.87
C ALA A 872 -41.04 25.62 -1.93
N TYR A 873 -40.66 25.80 -3.19
CA TYR A 873 -41.59 25.90 -4.33
C TYR A 873 -42.35 24.58 -4.52
N PHE A 874 -41.67 23.43 -4.45
CA PHE A 874 -42.30 22.10 -4.51
C PHE A 874 -43.34 21.92 -3.40
N VAL A 875 -43.02 22.28 -2.15
CA VAL A 875 -43.96 22.19 -1.03
C VAL A 875 -45.16 23.13 -1.21
N ASN A 876 -44.97 24.34 -1.75
CA ASN A 876 -46.10 25.23 -2.06
C ASN A 876 -47.02 24.62 -3.14
N VAL A 877 -46.49 23.98 -4.19
CA VAL A 877 -47.32 23.28 -5.20
C VAL A 877 -48.11 22.12 -4.57
N LEU A 878 -47.51 21.36 -3.65
CA LEU A 878 -48.25 20.34 -2.88
C LEU A 878 -49.36 20.96 -1.99
N MET A 879 -49.12 22.12 -1.38
CA MET A 879 -50.14 22.84 -0.60
C MET A 879 -51.29 23.31 -1.49
N ASP A 880 -50.98 24.01 -2.59
CA ASP A 880 -51.96 24.71 -3.42
C ASP A 880 -52.79 23.77 -4.31
N ASP A 881 -52.18 22.71 -4.87
CA ASP A 881 -52.86 21.80 -5.81
C ASP A 881 -53.38 20.50 -5.15
N TYR A 882 -52.88 20.11 -3.95
CA TYR A 882 -53.24 18.84 -3.28
C TYR A 882 -53.77 18.98 -1.84
N ASP A 883 -53.99 20.19 -1.32
CA ASP A 883 -54.39 20.45 0.08
C ASP A 883 -53.40 19.84 1.11
N TYR A 884 -52.13 19.73 0.73
CA TYR A 884 -51.10 19.07 1.53
C TYR A 884 -50.56 19.96 2.66
N SER A 885 -50.42 19.42 3.88
CA SER A 885 -49.90 20.19 5.01
C SER A 885 -48.37 20.22 5.02
N PRO A 886 -47.72 21.41 5.15
CA PRO A 886 -46.26 21.48 5.34
C PRO A 886 -45.82 20.83 6.66
N ALA A 887 -46.73 20.67 7.64
CA ALA A 887 -46.46 19.99 8.90
C ALA A 887 -46.27 18.46 8.74
N ASP A 888 -46.63 17.90 7.59
CA ASP A 888 -46.38 16.50 7.21
C ASP A 888 -45.16 16.34 6.28
N VAL A 889 -44.40 17.41 6.07
CA VAL A 889 -43.08 17.41 5.42
C VAL A 889 -41.96 17.23 6.45
N HIS A 890 -41.01 16.34 6.13
CA HIS A 890 -39.72 16.21 6.80
C HIS A 890 -38.60 16.41 5.77
N ILE A 891 -37.68 17.35 5.99
CA ILE A 891 -36.51 17.53 5.14
C ILE A 891 -35.26 17.02 5.88
N ILE A 892 -34.53 16.08 5.29
CA ILE A 892 -33.32 15.47 5.82
C ILE A 892 -32.17 15.93 4.94
N GLY A 893 -31.32 16.82 5.45
CA GLY A 893 -30.21 17.40 4.70
C GLY A 893 -28.88 16.97 5.27
N HIS A 894 -27.99 16.43 4.42
CA HIS A 894 -26.60 16.10 4.79
C HIS A 894 -25.64 17.17 4.31
N SER A 895 -24.61 17.52 5.10
CA SER A 895 -23.54 18.43 4.68
C SER A 895 -24.13 19.78 4.18
N LEU A 896 -23.77 20.28 2.99
CA LEU A 896 -24.41 21.45 2.37
C LEU A 896 -25.94 21.32 2.19
N GLY A 897 -26.46 20.10 2.02
CA GLY A 897 -27.89 19.82 1.93
C GLY A 897 -28.66 20.18 3.20
N ALA A 898 -28.00 20.19 4.37
CA ALA A 898 -28.60 20.68 5.62
C ALA A 898 -28.96 22.18 5.54
N HIS A 899 -28.20 22.97 4.78
CA HIS A 899 -28.45 24.41 4.61
C HIS A 899 -29.44 24.70 3.47
N ALA A 900 -29.51 23.83 2.46
CA ALA A 900 -30.63 23.83 1.51
C ALA A 900 -31.96 23.51 2.23
N ALA A 901 -31.96 22.58 3.21
CA ALA A 901 -33.12 22.29 4.04
C ALA A 901 -33.53 23.48 4.93
N GLY A 902 -32.56 24.17 5.55
CA GLY A 902 -32.80 25.42 6.30
C GLY A 902 -33.44 26.52 5.44
N GLU A 903 -32.84 26.84 4.28
CA GLU A 903 -33.41 27.82 3.34
C GLU A 903 -34.83 27.43 2.87
N ALA A 904 -35.10 26.14 2.67
CA ALA A 904 -36.44 25.66 2.34
C ALA A 904 -37.44 25.95 3.46
N GLY A 905 -37.11 25.61 4.71
CA GLY A 905 -37.93 25.88 5.89
C GLY A 905 -38.15 27.39 6.13
N ARG A 906 -37.08 28.18 6.04
CA ARG A 906 -37.10 29.65 6.14
C ARG A 906 -38.01 30.29 5.08
N ARG A 907 -38.06 29.73 3.87
CA ARG A 907 -38.97 30.17 2.78
C ARG A 907 -40.41 29.64 2.94
N ARG A 908 -40.58 28.50 3.61
CA ARG A 908 -41.87 27.81 3.79
C ARG A 908 -42.19 27.60 5.27
N PRO A 909 -42.53 28.65 6.04
CA PRO A 909 -42.93 28.49 7.44
C PRO A 909 -44.01 27.43 7.64
N GLY A 910 -43.82 26.58 8.66
CA GLY A 910 -44.69 25.44 8.97
C GLY A 910 -44.21 24.06 8.48
N ILE A 911 -42.94 23.91 8.05
CA ILE A 911 -42.34 22.58 7.84
C ILE A 911 -42.35 21.79 9.16
N GLY A 912 -42.83 20.55 9.14
CA GLY A 912 -43.03 19.73 10.33
C GLY A 912 -41.74 19.23 11.01
N ARG A 913 -40.69 18.96 10.22
CA ARG A 913 -39.36 18.58 10.74
C ARG A 913 -38.23 18.90 9.76
N ILE A 914 -37.08 19.33 10.26
CA ILE A 914 -35.81 19.26 9.53
C ILE A 914 -34.82 18.41 10.34
N THR A 915 -34.05 17.54 9.67
CA THR A 915 -32.91 16.86 10.27
C THR A 915 -31.61 17.29 9.59
N GLY A 916 -30.67 17.81 10.36
CA GLY A 916 -29.32 18.17 9.90
C GLY A 916 -28.33 17.03 10.14
N LEU A 917 -27.83 16.40 9.09
CA LEU A 917 -26.84 15.35 9.14
C LEU A 917 -25.45 15.96 8.87
N ASP A 918 -24.69 16.17 9.95
CA ASP A 918 -23.43 16.90 10.01
C ASP A 918 -23.40 18.18 9.12
N PRO A 919 -24.18 19.22 9.46
CA PRO A 919 -24.29 20.44 8.66
C PRO A 919 -22.94 21.15 8.50
N ALA A 920 -22.66 21.69 7.31
CA ALA A 920 -21.31 22.09 6.92
C ALA A 920 -20.75 23.33 7.66
N GLN A 921 -19.53 23.23 8.20
CA GLN A 921 -18.87 24.26 8.99
C GLN A 921 -18.42 25.50 8.18
N PRO A 922 -17.76 25.36 7.01
CA PRO A 922 -17.24 26.52 6.28
C PRO A 922 -18.35 27.32 5.59
N TYR A 923 -18.22 28.65 5.55
CA TYR A 923 -19.23 29.58 4.99
C TYR A 923 -20.59 29.62 5.71
N PHE A 924 -20.80 28.85 6.80
CA PHE A 924 -22.06 28.86 7.58
C PHE A 924 -21.85 29.03 9.09
N GLN A 925 -20.82 28.45 9.70
CA GLN A 925 -20.59 28.63 11.14
C GLN A 925 -20.25 30.09 11.48
N GLY A 926 -21.04 30.69 12.37
CA GLY A 926 -20.93 32.11 12.77
C GLY A 926 -21.86 33.07 12.00
N THR A 927 -22.47 32.62 10.90
CA THR A 927 -23.41 33.44 10.12
C THR A 927 -24.76 33.64 10.85
N PRO A 928 -25.51 34.71 10.51
CA PRO A 928 -26.89 34.90 10.96
C PRO A 928 -27.79 33.72 10.59
N ILE A 929 -28.88 33.52 11.35
CA ILE A 929 -29.84 32.42 11.13
C ILE A 929 -30.41 32.38 9.71
N GLU A 930 -30.46 33.51 9.02
CA GLU A 930 -30.97 33.64 7.65
C GLU A 930 -30.15 32.87 6.60
N VAL A 931 -28.89 32.54 6.90
CA VAL A 931 -27.90 32.02 5.93
C VAL A 931 -27.61 30.53 6.09
N ARG A 932 -27.97 29.95 7.24
CA ARG A 932 -27.63 28.57 7.66
C ARG A 932 -28.87 27.84 8.17
N LEU A 933 -28.70 26.57 8.51
CA LEU A 933 -29.72 25.84 9.28
C LEU A 933 -29.80 26.41 10.71
N ASP A 934 -31.01 26.67 11.20
CA ASP A 934 -31.31 26.99 12.59
C ASP A 934 -32.63 26.33 13.04
N LYS A 935 -32.85 26.22 14.35
CA LYS A 935 -34.06 25.63 14.91
C LYS A 935 -35.35 26.38 14.54
N THR A 936 -35.24 27.61 14.07
CA THR A 936 -36.38 28.40 13.58
C THR A 936 -36.94 27.95 12.22
N ASP A 937 -36.24 27.08 11.49
CA ASP A 937 -36.61 26.72 10.11
C ASP A 937 -37.76 25.69 10.03
N ALA A 938 -38.08 24.99 11.12
CA ALA A 938 -39.18 24.02 11.20
C ALA A 938 -39.74 23.88 12.62
N ASP A 939 -40.95 23.32 12.74
CA ASP A 939 -41.64 23.02 14.01
C ASP A 939 -40.83 22.11 14.95
N PHE A 940 -39.89 21.34 14.39
CA PHE A 940 -38.88 20.57 15.10
C PHE A 940 -37.62 20.46 14.25
N VAL A 941 -36.44 20.54 14.88
CA VAL A 941 -35.14 20.44 14.20
C VAL A 941 -34.21 19.57 15.04
N ASP A 942 -33.71 18.48 14.48
CA ASP A 942 -32.74 17.60 15.14
C ASP A 942 -31.44 17.50 14.34
N VAL A 943 -30.29 17.52 15.02
CA VAL A 943 -28.97 17.59 14.38
C VAL A 943 -28.09 16.45 14.87
N ILE A 944 -27.34 15.83 13.96
CA ILE A 944 -26.34 14.80 14.27
C ILE A 944 -24.97 15.33 13.86
N HIS A 945 -24.10 15.59 14.83
CA HIS A 945 -22.73 16.05 14.63
C HIS A 945 -21.77 14.86 14.64
N THR A 946 -20.95 14.69 13.60
CA THR A 946 -19.98 13.59 13.48
C THR A 946 -18.58 14.02 13.04
N ASP A 947 -18.41 15.22 12.47
CA ASP A 947 -17.08 15.77 12.09
C ASP A 947 -16.90 17.21 12.60
N SER A 948 -17.41 17.51 13.79
CA SER A 948 -17.47 18.88 14.32
C SER A 948 -16.17 19.43 14.93
N ALA A 949 -15.03 18.84 14.56
CA ALA A 949 -13.72 19.41 14.84
C ALA A 949 -13.53 20.72 14.04
N PRO A 950 -12.73 21.70 14.51
CA PRO A 950 -12.54 22.95 13.75
C PRO A 950 -11.89 22.69 12.38
N THR A 951 -12.49 23.18 11.28
CA THR A 951 -11.95 22.94 9.92
C THR A 951 -10.48 23.35 9.79
N ILE A 952 -10.06 24.40 10.51
CA ILE A 952 -8.65 24.73 10.69
C ILE A 952 -8.28 24.61 12.18
N PRO A 953 -7.27 23.79 12.57
CA PRO A 953 -6.42 22.97 11.72
C PRO A 953 -6.89 21.51 11.53
N ASN A 954 -8.01 21.11 12.13
CA ASN A 954 -8.40 19.71 12.27
C ASN A 954 -9.17 19.12 11.08
N LEU A 955 -9.43 19.91 10.03
CA LEU A 955 -10.15 19.48 8.83
C LEU A 955 -11.56 18.91 9.06
N GLY A 956 -12.18 19.19 10.22
CA GLY A 956 -13.58 18.82 10.46
C GLY A 956 -14.54 19.66 9.61
N PHE A 957 -15.46 19.01 8.91
CA PHE A 957 -16.46 19.65 8.05
C PHE A 957 -17.79 19.94 8.74
N GLY A 958 -18.04 19.48 9.98
CA GLY A 958 -19.29 19.70 10.70
C GLY A 958 -19.34 20.98 11.56
N ILE A 959 -20.50 21.65 11.63
CA ILE A 959 -20.75 22.75 12.59
C ILE A 959 -20.64 22.22 14.03
N ARG A 960 -19.99 22.97 14.94
CA ARG A 960 -19.75 22.58 16.35
C ARG A 960 -20.71 23.17 17.39
N PRO A 961 -21.21 24.42 17.25
CA PRO A 961 -22.37 24.89 18.01
C PRO A 961 -23.58 23.98 17.84
N ALA A 962 -24.42 23.92 18.87
CA ALA A 962 -25.77 23.41 18.74
C ALA A 962 -26.59 24.41 17.92
N ILE A 963 -27.35 23.93 16.94
CA ILE A 963 -28.19 24.73 16.04
C ILE A 963 -29.62 24.19 15.89
N GLY A 964 -29.91 22.99 16.41
CA GLY A 964 -31.25 22.40 16.42
C GLY A 964 -32.08 22.75 17.66
N HIS A 965 -33.23 22.08 17.80
CA HIS A 965 -33.90 21.93 19.08
C HIS A 965 -33.17 20.90 19.96
N ILE A 966 -32.65 19.84 19.32
CA ILE A 966 -31.78 18.85 19.95
C ILE A 966 -30.59 18.53 19.03
N ASP A 967 -29.43 18.36 19.65
CA ASP A 967 -28.14 18.28 18.96
C ASP A 967 -27.35 17.09 19.53
N PHE A 968 -27.25 16.01 18.74
CA PHE A 968 -26.59 14.76 19.11
C PHE A 968 -25.11 14.78 18.71
N TYR A 969 -24.26 14.42 19.66
CA TYR A 969 -22.81 14.31 19.51
C TYR A 969 -22.37 12.85 19.80
N PRO A 970 -22.73 11.88 18.93
CA PRO A 970 -22.28 10.50 19.07
C PRO A 970 -20.74 10.44 19.12
N ASN A 971 -20.21 9.66 20.06
CA ASN A 971 -18.77 9.53 20.33
C ASN A 971 -18.06 10.85 20.65
N GLY A 972 -18.81 11.90 21.04
CA GLY A 972 -18.31 13.25 21.27
C GLY A 972 -18.50 14.20 20.07
N GLY A 973 -18.85 13.68 18.89
CA GLY A 973 -19.19 14.44 17.70
C GLY A 973 -18.01 15.00 16.89
N GLU A 974 -16.78 14.62 17.23
CA GLU A 974 -15.54 15.12 16.57
C GLU A 974 -14.69 14.01 15.93
N GLU A 975 -14.70 12.79 16.48
CA GLU A 975 -13.93 11.65 15.96
C GLU A 975 -14.77 10.37 16.07
N MET A 976 -15.11 9.74 14.95
CA MET A 976 -15.99 8.55 14.95
C MET A 976 -15.19 7.25 15.04
N PRO A 977 -15.60 6.26 15.85
CA PRO A 977 -15.00 4.93 15.85
C PRO A 977 -14.99 4.32 14.45
N GLY A 978 -13.88 3.69 14.06
CA GLY A 978 -13.69 3.12 12.72
C GLY A 978 -13.58 4.13 11.58
N CYS A 979 -13.26 5.40 11.88
CA CYS A 979 -12.84 6.41 10.91
C CYS A 979 -11.43 6.91 11.23
N ASP A 980 -10.60 7.12 10.21
CA ASP A 980 -9.29 7.74 10.35
C ASP A 980 -9.39 9.25 10.58
N LYS A 981 -8.29 9.85 11.04
CA LYS A 981 -8.23 11.29 11.34
C LYS A 981 -7.67 12.06 10.15
N ASN A 982 -8.36 13.15 9.78
CA ASN A 982 -7.81 14.11 8.83
C ASN A 982 -6.48 14.72 9.35
N ALA A 983 -5.54 14.95 8.44
CA ALA A 983 -4.21 15.45 8.78
C ALA A 983 -4.26 16.93 9.24
N LEU A 984 -3.57 17.26 10.33
CA LEU A 984 -3.58 18.62 10.87
C LEU A 984 -2.91 19.62 9.92
N SER A 985 -3.68 20.52 9.31
CA SER A 985 -3.18 21.54 8.37
C SER A 985 -3.56 22.96 8.77
N GLN A 986 -2.60 23.88 8.70
CA GLN A 986 -2.86 25.33 8.88
C GLN A 986 -3.42 26.00 7.60
N ILE A 987 -3.47 25.29 6.48
CA ILE A 987 -4.00 25.76 5.19
C ILE A 987 -4.94 24.70 4.64
N VAL A 988 -6.21 25.06 4.46
CA VAL A 988 -7.23 24.16 3.93
C VAL A 988 -7.73 24.72 2.61
N ASP A 989 -7.64 23.91 1.56
CA ASP A 989 -8.21 24.19 0.26
C ASP A 989 -9.59 23.53 0.18
N ILE A 990 -10.60 24.30 0.58
CA ILE A 990 -11.98 23.83 0.71
C ILE A 990 -12.60 23.60 -0.66
N ASP A 991 -12.23 24.43 -1.66
CA ASP A 991 -12.65 24.23 -3.04
C ASP A 991 -12.06 22.92 -3.59
N GLY A 992 -10.76 22.66 -3.38
CA GLY A 992 -10.10 21.42 -3.80
C GLY A 992 -10.67 20.16 -3.16
N ILE A 993 -10.94 20.18 -1.85
CA ILE A 993 -11.62 19.05 -1.16
C ILE A 993 -13.02 18.82 -1.75
N TRP A 994 -13.79 19.90 -1.94
CA TRP A 994 -15.18 19.81 -2.39
C TRP A 994 -15.33 19.41 -3.87
N GLU A 995 -14.41 19.83 -4.74
CA GLU A 995 -14.33 19.40 -6.14
C GLU A 995 -13.73 17.99 -6.31
N GLY A 996 -13.30 17.33 -5.22
CA GLY A 996 -12.69 16.00 -5.25
C GLY A 996 -11.25 15.97 -5.78
N THR A 997 -10.55 17.12 -5.74
CA THR A 997 -9.17 17.28 -6.22
C THR A 997 -8.14 17.36 -5.08
N ARG A 998 -8.55 17.09 -3.84
CA ARG A 998 -7.67 16.84 -2.69
C ARG A 998 -8.25 15.81 -1.73
N ASP A 999 -7.36 15.03 -1.13
CA ASP A 999 -7.68 14.05 -0.09
C ASP A 999 -8.40 14.69 1.12
N PHE A 1000 -9.57 14.14 1.44
CA PHE A 1000 -10.32 14.41 2.65
C PHE A 1000 -10.90 13.09 3.16
N VAL A 1001 -10.60 12.74 4.42
CA VAL A 1001 -11.16 11.55 5.08
C VAL A 1001 -12.60 11.87 5.47
N ALA A 1002 -13.50 11.78 4.49
CA ALA A 1002 -14.91 12.09 4.66
C ALA A 1002 -15.63 11.18 5.65
N CYS A 1003 -15.03 10.04 6.06
CA CYS A 1003 -15.64 9.04 6.95
C CYS A 1003 -16.39 9.65 8.14
N ASN A 1004 -15.79 10.56 8.91
CA ASN A 1004 -16.48 11.26 10.01
C ASN A 1004 -17.71 12.03 9.52
N HIS A 1005 -17.60 12.81 8.45
CA HIS A 1005 -18.67 13.61 7.87
C HIS A 1005 -19.83 12.74 7.32
N LEU A 1006 -19.50 11.58 6.76
CA LEU A 1006 -20.46 10.59 6.22
C LEU A 1006 -21.15 9.76 7.31
N ARG A 1007 -20.57 9.63 8.52
CA ARG A 1007 -21.15 8.81 9.60
C ARG A 1007 -22.54 9.28 10.04
N SER A 1008 -22.85 10.57 9.94
CA SER A 1008 -24.16 11.13 10.32
C SER A 1008 -25.34 10.47 9.59
N TYR A 1009 -25.29 10.33 8.26
CA TYR A 1009 -26.34 9.62 7.51
C TYR A 1009 -26.27 8.11 7.68
N LYS A 1010 -25.09 7.54 7.94
CA LYS A 1010 -24.93 6.10 8.21
C LYS A 1010 -25.59 5.70 9.53
N TYR A 1011 -25.41 6.49 10.60
CA TYR A 1011 -26.15 6.32 11.86
C TYR A 1011 -27.64 6.59 11.69
N TYR A 1012 -28.03 7.65 10.97
CA TYR A 1012 -29.45 7.92 10.70
C TYR A 1012 -30.11 6.73 9.96
N SER A 1013 -29.44 6.19 8.93
CA SER A 1013 -29.93 5.06 8.12
C SER A 1013 -30.11 3.77 8.94
N ASP A 1014 -29.25 3.48 9.91
CA ASP A 1014 -29.43 2.35 10.84
C ASP A 1014 -30.47 2.65 11.93
N SER A 1015 -30.62 3.90 12.38
CA SER A 1015 -31.63 4.30 13.39
C SER A 1015 -33.08 4.09 12.95
N ILE A 1016 -33.33 3.95 11.63
CA ILE A 1016 -34.64 3.58 11.06
C ILE A 1016 -35.05 2.17 11.52
N ILE A 1017 -34.08 1.25 11.53
CA ILE A 1017 -34.26 -0.18 11.79
C ILE A 1017 -34.06 -0.52 13.28
N TYR A 1018 -33.23 0.26 13.99
CA TYR A 1018 -32.92 0.09 15.40
C TYR A 1018 -33.55 1.21 16.27
N PRO A 1019 -34.84 1.12 16.64
CA PRO A 1019 -35.62 2.21 17.24
C PRO A 1019 -35.27 2.57 18.70
N ASP A 1020 -34.39 1.79 19.33
CA ASP A 1020 -33.90 1.90 20.71
C ASP A 1020 -32.35 1.91 20.80
N GLY A 1021 -31.66 1.67 19.68
CA GLY A 1021 -30.21 1.41 19.66
C GLY A 1021 -29.30 2.64 19.67
N PHE A 1022 -29.87 3.84 19.69
CA PHE A 1022 -29.13 5.11 19.61
C PHE A 1022 -29.61 6.11 20.69
N LEU A 1023 -29.79 5.63 21.92
CA LEU A 1023 -30.34 6.41 23.03
C LEU A 1023 -29.38 7.53 23.48
N GLY A 1024 -29.77 8.80 23.26
CA GLY A 1024 -28.95 9.97 23.55
C GLY A 1024 -29.17 10.53 24.97
N TYR A 1025 -28.10 10.71 25.73
CA TYR A 1025 -28.14 11.16 27.13
C TYR A 1025 -27.90 12.68 27.22
N PRO A 1026 -28.81 13.48 27.78
CA PRO A 1026 -28.61 14.92 27.95
C PRO A 1026 -27.42 15.18 28.88
N CYS A 1027 -26.40 15.90 28.41
CA CYS A 1027 -25.18 16.13 29.19
C CYS A 1027 -24.48 17.44 28.84
N ALA A 1028 -23.72 17.99 29.80
CA ALA A 1028 -23.01 19.26 29.60
C ALA A 1028 -21.70 19.13 28.79
N SER A 1029 -21.09 17.94 28.78
CA SER A 1029 -19.95 17.59 27.92
C SER A 1029 -19.83 16.08 27.73
N TYR A 1030 -19.07 15.67 26.72
CA TYR A 1030 -18.77 14.27 26.45
C TYR A 1030 -17.97 13.60 27.59
N ASP A 1031 -17.02 14.32 28.21
CA ASP A 1031 -16.23 13.81 29.34
C ASP A 1031 -17.13 13.43 30.52
N LEU A 1032 -18.11 14.27 30.85
CA LEU A 1032 -19.07 14.02 31.93
C LEU A 1032 -20.01 12.84 31.62
N PHE A 1033 -20.29 12.59 30.33
CA PHE A 1033 -21.01 11.40 29.87
C PHE A 1033 -20.15 10.13 29.95
N GLN A 1034 -18.85 10.21 29.64
CA GLN A 1034 -17.90 9.09 29.75
C GLN A 1034 -17.59 8.73 31.22
N GLU A 1035 -17.49 9.71 32.11
CA GLU A 1035 -17.51 9.50 33.57
C GLU A 1035 -18.87 8.97 34.08
N GLY A 1036 -19.92 9.07 33.27
CA GLY A 1036 -21.27 8.61 33.56
C GLY A 1036 -22.03 9.45 34.58
N ASN A 1037 -21.69 10.74 34.71
CA ASN A 1037 -22.46 11.69 35.52
C ASN A 1037 -23.87 11.97 34.94
N CYS A 1038 -24.06 11.67 33.65
CA CYS A 1038 -25.30 11.86 32.90
C CYS A 1038 -26.02 10.52 32.61
N PHE A 1039 -25.96 9.58 33.55
CA PHE A 1039 -26.59 8.26 33.45
C PHE A 1039 -27.24 7.85 34.79
N PRO A 1040 -28.45 7.23 34.79
CA PRO A 1040 -29.28 6.85 33.64
C PRO A 1040 -30.13 8.03 33.09
N CYS A 1041 -31.13 7.76 32.25
CA CYS A 1041 -31.98 8.78 31.64
C CYS A 1041 -32.85 9.58 32.65
N PRO A 1042 -33.22 10.84 32.35
CA PRO A 1042 -34.10 11.61 33.21
C PRO A 1042 -35.53 11.04 33.22
N GLU A 1043 -36.39 11.51 34.15
CA GLU A 1043 -37.78 11.03 34.29
C GLU A 1043 -38.66 11.22 33.03
N GLY A 1044 -38.26 12.10 32.11
CA GLY A 1044 -38.91 12.29 30.80
C GLY A 1044 -38.49 11.30 29.71
N GLY A 1045 -37.51 10.42 29.98
CA GLY A 1045 -36.87 9.56 28.97
C GLY A 1045 -35.66 10.22 28.29
N CYS A 1046 -35.07 9.49 27.34
CA CYS A 1046 -34.00 9.99 26.46
C CYS A 1046 -34.48 9.89 25.00
N PRO A 1047 -34.23 10.90 24.14
CA PRO A 1047 -34.50 10.78 22.72
C PRO A 1047 -33.52 9.80 22.06
N ASN A 1048 -34.01 9.01 21.12
CA ASN A 1048 -33.14 8.24 20.23
C ASN A 1048 -32.65 9.16 19.10
N MET A 1049 -31.36 9.09 18.78
CA MET A 1049 -30.75 9.82 17.68
C MET A 1049 -31.32 9.35 16.33
N GLY A 1050 -31.54 10.29 15.41
CA GLY A 1050 -31.99 10.01 14.06
C GLY A 1050 -33.51 9.80 13.95
N HIS A 1051 -33.95 8.74 13.27
CA HIS A 1051 -35.30 8.66 12.72
C HIS A 1051 -36.41 8.91 13.74
N TYR A 1052 -36.28 8.38 14.97
CA TYR A 1052 -37.29 8.44 16.03
C TYR A 1052 -37.09 9.55 17.07
N ALA A 1053 -36.23 10.54 16.78
CA ALA A 1053 -35.96 11.68 17.66
C ALA A 1053 -37.20 12.56 17.92
N ASP A 1054 -38.12 12.63 16.95
CA ASP A 1054 -39.37 13.39 17.02
C ASP A 1054 -40.35 12.91 18.10
N ARG A 1055 -40.20 11.67 18.59
CA ARG A 1055 -40.92 11.14 19.77
C ARG A 1055 -40.77 12.03 21.02
N HIS A 1056 -39.74 12.86 21.10
CA HIS A 1056 -39.48 13.78 22.21
C HIS A 1056 -39.60 15.27 21.83
N LYS A 1057 -40.10 15.61 20.64
CA LYS A 1057 -40.17 17.00 20.14
C LYS A 1057 -40.88 17.97 21.09
N ASP A 1058 -41.86 17.48 21.83
CA ASP A 1058 -42.63 18.29 22.77
C ASP A 1058 -41.90 18.61 24.09
N GLN A 1059 -40.77 17.94 24.37
CA GLN A 1059 -39.95 18.18 25.58
C GLN A 1059 -38.92 19.31 25.38
N PHE A 1060 -38.48 19.58 24.15
CA PHE A 1060 -37.26 20.34 23.86
C PHE A 1060 -37.49 21.58 22.97
N LYS A 1061 -38.54 22.36 23.25
CA LYS A 1061 -38.97 23.47 22.34
C LYS A 1061 -38.20 24.78 22.44
N ASN A 1062 -37.59 25.09 23.59
CA ASN A 1062 -37.06 26.45 23.85
C ASN A 1062 -35.53 26.52 23.83
N ASP A 1063 -34.87 25.56 24.49
CA ASP A 1063 -33.42 25.56 24.72
C ASP A 1063 -32.68 24.69 23.70
N PHE A 1064 -31.38 24.92 23.51
CA PHE A 1064 -30.51 24.03 22.73
C PHE A 1064 -30.03 22.89 23.62
N VAL A 1065 -30.34 21.63 23.29
CA VAL A 1065 -30.03 20.47 24.16
C VAL A 1065 -28.99 19.56 23.53
N LYS A 1066 -27.80 19.52 24.13
CA LYS A 1066 -26.72 18.61 23.75
C LYS A 1066 -26.93 17.20 24.33
N LEU A 1067 -26.86 16.21 23.44
CA LEU A 1067 -27.07 14.80 23.75
C LEU A 1067 -25.86 13.98 23.34
N TYR A 1068 -25.42 13.05 24.21
CA TYR A 1068 -24.24 12.23 23.98
C TYR A 1068 -24.59 10.73 24.06
N LEU A 1069 -23.97 9.94 23.20
CA LEU A 1069 -24.05 8.48 23.14
C LEU A 1069 -22.75 7.95 22.53
N ASN A 1070 -22.54 6.63 22.54
CA ASN A 1070 -21.47 5.97 21.78
C ASN A 1070 -22.09 5.05 20.71
N THR A 1071 -21.36 4.78 19.63
CA THR A 1071 -21.74 3.86 18.55
C THR A 1071 -20.62 2.84 18.30
N ALA A 1072 -20.92 1.75 17.60
CA ALA A 1072 -19.88 0.82 17.16
C ALA A 1072 -18.96 1.43 16.07
N GLU A 1073 -17.81 0.80 15.85
CA GLU A 1073 -16.80 1.15 14.83
C GLU A 1073 -17.14 0.66 13.43
N THR A 1074 -17.94 -0.39 13.34
CA THR A 1074 -18.35 -1.05 12.10
C THR A 1074 -19.85 -1.32 12.16
N LYS A 1075 -20.44 -1.63 11.01
CA LYS A 1075 -21.88 -1.86 10.87
C LYS A 1075 -22.27 -3.24 11.44
N ASP A 1076 -23.37 -3.40 12.18
CA ASP A 1076 -24.35 -2.38 12.56
C ASP A 1076 -23.90 -1.49 13.73
N PHE A 1077 -24.26 -0.19 13.69
CA PHE A 1077 -23.74 0.80 14.63
C PHE A 1077 -24.40 0.96 16.03
N PRO A 1078 -25.58 0.40 16.38
CA PRO A 1078 -26.24 0.73 17.64
C PRO A 1078 -25.50 0.16 18.86
N LEU A 1079 -25.61 0.85 20.01
CA LEU A 1079 -25.07 0.37 21.29
C LEU A 1079 -26.02 0.67 22.46
N TRP A 1080 -26.15 -0.30 23.37
CA TRP A 1080 -26.96 -0.19 24.58
C TRP A 1080 -26.08 0.05 25.81
N ARG A 1081 -26.26 1.18 26.49
CA ARG A 1081 -25.43 1.60 27.63
C ARG A 1081 -25.93 1.02 28.96
N TYR A 1082 -25.02 0.38 29.70
CA TYR A 1082 -25.27 -0.19 31.03
C TYR A 1082 -24.21 0.30 32.02
N LYS A 1083 -24.62 0.45 33.27
CA LYS A 1083 -23.72 0.70 34.42
C LYS A 1083 -23.66 -0.56 35.27
N ILE A 1084 -22.45 -1.06 35.50
CA ILE A 1084 -22.21 -2.29 36.25
C ILE A 1084 -21.37 -1.96 37.49
N THR A 1085 -21.93 -2.18 38.68
CA THR A 1085 -21.23 -2.11 39.97
C THR A 1085 -20.99 -3.53 40.49
N VAL A 1086 -19.72 -3.89 40.69
CA VAL A 1086 -19.28 -5.19 41.24
C VAL A 1086 -18.64 -4.99 42.61
N THR A 1087 -19.21 -5.62 43.64
CA THR A 1087 -18.64 -5.72 44.98
C THR A 1087 -17.87 -7.03 45.10
N LEU A 1088 -16.57 -6.99 45.36
CA LEU A 1088 -15.71 -8.18 45.33
C LEU A 1088 -15.75 -8.98 46.64
N SER A 1089 -15.72 -10.30 46.54
CA SER A 1089 -15.61 -11.22 47.68
C SER A 1089 -14.30 -12.00 47.62
N GLY A 1090 -13.64 -12.24 48.76
CA GLY A 1090 -12.41 -13.05 48.81
C GLY A 1090 -11.67 -12.96 50.14
N LYS A 1091 -10.55 -13.68 50.28
CA LYS A 1091 -9.77 -13.75 51.54
C LYS A 1091 -8.52 -12.87 51.58
N SER A 1092 -8.15 -12.28 50.45
CA SER A 1092 -6.90 -11.50 50.31
C SER A 1092 -6.98 -10.58 49.09
N LYS A 1093 -6.33 -9.41 49.16
CA LYS A 1093 -6.08 -8.57 47.98
C LYS A 1093 -5.28 -9.33 46.92
N VAL A 1094 -5.62 -9.14 45.65
CA VAL A 1094 -4.90 -9.71 44.49
C VAL A 1094 -4.58 -8.62 43.47
N ARG A 1095 -3.75 -8.94 42.46
CA ARG A 1095 -3.48 -8.04 41.32
C ARG A 1095 -3.98 -8.71 40.05
N GLY A 1096 -4.77 -8.00 39.26
CA GLY A 1096 -5.47 -8.59 38.11
C GLY A 1096 -6.50 -7.64 37.49
N TYR A 1097 -7.44 -8.20 36.74
CA TYR A 1097 -8.61 -7.51 36.20
C TYR A 1097 -9.89 -8.33 36.38
N VAL A 1098 -11.03 -7.66 36.35
CA VAL A 1098 -12.37 -8.22 36.54
C VAL A 1098 -13.21 -7.94 35.29
N ASN A 1099 -13.84 -8.99 34.77
CA ASN A 1099 -14.76 -8.93 33.65
C ASN A 1099 -16.18 -9.36 34.07
N VAL A 1100 -17.19 -8.77 33.45
CA VAL A 1100 -18.61 -9.17 33.55
C VAL A 1100 -19.20 -9.39 32.16
N ALA A 1101 -20.12 -10.35 32.03
CA ALA A 1101 -20.99 -10.50 30.87
C ALA A 1101 -22.45 -10.64 31.32
N LEU A 1102 -23.36 -9.98 30.60
CA LEU A 1102 -24.81 -9.97 30.87
C LEU A 1102 -25.50 -11.05 30.04
N TYR A 1103 -26.57 -11.64 30.60
CA TYR A 1103 -27.45 -12.61 29.95
C TYR A 1103 -28.90 -12.23 30.25
N GLY A 1104 -29.73 -12.14 29.22
CA GLY A 1104 -31.16 -11.85 29.34
C GLY A 1104 -32.00 -12.77 28.47
N GLU A 1105 -33.16 -12.30 28.02
CA GLU A 1105 -34.09 -13.08 27.18
C GLU A 1105 -33.68 -13.04 25.70
N ASP A 1106 -33.22 -11.89 25.21
CA ASP A 1106 -32.88 -11.68 23.79
C ASP A 1106 -31.43 -12.06 23.43
N GLY A 1107 -30.57 -12.31 24.43
CA GLY A 1107 -29.21 -12.79 24.18
C GLY A 1107 -28.23 -12.65 25.35
N ASN A 1108 -26.94 -12.56 25.00
CA ASN A 1108 -25.86 -12.27 25.96
C ASN A 1108 -24.79 -11.36 25.37
N THR A 1109 -24.18 -10.52 26.20
CA THR A 1109 -23.07 -9.65 25.78
C THR A 1109 -21.75 -10.42 25.67
N LYS A 1110 -20.75 -9.80 25.04
CA LYS A 1110 -19.33 -10.13 25.28
C LYS A 1110 -18.90 -9.78 26.72
N GLN A 1111 -17.65 -10.10 27.07
CA GLN A 1111 -17.09 -9.78 28.40
C GLN A 1111 -16.51 -8.36 28.43
N TYR A 1112 -16.97 -7.54 29.36
CA TYR A 1112 -16.50 -6.17 29.59
C TYR A 1112 -15.67 -6.07 30.86
N GLN A 1113 -14.51 -5.41 30.78
CA GLN A 1113 -13.60 -5.22 31.91
C GLN A 1113 -14.07 -4.08 32.82
N ILE A 1114 -14.50 -4.40 34.04
CA ILE A 1114 -15.02 -3.44 35.03
C ILE A 1114 -13.89 -2.74 35.80
N THR A 1115 -12.77 -3.43 36.04
CA THR A 1115 -11.63 -2.86 36.77
C THR A 1115 -10.34 -3.63 36.51
N LYS A 1116 -9.19 -2.94 36.61
CA LYS A 1116 -7.84 -3.49 36.43
C LYS A 1116 -6.89 -2.83 37.44
N GLY A 1117 -6.13 -3.62 38.20
CA GLY A 1117 -5.17 -3.11 39.18
C GLY A 1117 -5.07 -3.98 40.43
N THR A 1118 -5.13 -3.35 41.61
CA THR A 1118 -5.18 -4.05 42.90
C THR A 1118 -6.64 -4.28 43.29
N LEU A 1119 -7.07 -5.53 43.15
CA LEU A 1119 -8.42 -5.99 43.47
C LEU A 1119 -8.47 -6.32 44.96
N ARG A 1120 -9.42 -5.74 45.68
CA ARG A 1120 -9.61 -5.94 47.13
C ARG A 1120 -10.99 -6.54 47.36
N PRO A 1121 -11.13 -7.58 48.20
CA PRO A 1121 -12.41 -7.95 48.78
C PRO A 1121 -13.07 -6.73 49.46
N ASP A 1122 -14.39 -6.77 49.56
CA ASP A 1122 -15.28 -5.80 50.21
C ASP A 1122 -15.34 -4.41 49.52
N ASN A 1123 -14.39 -4.12 48.62
CA ASN A 1123 -14.43 -2.97 47.73
C ASN A 1123 -15.45 -3.17 46.59
N SER A 1124 -16.20 -2.10 46.29
CA SER A 1124 -17.05 -2.01 45.10
C SER A 1124 -16.34 -1.22 43.99
N TYR A 1125 -16.51 -1.67 42.75
CA TYR A 1125 -15.96 -1.08 41.53
C TYR A 1125 -17.10 -0.88 40.52
N THR A 1126 -17.18 0.27 39.87
CA THR A 1126 -18.22 0.59 38.87
C THR A 1126 -17.56 0.91 37.54
N ALA A 1127 -18.13 0.41 36.45
CA ALA A 1127 -17.84 0.86 35.10
C ALA A 1127 -19.15 1.08 34.31
N TYR A 1128 -19.09 1.96 33.32
CA TYR A 1128 -20.10 2.07 32.27
C TYR A 1128 -19.62 1.27 31.06
N ILE A 1129 -20.53 0.58 30.40
CA ILE A 1129 -20.26 -0.24 29.21
C ILE A 1129 -21.29 0.09 28.14
N ASP A 1130 -20.87 0.06 26.89
CA ASP A 1130 -21.74 0.17 25.73
C ASP A 1130 -21.73 -1.20 25.02
N ALA A 1131 -22.89 -1.85 24.96
CA ALA A 1131 -23.04 -3.21 24.49
C ALA A 1131 -23.52 -3.28 23.05
N ASP A 1132 -22.96 -4.22 22.30
CA ASP A 1132 -23.29 -4.55 20.91
C ASP A 1132 -24.60 -5.35 20.75
N VAL A 1133 -25.29 -5.65 21.85
CA VAL A 1133 -26.52 -6.45 21.89
C VAL A 1133 -27.46 -5.91 22.97
N ASN A 1134 -28.72 -5.63 22.62
CA ASN A 1134 -29.79 -5.54 23.62
C ASN A 1134 -30.06 -6.95 24.16
N VAL A 1135 -29.89 -7.16 25.47
CA VAL A 1135 -30.14 -8.48 26.08
C VAL A 1135 -31.57 -8.65 26.61
N GLY A 1136 -32.42 -7.62 26.50
CA GLY A 1136 -33.75 -7.62 27.08
C GLY A 1136 -33.70 -7.57 28.62
N ASP A 1137 -34.68 -8.21 29.27
CA ASP A 1137 -34.66 -8.31 30.74
C ASP A 1137 -33.54 -9.26 31.22
N ILE A 1138 -32.64 -8.72 32.05
CA ILE A 1138 -31.42 -9.41 32.46
C ILE A 1138 -31.75 -10.52 33.48
N THR A 1139 -31.70 -11.76 33.04
CA THR A 1139 -31.98 -12.95 33.86
C THR A 1139 -30.77 -13.38 34.68
N LYS A 1140 -29.54 -13.01 34.26
CA LYS A 1140 -28.29 -13.59 34.77
C LYS A 1140 -27.06 -12.74 34.44
N VAL A 1141 -26.02 -12.88 35.26
CA VAL A 1141 -24.67 -12.34 35.00
C VAL A 1141 -23.61 -13.41 35.19
N LYS A 1142 -22.47 -13.26 34.49
CA LYS A 1142 -21.23 -14.01 34.75
C LYS A 1142 -20.13 -13.08 35.21
N PHE A 1143 -19.40 -13.51 36.24
CA PHE A 1143 -18.18 -12.87 36.74
C PHE A 1143 -16.95 -13.68 36.29
N LEU A 1144 -15.89 -13.00 35.87
CA LEU A 1144 -14.57 -13.59 35.67
C LEU A 1144 -13.51 -12.65 36.26
N TRP A 1145 -12.43 -13.20 36.81
CA TRP A 1145 -11.25 -12.42 37.16
C TRP A 1145 -9.99 -13.16 36.71
N ASN A 1146 -9.01 -12.42 36.21
CA ASN A 1146 -7.75 -12.93 35.69
C ASN A 1146 -6.57 -12.20 36.35
N ASN A 1147 -5.38 -12.81 36.31
CA ASN A 1147 -4.11 -12.14 36.62
C ASN A 1147 -3.11 -12.33 35.47
N ASN A 1148 -2.05 -11.51 35.46
CA ASN A 1148 -0.97 -11.58 34.46
C ASN A 1148 0.36 -12.04 35.06
N TRP A 1149 0.40 -12.41 36.35
CA TRP A 1149 1.63 -12.64 37.14
C TRP A 1149 1.51 -13.95 37.91
N ILE A 1150 2.44 -14.88 37.66
CA ILE A 1150 2.50 -16.20 38.33
C ILE A 1150 2.40 -16.03 39.85
N ASN A 1151 1.27 -16.44 40.42
CA ASN A 1151 0.99 -16.32 41.85
C ASN A 1151 0.83 -17.72 42.48
N PRO A 1152 1.87 -18.24 43.14
CA PRO A 1152 1.88 -19.62 43.67
C PRO A 1152 0.91 -19.84 44.84
N THR A 1153 0.22 -18.80 45.33
CA THR A 1153 -0.81 -18.94 46.37
C THR A 1153 -2.19 -19.34 45.84
N PHE A 1154 -2.38 -19.37 44.51
CA PHE A 1154 -3.65 -19.69 43.83
C PHE A 1154 -4.88 -19.02 44.50
N PRO A 1155 -4.88 -17.69 44.69
CA PRO A 1155 -5.89 -17.01 45.47
C PRO A 1155 -7.26 -17.09 44.78
N LYS A 1156 -8.34 -17.10 45.59
CA LYS A 1156 -9.72 -17.04 45.09
C LYS A 1156 -10.29 -15.64 45.29
N LEU A 1157 -10.96 -15.15 44.25
CA LEU A 1157 -11.72 -13.91 44.19
C LEU A 1157 -13.06 -14.19 43.51
N GLY A 1158 -14.13 -13.55 43.98
CA GLY A 1158 -15.47 -13.60 43.41
C GLY A 1158 -16.13 -12.21 43.49
N ALA A 1159 -17.45 -12.18 43.28
CA ALA A 1159 -18.28 -11.04 43.61
C ALA A 1159 -19.29 -11.46 44.70
N GLU A 1160 -19.55 -10.57 45.64
CA GLU A 1160 -20.64 -10.68 46.63
C GLU A 1160 -21.96 -10.25 45.96
N THR A 1161 -21.93 -9.07 45.33
CA THR A 1161 -23.05 -8.52 44.57
C THR A 1161 -22.60 -7.93 43.23
N ILE A 1162 -23.43 -8.08 42.21
CA ILE A 1162 -23.32 -7.38 40.93
C ILE A 1162 -24.64 -6.65 40.69
N THR A 1163 -24.60 -5.33 40.64
CA THR A 1163 -25.74 -4.49 40.27
C THR A 1163 -25.56 -4.01 38.84
N VAL A 1164 -26.62 -4.12 38.04
CA VAL A 1164 -26.69 -3.63 36.67
C VAL A 1164 -27.84 -2.63 36.57
N GLU A 1165 -27.55 -1.46 36.02
CA GLU A 1165 -28.50 -0.36 35.80
C GLU A 1165 -28.48 -0.06 34.29
N VAL A 1166 -29.65 -0.14 33.65
CA VAL A 1166 -29.89 0.05 32.21
C VAL A 1166 -30.24 1.52 31.96
N GLY A 1167 -29.89 2.07 30.80
CA GLY A 1167 -30.15 3.46 30.43
C GLY A 1167 -31.58 3.96 30.71
N GLU A 1168 -32.58 3.10 30.47
CA GLU A 1168 -34.01 3.37 30.68
C GLU A 1168 -34.47 3.26 32.16
N ASN A 1169 -33.61 3.57 33.12
CA ASN A 1169 -33.90 3.54 34.57
C ASN A 1169 -34.28 2.16 35.17
N ARG A 1170 -34.08 1.05 34.44
CA ARG A 1170 -34.26 -0.32 34.97
C ARG A 1170 -33.01 -0.77 35.75
N LYS A 1171 -33.18 -1.31 36.96
CA LYS A 1171 -32.07 -1.71 37.85
C LYS A 1171 -32.28 -3.10 38.45
N VAL A 1172 -31.27 -3.96 38.34
CA VAL A 1172 -31.28 -5.35 38.82
C VAL A 1172 -30.01 -5.64 39.64
N THR A 1173 -30.16 -6.27 40.81
CA THR A 1173 -29.03 -6.69 41.65
C THR A 1173 -29.01 -8.20 41.83
N PHE A 1174 -27.87 -8.80 41.49
CA PHE A 1174 -27.57 -10.22 41.65
C PHE A 1174 -26.67 -10.44 42.86
N HIS A 1175 -26.98 -11.47 43.66
CA HIS A 1175 -26.22 -11.87 44.85
C HIS A 1175 -25.62 -13.27 44.67
N ALA A 1176 -24.46 -13.54 45.26
CA ALA A 1176 -23.83 -14.86 45.26
C ALA A 1176 -24.25 -15.74 46.46
N ASP A 1177 -24.50 -17.04 46.24
CA ASP A 1177 -24.66 -18.07 47.30
C ASP A 1177 -23.33 -18.83 47.48
N GLU A 1178 -22.87 -19.02 48.72
CA GLU A 1178 -21.49 -19.41 49.07
C GLU A 1178 -21.06 -20.84 48.68
N LYS A 1179 -21.92 -21.63 48.01
CA LYS A 1179 -21.88 -23.10 48.06
C LYS A 1179 -21.20 -23.84 46.90
N LEU A 1180 -20.73 -23.15 45.85
CA LEU A 1180 -20.01 -23.79 44.73
C LEU A 1180 -18.55 -23.33 44.68
N ASN A 1181 -17.67 -24.06 45.38
CA ASN A 1181 -16.32 -23.56 45.72
C ASN A 1181 -15.16 -24.53 45.41
N THR A 1182 -15.26 -25.29 44.31
CA THR A 1182 -14.23 -26.26 43.87
C THR A 1182 -13.97 -26.22 42.38
N LEU A 1183 -12.82 -25.67 41.97
CA LEU A 1183 -11.82 -26.25 41.06
C LEU A 1183 -10.57 -25.33 41.02
N GLN A 1184 -9.52 -25.75 40.29
CA GLN A 1184 -8.20 -25.12 40.28
C GLN A 1184 -8.06 -23.97 39.25
N ALA A 1185 -6.90 -23.32 39.24
CA ALA A 1185 -6.60 -22.13 38.43
C ALA A 1185 -6.35 -22.43 36.93
N SER A 1186 -7.37 -22.91 36.24
CA SER A 1186 -7.50 -22.81 34.77
C SER A 1186 -8.98 -22.77 34.38
N LYS A 1187 -9.44 -21.65 33.80
CA LYS A 1187 -10.81 -21.42 33.30
C LYS A 1187 -11.96 -21.76 34.29
N ALA A 1188 -12.12 -20.96 35.35
CA ALA A 1188 -13.30 -21.03 36.22
C ALA A 1188 -14.46 -20.15 35.70
N GLN A 1189 -15.66 -20.73 35.51
CA GLN A 1189 -16.93 -19.99 35.39
C GLN A 1189 -17.79 -20.22 36.64
N VAL A 1190 -18.52 -19.18 37.08
CA VAL A 1190 -19.65 -19.32 38.01
C VAL A 1190 -20.83 -18.50 37.46
N VAL A 1191 -22.05 -18.95 37.76
CA VAL A 1191 -23.32 -18.50 37.17
C VAL A 1191 -24.33 -18.23 38.28
N TYR A 1192 -25.12 -17.16 38.14
CA TYR A 1192 -26.18 -16.79 39.07
C TYR A 1192 -27.55 -16.72 38.38
N GLN A 1193 -28.62 -16.85 39.15
CA GLN A 1193 -30.01 -16.94 38.69
C GLN A 1193 -30.96 -16.45 39.81
N ASN A 1194 -32.03 -15.74 39.46
CA ASN A 1194 -32.95 -15.15 40.44
C ASN A 1194 -33.85 -16.21 41.12
N PHE A 1195 -34.12 -16.04 42.43
CA PHE A 1195 -35.04 -16.88 43.20
C PHE A 1195 -36.02 -16.04 44.03
N TYR A 1196 -37.31 -16.15 43.72
CA TYR A 1196 -38.39 -15.81 44.66
C TYR A 1196 -38.61 -16.99 45.62
N SER A 1197 -38.85 -16.70 46.90
CA SER A 1197 -39.00 -17.77 47.90
C SER A 1197 -40.40 -18.40 47.89
N ILE A 1198 -40.47 -19.70 47.63
CA ILE A 1198 -41.65 -20.54 47.92
C ILE A 1198 -41.24 -21.63 48.90
N ARG A 1199 -41.99 -21.76 49.99
CA ARG A 1199 -41.62 -22.53 51.18
C ARG A 1199 -42.45 -23.82 51.27
N ILE A 1200 -41.86 -24.97 50.96
CA ILE A 1200 -42.48 -26.29 51.17
C ILE A 1200 -41.52 -27.16 52.00
N GLN A 1201 -42.07 -27.91 52.96
CA GLN A 1201 -41.33 -28.85 53.82
C GLN A 1201 -41.47 -30.29 53.29
N GLY A 1202 -40.39 -31.06 53.30
CA GLY A 1202 -40.37 -32.48 52.92
C GLY A 1202 -39.13 -33.19 53.47
N LYS A 1203 -39.18 -34.53 53.60
CA LYS A 1203 -38.10 -35.35 54.17
C LYS A 1203 -37.50 -36.34 53.16
N CYS A 1204 -36.30 -36.82 53.50
CA CYS A 1204 -35.46 -37.81 52.82
C CYS A 1204 -36.20 -39.08 52.36
N PHE A 1205 -35.65 -39.75 51.34
CA PHE A 1205 -35.12 -41.13 51.46
C PHE A 1205 -34.08 -41.45 50.37
N ASN A 1206 -33.52 -42.67 50.41
CA ASN A 1206 -32.33 -43.09 49.66
C ASN A 1206 -32.64 -43.92 48.40
N ASP A 1207 -31.57 -44.11 47.62
CA ASP A 1207 -31.21 -45.31 46.84
C ASP A 1207 -31.68 -45.41 45.36
N ALA A 1208 -31.05 -46.35 44.65
CA ALA A 1208 -30.88 -46.35 43.20
C ALA A 1208 -31.87 -47.26 42.42
N ASN A 1209 -31.81 -47.12 41.09
CA ASN A 1209 -32.50 -47.92 40.06
C ASN A 1209 -34.04 -47.80 40.01
N SER A 1210 -34.58 -47.04 39.03
CA SER A 1210 -35.02 -47.68 37.77
C SER A 1210 -35.73 -46.74 36.76
N LYS A 1211 -35.50 -47.04 35.48
CA LYS A 1211 -36.39 -46.94 34.30
C LYS A 1211 -37.62 -45.98 34.32
N SER A 1212 -37.43 -44.84 33.65
CA SER A 1212 -38.16 -44.38 32.43
C SER A 1212 -39.70 -44.29 32.36
N LYS A 1213 -40.16 -43.28 31.59
CA LYS A 1213 -41.48 -43.12 30.91
C LYS A 1213 -42.70 -42.74 31.77
N ILE A 1214 -43.76 -42.08 31.25
CA ILE A 1214 -43.92 -41.06 30.17
C ILE A 1214 -45.39 -40.54 30.24
N GLU A 1215 -45.66 -39.25 30.00
CA GLU A 1215 -46.97 -38.68 29.51
C GLU A 1215 -48.27 -38.97 30.34
N VAL A 1216 -49.50 -38.51 30.04
CA VAL A 1216 -50.05 -37.25 29.45
C VAL A 1216 -51.48 -37.05 29.98
N VAL A 1217 -51.93 -35.79 30.05
CA VAL A 1217 -53.34 -35.32 30.11
C VAL A 1217 -53.38 -33.92 29.45
N ASP A 1218 -54.35 -33.41 28.67
CA ASP A 1218 -55.46 -33.89 27.80
C ASP A 1218 -56.10 -32.56 27.25
N ARG A 1219 -56.56 -32.31 26.02
CA ARG A 1219 -56.88 -33.12 24.81
C ARG A 1219 -56.86 -32.22 23.53
N ASP A 1220 -57.31 -32.79 22.41
CA ASP A 1220 -58.00 -32.20 21.24
C ASP A 1220 -57.17 -31.56 20.08
N CYS A 1221 -57.17 -32.29 18.96
CA CYS A 1221 -57.18 -31.82 17.54
C CYS A 1221 -55.93 -31.12 16.92
N VAL A 1222 -55.35 -31.52 15.77
CA VAL A 1222 -55.50 -32.69 14.84
C VAL A 1222 -54.12 -33.01 14.19
N LEU A 1223 -53.95 -34.26 13.72
CA LEU A 1223 -52.84 -34.82 12.88
C LEU A 1223 -52.54 -34.03 11.57
N PRO A 1224 -51.39 -34.24 10.85
CA PRO A 1224 -50.46 -35.39 10.88
C PRO A 1224 -48.96 -34.99 10.98
N ALA A 1225 -48.03 -35.67 10.29
CA ALA A 1225 -47.19 -36.76 10.85
C ALA A 1225 -45.99 -37.10 9.92
N ALA A 1226 -45.13 -38.06 10.34
CA ALA A 1226 -44.00 -38.69 9.61
C ALA A 1226 -42.72 -37.83 9.41
N THR A 1227 -41.48 -38.32 9.60
CA THR A 1227 -40.99 -39.65 10.07
C THR A 1227 -39.64 -39.52 10.80
N ILE A 1228 -39.34 -40.43 11.74
CA ILE A 1228 -37.96 -40.69 12.23
C ILE A 1228 -37.51 -42.07 11.71
N GLN A 1229 -36.66 -42.05 10.69
CA GLN A 1229 -35.72 -43.10 10.27
C GLN A 1229 -34.75 -42.36 9.31
N GLU A 1230 -33.43 -42.52 9.34
CA GLU A 1230 -32.65 -43.74 9.53
C GLU A 1230 -31.55 -43.63 10.60
N CYS A 1231 -31.04 -44.78 11.04
CA CYS A 1231 -29.81 -44.88 11.84
C CYS A 1231 -28.68 -45.50 11.00
N CYS A 1232 -27.43 -45.18 11.36
CA CYS A 1232 -26.22 -45.93 11.03
C CYS A 1232 -25.83 -46.02 9.53
N LEU A 1233 -25.20 -44.96 9.02
CA LEU A 1233 -24.00 -44.93 8.15
C LEU A 1233 -23.64 -43.44 7.92
N ALA A 1234 -22.39 -42.97 7.91
CA ALA A 1234 -21.11 -43.67 8.04
C ALA A 1234 -20.18 -43.01 9.08
N LEU A 1235 -19.27 -43.81 9.63
CA LEU A 1235 -18.04 -43.34 10.27
C LEU A 1235 -16.92 -43.40 9.22
N GLU A 1236 -16.50 -42.26 8.67
CA GLU A 1236 -15.23 -42.17 7.93
C GLU A 1236 -14.75 -40.71 7.82
N GLY A 1237 -13.52 -40.44 8.32
CA GLY A 1237 -12.84 -39.13 8.28
C GLY A 1237 -12.80 -38.37 9.62
N GLY A 1238 -11.61 -37.85 10.01
CA GLY A 1238 -11.50 -36.75 11.00
C GLY A 1238 -10.88 -37.00 12.38
N PHE A 1239 -9.81 -37.81 12.50
CA PHE A 1239 -8.79 -37.64 13.57
C PHE A 1239 -8.02 -36.29 13.35
N ILE A 1240 -7.28 -35.64 14.27
CA ILE A 1240 -6.84 -35.94 15.66
C ILE A 1240 -6.50 -34.64 16.45
N HIS A 1241 -6.17 -34.79 17.74
CA HIS A 1241 -5.55 -33.80 18.67
C HIS A 1241 -4.26 -33.10 18.11
N TYR A 1242 -3.74 -32.00 18.67
CA TYR A 1242 -3.00 -31.98 19.97
C TYR A 1242 -2.64 -30.60 20.55
N TYR A 1243 -2.45 -30.59 21.87
CA TYR A 1243 -1.55 -29.69 22.60
C TYR A 1243 -0.09 -30.08 22.30
N GLU A 1244 0.89 -29.16 22.37
CA GLU A 1244 2.11 -29.34 23.19
C GLU A 1244 3.05 -28.13 23.09
N GLU A 1245 3.47 -27.64 24.26
CA GLU A 1245 4.66 -26.79 24.43
C GLU A 1245 5.57 -27.44 25.46
N LEU A 1246 6.87 -27.44 25.18
CA LEU A 1246 7.96 -27.48 26.16
C LEU A 1246 8.04 -28.68 27.13
N LEU A 1247 8.36 -29.84 26.55
CA LEU A 1247 9.67 -30.44 26.88
C LEU A 1247 10.69 -29.83 25.89
N GLU A 1248 11.97 -29.64 26.22
CA GLU A 1248 12.77 -30.30 27.24
C GLU A 1248 13.89 -29.36 27.75
N MET A 1249 14.37 -29.56 28.98
CA MET A 1249 15.65 -28.99 29.43
C MET A 1249 16.38 -30.06 30.24
N GLU A 1250 17.57 -30.44 29.79
CA GLU A 1250 18.19 -31.73 30.14
C GLU A 1250 18.52 -31.90 31.64
N TRP A 1251 18.41 -33.14 32.11
CA TRP A 1251 18.94 -33.58 33.40
C TRP A 1251 20.03 -34.63 33.20
N SER A 1252 21.16 -34.45 33.89
CA SER A 1252 22.23 -35.44 34.03
C SER A 1252 22.32 -35.87 35.50
N PRO A 1253 22.54 -37.15 35.83
CA PRO A 1253 21.76 -37.77 36.91
C PRO A 1253 22.47 -37.91 38.27
N SER A 1254 21.71 -37.75 39.37
CA SER A 1254 22.05 -38.34 40.67
C SER A 1254 20.84 -38.64 41.59
N GLU A 1255 20.77 -39.91 41.98
CA GLU A 1255 20.46 -40.44 43.34
C GLU A 1255 19.16 -40.07 44.10
N THR A 1256 18.13 -40.89 43.83
CA THR A 1256 17.36 -41.70 44.81
C THR A 1256 16.64 -41.11 46.04
N LYS A 1257 15.38 -41.55 46.18
CA LYS A 1257 14.56 -41.68 47.42
C LYS A 1257 14.07 -40.34 47.99
N LYS A 1258 12.84 -40.29 48.55
CA LYS A 1258 12.13 -41.36 49.26
C LYS A 1258 10.61 -41.27 49.11
#